data_AF-A0AAU1YIZ6-F1
#
_entry.id   AF-A0AAU1YIZ6-F1
#
_cell.length_a   1.000
_cell.length_b   1.000
_cell.length_c   1.000
_cell.angle_alpha   90.00
_cell.angle_beta   90.00
_cell.angle_gamma   90.00
#
_symmetry.space_group_name_H-M   'P 1'
#
loop_
_entity.id
_entity.type
_entity.pdbx_description
1 polymer ?
#
loop_
_entity_poly.entity_id
_entity_poly.type
_entity_poly.pdbx_seq_one_letter_code
_entity_poly.pdbx_strand_id
1 'polypeptide(L)'
;MDPRRPRDDEQGATLVLALAFIFVFSLVTVSVLSFAGTGLKAAGVYVDQGKRDYSADGATQLAIKNFSQGNPCADYIAPPINGRQMTVHCDPLNTSPAATRATQPQDALRSLGRAAKDGINVTTPGLRVQGSVFSHSNITTGAGASMVVSGDVSAVGDCSSAVSQPQLPPAQAPYVHDCANDTPPAPADEVVGADPDYTPPATTVPVRRTVPACPAPGSWLVRLQPGYYDDARALTRLTGGGCPNLVVWLRPGIYYFDFTFTGAAAIWTVDDPTVSVVGGTQAGWDPGSPTRPVIPNPDGCDSTRPEGVEVMMGGGSQFQVDRGHAELCAPVTPDAQRVAVYGVQPPKPSHTLKPTAVVTNTGFADPVHALTSGERPTPPGCSQPTGTAGCTADAVLDPTKRQSATMQLAGFTPQVPPGSVITSATLHVEHEDDGDLTAPGAVKVTTAVGADTCRTDDLPRHAALAVDPPIDLLGACGLTDPARLTGLTVTYAASLDTGGTTATERLDGIRLEVAYRTPTNFKPTAVTASTGFTATGTDPHNALEIGEQPTSLAAGADLTTAAPSASITLAGFGQPPVPPGSTIDSAVLRVAHQETGDAAAPRISVTPAGGGGSCTNLPLNARAGLGDDRVDLKACGITDPARLTGLTATYAAGLKAGGTAGTHSLDGMWLEIVYDPPPPRAATSASSTTFIHAANAQAIDGASTARATLDSVTTPTAGIDLGGYDAPAVAPGSVLDGALLHVAHRDDPGASGGPPPTVAVTLTGPGIPRSCTTSQKLAAHQDALATDTLDLVATCGLTDPAQLTGLVVTYTATLGAGSTAATDQLDGIALELAYRPPVSVRPTTAISTATPTAAAFLDPKNAQAMDTTASTARLATATPSASIRLGAFAMLPLPAGAVIDKVVLRVSHQDDDTTPAPPSPTAPPSPTEPPTAALTVSGTGTACDANHALTAHEGALGVDVVDLGACGVTQEDQLSKLAVDYAARLGTGSTQAADQLDGVELDIVYRAPSIRALSGCLTAGGRCAVLKSTDDADTASDHSRLVINGTVYAPTAAVDLSMSQVGSQVVTRGIIARTIDLGISPTARYLRPVIGVPPEPVLFTTYPAVMAKPASVTAITGFTPPAPGAPVDVTDATIPGSGRASLTFGGYAPPAPATTGPLDHVFLQVAHHEDGDVESVRMSVDFTGSTCTGVDNALDVPVRPGTGGPVTDRVDLAPCGLTTASQLAGLTVTYTVTAGSGGATEHLGGTRIDLLSGPLVRAAVSFDGHAGTVKQWTVLP
;
A
#
# COMPACT_ATOMS: atom_id res chain seq x y z
N MET A 1 -87.58 87.41 -36.86
CA MET A 1 -88.65 87.25 -35.84
C MET A 1 -88.51 85.85 -35.29
N ASP A 2 -88.36 85.54 -34.01
CA ASP A 2 -88.39 86.29 -32.74
C ASP A 2 -87.78 85.30 -31.68
N PRO A 3 -87.12 85.75 -30.60
CA PRO A 3 -86.30 84.90 -29.71
C PRO A 3 -87.10 84.37 -28.50
N ARG A 4 -86.71 83.25 -27.89
CA ARG A 4 -87.19 82.89 -26.52
C ARG A 4 -86.12 82.27 -25.61
N ARG A 5 -86.18 82.77 -24.37
CA ARG A 5 -85.34 82.58 -23.19
C ARG A 5 -85.50 81.21 -22.49
N PRO A 6 -84.52 80.81 -21.64
CA PRO A 6 -84.47 79.54 -20.92
C PRO A 6 -85.23 79.57 -19.58
N ARG A 7 -85.53 78.38 -19.04
CA ARG A 7 -86.12 78.13 -17.72
C ARG A 7 -85.23 77.13 -16.98
N ASP A 8 -84.77 77.52 -15.79
CA ASP A 8 -84.00 76.69 -14.85
C ASP A 8 -84.96 75.88 -13.95
N ASP A 9 -84.71 74.57 -13.79
CA ASP A 9 -85.37 73.72 -12.79
C ASP A 9 -84.36 72.71 -12.19
N GLU A 10 -84.26 72.66 -10.86
CA GLU A 10 -83.25 71.94 -10.05
C GLU A 10 -83.46 70.40 -9.95
N GLN A 11 -84.13 69.77 -10.92
CA GLN A 11 -84.32 68.32 -10.95
C GLN A 11 -83.04 67.50 -11.25
N GLY A 12 -81.91 68.17 -11.53
CA GLY A 12 -80.64 67.52 -11.87
C GLY A 12 -79.87 66.90 -10.70
N ALA A 13 -80.06 67.39 -9.46
CA ALA A 13 -79.16 67.02 -8.35
C ALA A 13 -79.35 65.58 -7.83
N THR A 14 -80.58 65.07 -7.79
CA THR A 14 -80.88 63.70 -7.35
C THR A 14 -80.44 62.64 -8.35
N LEU A 15 -80.48 62.96 -9.65
CA LEU A 15 -79.98 62.07 -10.70
C LEU A 15 -78.45 61.90 -10.60
N VAL A 16 -77.73 62.99 -10.29
CA VAL A 16 -76.26 62.96 -10.15
C VAL A 16 -75.83 62.11 -8.95
N LEU A 17 -76.52 62.19 -7.81
CA LEU A 17 -76.23 61.36 -6.63
C LEU A 17 -76.52 59.87 -6.86
N ALA A 18 -77.63 59.53 -7.53
CA ALA A 18 -77.95 58.14 -7.88
C ALA A 18 -76.94 57.56 -8.89
N LEU A 19 -76.54 58.35 -9.90
CA LEU A 19 -75.49 57.96 -10.85
C LEU A 19 -74.14 57.76 -10.14
N ALA A 20 -73.79 58.63 -9.19
CA ALA A 20 -72.56 58.49 -8.42
C ALA A 20 -72.54 57.20 -7.58
N PHE A 21 -73.64 56.86 -6.92
CA PHE A 21 -73.73 55.64 -6.11
C PHE A 21 -73.65 54.37 -6.97
N ILE A 22 -74.35 54.34 -8.10
CA ILE A 22 -74.28 53.23 -9.06
C ILE A 22 -72.85 53.09 -9.62
N PHE A 23 -72.20 54.20 -9.97
CA PHE A 23 -70.84 54.18 -10.51
C PHE A 23 -69.83 53.63 -9.50
N VAL A 24 -69.92 54.06 -8.23
CA VAL A 24 -69.05 53.55 -7.16
C VAL A 24 -69.29 52.06 -6.91
N PHE A 25 -70.55 51.62 -6.85
CA PHE A 25 -70.86 50.21 -6.60
C PHE A 25 -70.43 49.31 -7.78
N SER A 26 -70.57 49.79 -9.02
CA SER A 26 -70.06 49.10 -10.21
C SER A 26 -68.53 48.99 -10.21
N LEU A 27 -67.82 50.05 -9.83
CA LEU A 27 -66.35 50.01 -9.71
C LEU A 27 -65.87 49.04 -8.64
N VAL A 28 -66.53 49.00 -7.48
CA VAL A 28 -66.21 48.04 -6.40
C VAL A 28 -66.49 46.61 -6.86
N THR A 29 -67.62 46.36 -7.51
CA THR A 29 -67.99 45.01 -7.98
C THR A 29 -67.03 44.49 -9.04
N VAL A 30 -66.63 45.35 -10.01
CA VAL A 30 -65.63 44.99 -11.03
C VAL A 30 -64.27 44.70 -10.41
N SER A 31 -63.86 45.48 -9.40
CA SER A 31 -62.59 45.26 -8.68
C SER A 31 -62.57 43.93 -7.92
N VAL A 32 -63.66 43.59 -7.22
CA VAL A 32 -63.79 42.31 -6.51
C VAL A 32 -63.84 41.12 -7.47
N LEU A 33 -64.56 41.23 -8.59
CA LEU A 33 -64.58 40.18 -9.62
C LEU A 33 -63.19 39.98 -10.26
N SER A 34 -62.46 41.08 -10.51
CA SER A 34 -61.10 41.01 -11.03
C SER A 34 -60.16 40.32 -10.03
N PHE A 35 -60.28 40.65 -8.74
CA PHE A 35 -59.51 39.99 -7.67
C PHE A 35 -59.82 38.48 -7.56
N ALA A 36 -61.10 38.11 -7.60
CA ALA A 36 -61.53 36.70 -7.60
C ALA A 36 -61.04 35.92 -8.83
N GLY A 37 -61.07 36.55 -10.02
CA GLY A 37 -60.53 35.97 -11.25
C GLY A 37 -59.02 35.73 -11.17
N THR A 38 -58.29 36.62 -10.49
CA THR A 38 -56.86 36.48 -10.24
C THR A 38 -56.57 35.34 -9.24
N GLY A 39 -57.38 35.21 -8.18
CA GLY A 39 -57.29 34.13 -7.21
C GLY A 39 -57.55 32.74 -7.80
N LEU A 40 -58.51 32.60 -8.73
CA LEU A 40 -58.77 31.32 -9.42
C LEU A 40 -57.65 30.96 -10.41
N LYS A 41 -57.05 31.94 -11.09
CA LYS A 41 -55.87 31.71 -11.93
C LYS A 41 -54.67 31.27 -11.09
N ALA A 42 -54.45 31.89 -9.94
CA ALA A 42 -53.41 31.49 -9.00
C ALA A 42 -53.65 30.06 -8.48
N ALA A 43 -54.89 29.70 -8.09
CA ALA A 43 -55.23 28.35 -7.67
C ALA A 43 -54.96 27.29 -8.75
N GLY A 44 -55.23 27.60 -10.02
CA GLY A 44 -54.89 26.74 -11.16
C GLY A 44 -53.38 26.50 -11.30
N VAL A 45 -52.57 27.54 -11.07
CA VAL A 45 -51.10 27.44 -11.07
C VAL A 45 -50.61 26.56 -9.92
N TYR A 46 -51.15 26.72 -8.70
CA TYR A 46 -50.76 25.89 -7.54
C TYR A 46 -51.09 24.41 -7.73
N VAL A 47 -52.24 24.07 -8.31
CA VAL A 47 -52.60 22.68 -8.60
C VAL A 47 -51.71 22.08 -9.69
N ASP A 48 -51.39 22.86 -10.73
CA ASP A 48 -50.48 22.42 -11.79
C ASP A 48 -49.04 22.24 -11.28
N GLN A 49 -48.63 23.07 -10.32
CA GLN A 49 -47.33 22.99 -9.65
C GLN A 49 -47.21 21.75 -8.77
N GLY A 50 -48.20 21.47 -7.91
CA GLY A 50 -48.19 20.24 -7.11
C GLY A 50 -48.15 18.96 -7.96
N LYS A 51 -48.80 18.97 -9.14
CA LYS A 51 -48.69 17.86 -10.10
C LYS A 51 -47.29 17.70 -10.66
N ARG A 52 -46.54 18.78 -10.89
CA ARG A 52 -45.14 18.70 -11.34
C ARG A 52 -44.24 18.09 -10.27
N ASP A 53 -44.42 18.49 -9.02
CA ASP A 53 -43.61 18.00 -7.90
C ASP A 53 -43.79 16.49 -7.70
N TYR A 54 -45.04 16.00 -7.70
CA TYR A 54 -45.31 14.56 -7.61
C TYR A 54 -44.77 13.77 -8.82
N SER A 55 -44.84 14.35 -10.01
CA SER A 55 -44.31 13.71 -11.21
C SER A 55 -42.78 13.68 -11.23
N ALA A 56 -42.11 14.70 -10.66
CA ALA A 56 -40.66 14.76 -10.56
C ALA A 56 -40.11 13.78 -9.50
N ASP A 57 -40.76 13.66 -8.34
CA ASP A 57 -40.41 12.67 -7.30
C ASP A 57 -40.56 11.24 -7.83
N GLY A 58 -41.72 10.93 -8.42
CA GLY A 58 -41.96 9.63 -9.04
C GLY A 58 -40.96 9.32 -10.18
N ALA A 59 -40.59 10.32 -10.98
CA ALA A 59 -39.59 10.17 -12.03
C ALA A 59 -38.19 9.89 -11.46
N THR A 60 -37.81 10.57 -10.38
CA THR A 60 -36.52 10.38 -9.68
C THR A 60 -36.42 9.00 -9.07
N GLN A 61 -37.47 8.52 -8.38
CA GLN A 61 -37.51 7.15 -7.83
C GLN A 61 -37.40 6.09 -8.93
N LEU A 62 -38.05 6.30 -10.07
CA LEU A 62 -37.95 5.42 -11.23
C LEU A 62 -36.56 5.46 -11.87
N ALA A 63 -35.94 6.63 -11.95
CA ALA A 63 -34.57 6.79 -12.43
C ALA A 63 -33.56 6.08 -11.51
N ILE A 64 -33.66 6.27 -10.19
CA ILE A 64 -32.83 5.57 -9.19
C ILE A 64 -32.99 4.06 -9.34
N LYS A 65 -34.23 3.58 -9.46
CA LYS A 65 -34.50 2.16 -9.71
C LYS A 65 -33.87 1.68 -11.02
N ASN A 66 -33.96 2.47 -12.09
CA ASN A 66 -33.32 2.18 -13.37
C ASN A 66 -31.79 2.08 -13.26
N PHE A 67 -31.13 2.98 -12.52
CA PHE A 67 -29.67 2.94 -12.30
C PHE A 67 -29.25 1.76 -11.41
N SER A 68 -30.01 1.48 -10.34
CA SER A 68 -29.76 0.33 -9.45
C SER A 68 -29.85 -1.03 -10.17
N GLN A 69 -30.46 -1.06 -11.37
CA GLN A 69 -30.54 -2.24 -12.21
C GLN A 69 -29.31 -2.43 -13.12
N GLY A 70 -28.34 -1.52 -13.06
CA GLY A 70 -27.08 -1.56 -13.84
C GLY A 70 -27.17 -0.85 -15.19
N ASN A 71 -28.22 -0.04 -15.42
CA ASN A 71 -28.30 0.80 -16.61
C ASN A 71 -27.34 2.00 -16.47
N PRO A 72 -26.71 2.45 -17.58
CA PRO A 72 -25.78 3.57 -17.54
C PRO A 72 -26.47 4.85 -17.01
N CYS A 73 -25.68 5.73 -16.40
CA CYS A 73 -26.10 7.07 -15.98
C CYS A 73 -26.38 7.93 -17.22
N ALA A 74 -27.58 7.77 -17.77
CA ALA A 74 -28.11 8.48 -18.93
C ALA A 74 -29.46 9.10 -18.56
N ASP A 75 -29.88 10.08 -19.36
CA ASP A 75 -31.19 10.73 -19.24
C ASP A 75 -32.32 9.70 -19.17
N TYR A 76 -32.96 9.64 -18.00
CA TYR A 76 -34.08 8.74 -17.78
C TYR A 76 -35.39 9.48 -18.05
N ILE A 77 -36.04 9.15 -19.16
CA ILE A 77 -37.38 9.66 -19.47
C ILE A 77 -38.41 8.80 -18.76
N ALA A 78 -38.95 9.30 -17.65
CA ALA A 78 -39.98 8.60 -16.90
C ALA A 78 -41.29 8.49 -17.71
N PRO A 79 -42.03 7.37 -17.61
CA PRO A 79 -43.39 7.28 -18.12
C PRO A 79 -44.25 8.43 -17.59
N PRO A 80 -45.25 8.93 -18.35
CA PRO A 80 -46.03 10.08 -17.91
C PRO A 80 -46.70 9.86 -16.55
N ILE A 81 -46.20 10.53 -15.51
CA ILE A 81 -46.79 10.53 -14.17
C ILE A 81 -47.76 11.71 -14.14
N ASN A 82 -49.03 11.48 -13.79
CA ASN A 82 -50.09 12.48 -13.84
C ASN A 82 -50.24 13.18 -15.21
N GLY A 83 -49.94 12.47 -16.31
CA GLY A 83 -50.05 13.00 -17.69
C GLY A 83 -48.90 13.91 -18.11
N ARG A 84 -47.82 13.99 -17.33
CA ARG A 84 -46.62 14.78 -17.64
C ARG A 84 -45.40 13.87 -17.75
N GLN A 85 -44.64 14.04 -18.82
CA GLN A 85 -43.38 13.35 -19.05
C GLN A 85 -42.25 14.14 -18.40
N MET A 86 -41.39 13.46 -17.65
CA MET A 86 -40.24 14.06 -16.96
C MET A 86 -38.97 13.37 -17.43
N THR A 87 -37.90 14.14 -17.60
CA THR A 87 -36.57 13.63 -17.87
C THR A 87 -35.71 13.87 -16.64
N VAL A 88 -35.12 12.81 -16.10
CA VAL A 88 -34.15 12.88 -15.01
C VAL A 88 -32.76 12.82 -15.63
N HIS A 89 -32.03 13.93 -15.54
CA HIS A 89 -30.61 13.96 -15.90
C HIS A 89 -29.80 13.28 -14.81
N CYS A 90 -28.92 12.38 -15.23
CA CYS A 90 -27.97 11.71 -14.37
C CYS A 90 -26.60 12.21 -14.77
N ASP A 91 -25.97 13.01 -13.91
CA ASP A 91 -24.61 13.49 -14.13
C ASP A 91 -23.66 12.55 -13.38
N PRO A 92 -22.86 11.73 -14.08
CA PRO A 92 -21.87 10.89 -13.42
C PRO A 92 -20.80 11.78 -12.78
N LEU A 93 -20.48 11.53 -11.51
CA LEU A 93 -19.48 12.24 -10.71
C LEU A 93 -18.02 12.02 -11.17
N ASN A 94 -17.82 11.51 -12.38
CA ASN A 94 -16.52 11.14 -12.95
C ASN A 94 -15.53 12.32 -13.13
N THR A 95 -15.90 13.54 -12.74
CA THR A 95 -15.17 14.78 -13.03
C THR A 95 -14.86 15.66 -11.81
N SER A 96 -15.14 15.21 -10.58
CA SER A 96 -14.69 15.95 -9.39
C SER A 96 -13.24 15.59 -9.06
N PRO A 97 -12.28 16.53 -9.07
CA PRO A 97 -10.91 16.30 -8.60
C PRO A 97 -10.83 16.18 -7.06
N ALA A 98 -11.96 16.11 -6.37
CA ALA A 98 -12.03 16.17 -4.92
C ALA A 98 -11.69 14.81 -4.30
N ALA A 99 -10.56 14.79 -3.58
CA ALA A 99 -10.22 13.90 -2.48
C ALA A 99 -10.31 12.38 -2.76
N THR A 100 -9.15 11.82 -3.12
CA THR A 100 -8.72 10.44 -2.82
C THR A 100 -9.75 9.34 -3.09
N ARG A 101 -9.57 8.67 -4.23
CA ARG A 101 -10.08 7.31 -4.56
C ARG A 101 -9.57 6.22 -3.59
N ALA A 102 -9.40 6.52 -2.30
CA ALA A 102 -8.66 5.69 -1.35
C ALA A 102 -9.23 4.27 -1.21
N THR A 103 -10.50 4.04 -1.59
CA THR A 103 -11.17 2.74 -1.42
C THR A 103 -11.42 1.96 -2.71
N GLN A 104 -11.19 2.52 -3.90
CA GLN A 104 -11.49 1.87 -5.18
C GLN A 104 -10.33 1.96 -6.17
N PRO A 105 -10.11 0.91 -7.01
CA PRO A 105 -9.08 1.01 -8.02
C PRO A 105 -9.52 1.94 -9.15
N GLN A 106 -8.54 2.55 -9.82
CA GLN A 106 -8.80 3.44 -10.95
C GLN A 106 -9.44 2.69 -12.14
N ASP A 107 -8.99 1.46 -12.40
CA ASP A 107 -9.50 0.60 -13.48
C ASP A 107 -10.17 -0.65 -12.92
N ALA A 108 -11.17 -1.15 -13.66
CA ALA A 108 -11.77 -2.44 -13.40
C ALA A 108 -10.84 -3.59 -13.78
N LEU A 109 -10.03 -3.41 -14.83
CA LEU A 109 -8.99 -4.33 -15.23
C LEU A 109 -7.71 -3.54 -15.53
N ARG A 110 -6.61 -3.88 -14.85
CA ARG A 110 -5.29 -3.29 -15.11
C ARG A 110 -4.23 -4.39 -15.25
N SER A 111 -3.62 -4.50 -16.42
CA SER A 111 -2.45 -5.36 -16.62
C SER A 111 -1.15 -4.55 -16.44
N LEU A 112 -0.19 -5.12 -15.71
CA LEU A 112 1.10 -4.49 -15.39
C LEU A 112 2.28 -5.09 -16.14
N GLY A 113 2.10 -6.26 -16.75
CA GLY A 113 3.16 -6.94 -17.50
C GLY A 113 3.44 -6.28 -18.84
N ARG A 114 4.73 -6.23 -19.19
CA ARG A 114 5.27 -5.53 -20.37
C ARG A 114 5.76 -6.47 -21.47
N ALA A 115 5.88 -7.78 -21.17
CA ALA A 115 6.29 -8.73 -22.19
C ALA A 115 5.16 -8.90 -23.21
N ALA A 116 5.50 -9.26 -24.46
CA ALA A 116 4.49 -9.47 -25.51
C ALA A 116 3.45 -10.57 -25.19
N LYS A 117 3.76 -11.45 -24.23
CA LYS A 117 2.86 -12.51 -23.72
C LYS A 117 2.02 -12.06 -22.52
N ASP A 118 2.34 -10.90 -21.93
CA ASP A 118 1.57 -10.27 -20.88
C ASP A 118 0.43 -9.45 -21.51
N GLY A 119 -0.56 -9.06 -20.70
CA GLY A 119 -1.70 -8.26 -21.14
C GLY A 119 -3.04 -8.79 -20.62
N ILE A 120 -4.10 -8.46 -21.34
CA ILE A 120 -5.47 -8.91 -21.07
C ILE A 120 -5.92 -9.82 -22.22
N ASN A 121 -6.30 -11.04 -21.92
CA ASN A 121 -6.75 -12.02 -22.90
C ASN A 121 -8.16 -12.53 -22.56
N VAL A 122 -9.10 -12.34 -23.48
CA VAL A 122 -10.49 -12.78 -23.32
C VAL A 122 -10.79 -13.93 -24.27
N THR A 123 -11.23 -15.07 -23.76
CA THR A 123 -11.42 -16.29 -24.56
C THR A 123 -12.88 -16.67 -24.80
N THR A 124 -13.82 -15.98 -24.15
CA THR A 124 -15.27 -16.26 -24.23
C THR A 124 -16.08 -15.07 -24.74
N PRO A 125 -17.25 -15.31 -25.38
CA PRO A 125 -18.14 -14.24 -25.80
C PRO A 125 -18.92 -13.62 -24.63
N GLY A 126 -19.22 -12.33 -24.75
CA GLY A 126 -20.22 -11.65 -23.92
C GLY A 126 -19.73 -11.23 -22.53
N LEU A 127 -18.42 -11.12 -22.32
CA LEU A 127 -17.86 -10.56 -21.08
C LEU A 127 -18.28 -9.09 -20.95
N ARG A 128 -18.80 -8.69 -19.78
CA ARG A 128 -19.20 -7.31 -19.47
C ARG A 128 -18.37 -6.79 -18.30
N VAL A 129 -17.71 -5.66 -18.50
CA VAL A 129 -16.83 -4.99 -17.52
C VAL A 129 -17.39 -3.60 -17.19
N GLN A 130 -17.47 -3.29 -15.90
CA GLN A 130 -17.91 -1.98 -15.41
C GLN A 130 -16.74 -1.18 -14.85
N GLY A 131 -16.38 -0.09 -15.54
CA GLY A 131 -15.20 0.73 -15.25
C GLY A 131 -14.18 0.67 -16.40
N SER A 132 -13.10 1.44 -16.27
CA SER A 132 -12.04 1.52 -17.28
C SER A 132 -11.17 0.26 -17.32
N VAL A 133 -10.52 0.04 -18.46
CA VAL A 133 -9.63 -1.10 -18.73
C VAL A 133 -8.30 -0.56 -19.28
N PHE A 134 -7.20 -0.92 -18.62
CA PHE A 134 -5.84 -0.55 -19.02
C PHE A 134 -4.96 -1.79 -19.22
N SER A 135 -4.12 -1.79 -20.25
CA SER A 135 -3.08 -2.80 -20.45
C SER A 135 -1.72 -2.19 -20.80
N HIS A 136 -0.65 -2.58 -20.08
CA HIS A 136 0.73 -2.23 -20.45
C HIS A 136 1.27 -3.00 -21.66
N SER A 137 0.49 -3.93 -22.19
CA SER A 137 0.79 -4.73 -23.38
C SER A 137 -0.47 -4.74 -24.26
N ASN A 138 -0.86 -5.88 -24.80
CA ASN A 138 -2.03 -6.01 -25.67
C ASN A 138 -3.33 -6.26 -24.88
N ILE A 139 -4.47 -5.94 -25.50
CA ILE A 139 -5.80 -6.44 -25.12
C ILE A 139 -6.29 -7.34 -26.25
N THR A 140 -6.19 -8.65 -26.07
CA THR A 140 -6.52 -9.63 -27.10
C THR A 140 -7.83 -10.36 -26.79
N THR A 141 -8.62 -10.66 -27.83
CA THR A 141 -9.78 -11.54 -27.72
C THR A 141 -9.57 -12.75 -28.63
N GLY A 142 -9.78 -13.96 -28.12
CA GLY A 142 -9.81 -15.17 -28.91
C GLY A 142 -10.89 -15.15 -30.00
N ALA A 143 -10.81 -16.07 -30.96
CA ALA A 143 -11.78 -16.16 -32.05
C ALA A 143 -13.21 -16.35 -31.51
N GLY A 144 -14.10 -15.42 -31.83
CA GLY A 144 -15.50 -15.43 -31.37
C GLY A 144 -15.72 -14.92 -29.95
N ALA A 145 -14.67 -14.53 -29.22
CA ALA A 145 -14.78 -13.86 -27.94
C ALA A 145 -15.15 -12.38 -28.10
N SER A 146 -15.75 -11.79 -27.07
CA SER A 146 -16.12 -10.37 -27.08
C SER A 146 -16.17 -9.80 -25.66
N MET A 147 -15.79 -8.53 -25.55
CA MET A 147 -15.79 -7.78 -24.29
C MET A 147 -16.53 -6.45 -24.48
N VAL A 148 -17.45 -6.15 -23.56
CA VAL A 148 -18.18 -4.88 -23.50
C VAL A 148 -17.75 -4.11 -22.26
N VAL A 149 -17.20 -2.91 -22.45
CA VAL A 149 -16.61 -2.10 -21.36
C VAL A 149 -17.39 -0.80 -21.18
N SER A 150 -17.86 -0.50 -19.96
CA SER A 150 -18.61 0.73 -19.68
C SER A 150 -17.75 1.94 -19.34
N GLY A 151 -16.46 1.93 -19.66
CA GLY A 151 -15.46 2.95 -19.35
C GLY A 151 -14.40 3.05 -20.45
N ASP A 152 -13.33 3.78 -20.17
CA ASP A 152 -12.24 3.95 -21.14
C ASP A 152 -11.49 2.63 -21.36
N VAL A 153 -11.02 2.41 -22.58
CA VAL A 153 -10.20 1.26 -22.94
C VAL A 153 -8.91 1.77 -23.51
N SER A 154 -7.80 1.39 -22.89
CA SER A 154 -6.48 1.86 -23.30
C SER A 154 -5.44 0.76 -23.21
N ALA A 155 -4.52 0.75 -24.17
CA ALA A 155 -3.40 -0.18 -24.20
C ALA A 155 -2.15 0.50 -24.77
N VAL A 156 -1.00 0.19 -24.17
CA VAL A 156 0.30 0.56 -24.77
C VAL A 156 0.51 -0.23 -26.07
N GLY A 157 0.03 -1.48 -26.11
CA GLY A 157 -0.01 -2.33 -27.30
C GLY A 157 -1.33 -2.25 -28.07
N ASP A 158 -1.63 -3.30 -28.83
CA ASP A 158 -2.82 -3.39 -29.68
C ASP A 158 -4.07 -3.79 -28.88
N CYS A 159 -5.24 -3.29 -29.32
CA CYS A 159 -6.54 -3.72 -28.84
C CYS A 159 -7.30 -4.52 -29.90
N SER A 160 -7.96 -5.60 -29.49
CA SER A 160 -8.83 -6.35 -30.39
C SER A 160 -10.07 -5.53 -30.79
N SER A 161 -10.47 -5.62 -32.06
CA SER A 161 -11.73 -5.04 -32.56
C SER A 161 -12.99 -5.67 -31.98
N ALA A 162 -12.88 -6.77 -31.24
CA ALA A 162 -13.99 -7.37 -30.49
C ALA A 162 -14.19 -6.77 -29.08
N VAL A 163 -13.37 -5.78 -28.70
CA VAL A 163 -13.64 -4.90 -27.56
C VAL A 163 -14.57 -3.79 -28.04
N SER A 164 -15.71 -3.64 -27.37
CA SER A 164 -16.72 -2.65 -27.73
C SER A 164 -17.14 -1.84 -26.52
N GLN A 165 -17.37 -0.54 -26.73
CA GLN A 165 -17.95 0.35 -25.73
C GLN A 165 -19.45 0.52 -26.02
N PRO A 166 -20.32 0.54 -24.99
CA PRO A 166 -21.72 0.91 -25.16
C PRO A 166 -21.81 2.29 -25.80
N GLN A 167 -22.71 2.43 -26.78
CA GLN A 167 -22.99 3.73 -27.37
C GLN A 167 -23.58 4.66 -26.31
N LEU A 168 -22.86 5.72 -25.98
CA LEU A 168 -23.32 6.76 -25.07
C LEU A 168 -24.41 7.64 -25.73
N PRO A 169 -25.28 8.29 -24.93
CA PRO A 169 -26.19 9.31 -25.43
C PRO A 169 -25.43 10.44 -26.16
N PRO A 170 -26.02 11.10 -27.17
CA PRO A 170 -25.33 12.11 -27.97
C PRO A 170 -24.77 13.31 -27.20
N ALA A 171 -25.24 13.53 -25.97
CA ALA A 171 -24.85 14.66 -25.12
C ALA A 171 -23.64 14.35 -24.21
N GLN A 172 -23.23 13.08 -24.10
CA GLN A 172 -22.13 12.67 -23.24
C GLN A 172 -20.85 12.53 -24.05
N ALA A 173 -19.72 12.98 -23.50
CA ALA A 173 -18.42 12.79 -24.13
C ALA A 173 -18.18 11.28 -24.36
N PRO A 174 -17.75 10.88 -25.56
CA PRO A 174 -17.45 9.48 -25.84
C PRO A 174 -16.35 8.99 -24.90
N TYR A 175 -16.44 7.72 -24.48
CA TYR A 175 -15.34 7.05 -23.81
C TYR A 175 -14.10 7.08 -24.70
N VAL A 176 -12.93 7.14 -24.08
CA VAL A 176 -11.64 7.13 -24.78
C VAL A 176 -11.29 5.68 -25.17
N HIS A 177 -10.84 5.51 -26.42
CA HIS A 177 -10.29 4.27 -26.95
C HIS A 177 -8.91 4.61 -27.51
N ASP A 178 -7.86 4.29 -26.73
CA ASP A 178 -6.47 4.68 -26.99
C ASP A 178 -5.58 3.43 -27.05
N CYS A 179 -5.44 2.86 -28.24
CA CYS A 179 -4.67 1.66 -28.52
C CYS A 179 -3.70 1.87 -29.69
N ALA A 180 -2.63 1.07 -29.75
CA ALA A 180 -1.59 1.22 -30.79
C ALA A 180 -2.12 0.98 -32.22
N ASN A 181 -3.19 0.21 -32.38
CA ASN A 181 -3.82 -0.09 -33.66
C ASN A 181 -4.98 0.85 -34.04
N ASP A 182 -5.24 1.88 -33.25
CA ASP A 182 -6.21 2.92 -33.61
C ASP A 182 -5.72 3.78 -34.77
N THR A 183 -6.64 4.53 -35.38
CA THR A 183 -6.33 5.42 -36.51
C THR A 183 -6.81 6.84 -36.21
N PRO A 184 -5.89 7.79 -35.95
CA PRO A 184 -4.43 7.64 -35.87
C PRO A 184 -3.98 6.79 -34.66
N PRO A 185 -2.81 6.13 -34.72
CA PRO A 185 -2.26 5.40 -33.57
C PRO A 185 -2.09 6.32 -32.37
N ALA A 186 -2.67 5.95 -31.23
CA ALA A 186 -2.60 6.70 -29.99
C ALA A 186 -2.35 5.72 -28.83
N PRO A 187 -1.13 5.17 -28.70
CA PRO A 187 -0.82 4.27 -27.59
C PRO A 187 -1.02 4.99 -26.27
N ALA A 188 -1.55 4.27 -25.28
CA ALA A 188 -1.77 4.79 -23.95
C ALA A 188 -0.46 5.26 -23.29
N ASP A 189 -0.56 6.26 -22.42
CA ASP A 189 0.57 6.67 -21.59
C ASP A 189 0.87 5.57 -20.55
N GLU A 190 2.12 5.08 -20.56
CA GLU A 190 2.59 4.09 -19.61
C GLU A 190 2.50 4.56 -18.16
N VAL A 191 2.62 5.87 -17.90
CA VAL A 191 2.57 6.43 -16.55
C VAL A 191 1.18 6.27 -15.93
N VAL A 192 0.12 6.42 -16.72
CA VAL A 192 -1.27 6.22 -16.29
C VAL A 192 -1.53 4.76 -15.88
N GLY A 193 -0.83 3.84 -16.53
CA GLY A 193 -0.90 2.41 -16.27
C GLY A 193 -0.23 1.94 -14.98
N ALA A 194 0.61 2.77 -14.37
CA ALA A 194 1.54 2.37 -13.33
C ALA A 194 0.87 1.60 -12.18
N ASP A 195 1.65 0.71 -11.57
CA ASP A 195 1.19 -0.07 -10.42
C ASP A 195 0.81 0.87 -9.25
N PRO A 196 -0.44 0.83 -8.75
CA PRO A 196 -0.87 1.71 -7.66
C PRO A 196 -0.18 1.43 -6.31
N ASP A 197 0.63 0.37 -6.20
CA ASP A 197 1.46 0.09 -5.02
C ASP A 197 0.67 -0.02 -3.71
N TYR A 198 -0.45 -0.75 -3.73
CA TYR A 198 -1.26 -0.92 -2.53
C TYR A 198 -0.43 -1.55 -1.40
N THR A 199 -0.52 -0.97 -0.22
CA THR A 199 0.19 -1.47 0.97
C THR A 199 -0.28 -2.89 1.31
N PRO A 200 0.63 -3.83 1.61
CA PRO A 200 0.25 -5.17 2.02
C PRO A 200 -0.54 -5.14 3.34
N PRO A 201 -1.56 -6.01 3.51
CA PRO A 201 -2.33 -6.10 4.75
C PRO A 201 -1.49 -6.41 6.00
N ALA A 202 -0.35 -7.11 5.82
CA ALA A 202 0.62 -7.38 6.87
C ALA A 202 2.05 -7.20 6.35
N THR A 203 2.93 -6.68 7.20
CA THR A 203 4.38 -6.54 6.94
C THR A 203 5.22 -7.57 7.67
N THR A 204 4.61 -8.30 8.63
CA THR A 204 5.22 -9.42 9.36
C THR A 204 4.38 -10.68 9.21
N VAL A 205 5.01 -11.86 9.22
CA VAL A 205 4.27 -13.11 9.08
C VAL A 205 3.29 -13.31 10.24
N PRO A 206 1.99 -13.51 9.95
CA PRO A 206 1.01 -13.85 10.97
C PRO A 206 1.36 -15.16 11.69
N VAL A 207 0.84 -15.36 12.90
CA VAL A 207 1.06 -16.60 13.67
C VAL A 207 0.70 -17.84 12.84
N ARG A 208 1.61 -18.82 12.79
CA ARG A 208 1.40 -20.08 12.06
C ARG A 208 0.21 -20.85 12.64
N ARG A 209 -0.68 -21.32 11.76
CA ARG A 209 -1.86 -22.11 12.10
C ARG A 209 -1.77 -23.47 11.44
N THR A 210 -2.15 -24.50 12.19
CA THR A 210 -2.32 -25.83 11.61
C THR A 210 -3.66 -25.92 10.90
N VAL A 211 -3.68 -26.61 9.76
CA VAL A 211 -4.92 -26.92 9.05
C VAL A 211 -5.69 -27.98 9.85
N PRO A 212 -6.95 -27.74 10.25
CA PRO A 212 -7.75 -28.75 10.93
C PRO A 212 -7.90 -30.01 10.07
N ALA A 213 -7.93 -31.19 10.70
CA ALA A 213 -8.25 -32.44 10.01
C ALA A 213 -9.71 -32.46 9.52
N CYS A 214 -10.07 -33.40 8.64
CA CYS A 214 -11.47 -33.63 8.29
C CYS A 214 -12.30 -33.81 9.57
N PRO A 215 -13.45 -33.13 9.69
CA PRO A 215 -14.31 -33.33 10.84
C PRO A 215 -14.90 -34.74 10.85
N ALA A 216 -15.33 -35.21 12.03
CA ALA A 216 -16.01 -36.49 12.16
C ALA A 216 -17.31 -36.50 11.32
N PRO A 217 -17.77 -37.68 10.83
CA PRO A 217 -19.01 -37.78 10.07
C PRO A 217 -20.18 -37.09 10.79
N GLY A 218 -20.92 -36.24 10.06
CA GLY A 218 -22.03 -35.45 10.60
C GLY A 218 -21.66 -34.02 11.00
N SER A 219 -20.37 -33.69 11.15
CA SER A 219 -19.91 -32.31 11.25
C SER A 219 -19.54 -31.77 9.87
N TRP A 220 -20.01 -30.56 9.58
CA TRP A 220 -19.95 -29.95 8.25
C TRP A 220 -19.13 -28.65 8.20
N LEU A 221 -18.68 -28.13 9.33
CA LEU A 221 -17.99 -26.84 9.43
C LEU A 221 -16.54 -27.04 9.86
N VAL A 222 -15.61 -26.44 9.10
CA VAL A 222 -14.22 -26.22 9.51
C VAL A 222 -13.99 -24.72 9.60
N ARG A 223 -13.40 -24.28 10.71
CA ARG A 223 -13.08 -22.86 10.95
C ARG A 223 -11.58 -22.68 10.84
N LEU A 224 -11.14 -21.88 9.87
CA LEU A 224 -9.76 -21.43 9.80
C LEU A 224 -9.61 -20.14 10.61
N GLN A 225 -8.55 -20.02 11.39
CA GLN A 225 -8.24 -18.83 12.17
C GLN A 225 -7.29 -17.93 11.35
N PRO A 226 -7.39 -16.60 11.47
CA PRO A 226 -6.39 -15.71 10.89
C PRO A 226 -4.98 -16.13 11.30
N GLY A 227 -4.04 -16.10 10.35
CA GLY A 227 -2.70 -16.65 10.54
C GLY A 227 -2.00 -17.11 9.26
N TYR A 228 -0.84 -17.71 9.44
CA TYR A 228 0.01 -18.26 8.39
C TYR A 228 -0.26 -19.75 8.16
N TYR A 229 -0.44 -20.16 6.90
CA TYR A 229 -0.67 -21.54 6.49
C TYR A 229 0.33 -21.96 5.39
N ASP A 230 0.90 -23.15 5.55
CA ASP A 230 2.00 -23.68 4.73
C ASP A 230 1.74 -25.09 4.17
N ASP A 231 0.59 -25.70 4.49
CA ASP A 231 0.20 -27.05 4.08
C ASP A 231 -0.96 -27.04 3.08
N ALA A 232 -0.63 -26.79 1.81
CA ALA A 232 -1.56 -26.89 0.70
C ALA A 232 -2.20 -28.27 0.57
N ARG A 233 -1.49 -29.35 0.91
CA ARG A 233 -2.01 -30.72 0.79
C ARG A 233 -3.13 -30.97 1.79
N ALA A 234 -3.00 -30.45 3.02
CA ALA A 234 -4.06 -30.53 4.02
C ALA A 234 -5.28 -29.69 3.62
N LEU A 235 -5.07 -28.45 3.11
CA LEU A 235 -6.17 -27.62 2.62
C LEU A 235 -6.89 -28.26 1.43
N THR A 236 -6.16 -28.73 0.42
CA THR A 236 -6.72 -29.46 -0.73
C THR A 236 -7.41 -30.75 -0.31
N ARG A 237 -6.97 -31.44 0.75
CA ARG A 237 -7.71 -32.59 1.28
C ARG A 237 -9.06 -32.18 1.87
N LEU A 238 -9.14 -31.02 2.52
CA LEU A 238 -10.39 -30.45 3.02
C LEU A 238 -11.35 -30.06 1.89
N THR A 239 -10.82 -29.56 0.77
CA THR A 239 -11.63 -28.93 -0.29
C THR A 239 -11.70 -29.69 -1.62
N GLY A 240 -10.95 -30.78 -1.79
CA GLY A 240 -10.81 -31.55 -3.03
C GLY A 240 -11.35 -32.98 -2.94
N GLY A 241 -12.39 -33.21 -2.13
CA GLY A 241 -13.12 -34.48 -2.07
C GLY A 241 -12.75 -35.41 -0.92
N GLY A 242 -11.72 -35.08 -0.14
CA GLY A 242 -11.37 -35.84 1.07
C GLY A 242 -12.38 -35.67 2.21
N CYS A 243 -13.07 -34.53 2.25
CA CYS A 243 -14.16 -34.26 3.21
C CYS A 243 -15.38 -33.63 2.47
N PRO A 244 -16.31 -34.43 1.93
CA PRO A 244 -17.46 -33.89 1.19
C PRO A 244 -18.46 -33.18 2.10
N ASN A 245 -19.29 -32.33 1.50
CA ASN A 245 -20.34 -31.53 2.17
C ASN A 245 -19.79 -30.56 3.25
N LEU A 246 -18.56 -30.10 3.08
CA LEU A 246 -17.91 -29.20 4.03
C LEU A 246 -18.19 -27.72 3.72
N VAL A 247 -18.21 -26.90 4.77
CA VAL A 247 -18.04 -25.45 4.71
C VAL A 247 -16.72 -25.11 5.39
N VAL A 248 -15.77 -24.59 4.63
CA VAL A 248 -14.50 -24.06 5.16
C VAL A 248 -14.68 -22.57 5.35
N TRP A 249 -14.82 -22.13 6.59
CA TRP A 249 -15.02 -20.73 6.93
C TRP A 249 -13.72 -20.07 7.41
N LEU A 250 -13.22 -19.12 6.62
CA LEU A 250 -12.17 -18.19 7.02
C LEU A 250 -12.84 -17.05 7.80
N ARG A 251 -12.64 -17.05 9.12
CA ARG A 251 -13.12 -15.98 9.99
C ARG A 251 -12.52 -14.63 9.59
N PRO A 252 -13.14 -13.49 9.92
CA PRO A 252 -12.55 -12.19 9.61
C PRO A 252 -11.11 -12.04 10.14
N GLY A 253 -10.22 -11.48 9.32
CA GLY A 253 -8.80 -11.25 9.61
C GLY A 253 -7.88 -11.51 8.41
N ILE A 254 -6.57 -11.43 8.66
CA ILE A 254 -5.52 -11.59 7.66
C ILE A 254 -5.06 -13.06 7.60
N TYR A 255 -5.00 -13.61 6.39
CA TYR A 255 -4.51 -14.96 6.11
C TYR A 255 -3.31 -14.86 5.20
N TYR A 256 -2.19 -15.46 5.60
CA TYR A 256 -1.01 -15.56 4.76
C TYR A 256 -0.80 -17.01 4.34
N PHE A 257 -0.80 -17.27 3.03
CA PHE A 257 -0.54 -18.59 2.46
C PHE A 257 0.82 -18.60 1.77
N ASP A 258 1.70 -19.46 2.25
CA ASP A 258 2.98 -19.73 1.61
C ASP A 258 3.33 -21.22 1.68
N PHE A 259 2.94 -21.93 0.62
CA PHE A 259 3.08 -23.37 0.46
C PHE A 259 4.47 -23.80 -0.02
N THR A 260 5.30 -22.85 -0.42
CA THR A 260 6.67 -23.16 -0.87
C THR A 260 7.63 -23.37 0.29
N PHE A 261 7.22 -23.03 1.51
CA PHE A 261 8.06 -23.19 2.70
C PHE A 261 8.36 -24.65 3.02
N THR A 262 7.39 -25.54 2.80
CA THR A 262 7.47 -26.97 3.13
C THR A 262 7.87 -27.85 1.94
N GLY A 263 8.12 -27.26 0.76
CA GLY A 263 8.41 -28.00 -0.48
C GLY A 263 7.22 -28.81 -1.02
N ALA A 264 6.01 -28.56 -0.53
CA ALA A 264 4.78 -29.20 -1.02
C ALA A 264 4.34 -28.66 -2.39
N ALA A 265 3.36 -29.33 -3.01
CA ALA A 265 2.68 -28.78 -4.18
C ALA A 265 2.07 -27.43 -3.79
N ALA A 266 2.47 -26.35 -4.45
CA ALA A 266 2.15 -24.99 -4.02
C ALA A 266 0.73 -24.54 -4.43
N ILE A 267 -0.24 -25.46 -4.46
CA ILE A 267 -1.60 -25.22 -4.97
C ILE A 267 -2.62 -25.70 -3.94
N TRP A 268 -3.43 -24.78 -3.43
CA TRP A 268 -4.66 -25.11 -2.72
C TRP A 268 -5.82 -25.18 -3.71
N THR A 269 -6.36 -26.39 -3.89
CA THR A 269 -7.43 -26.66 -4.86
C THR A 269 -8.78 -26.92 -4.17
N VAL A 270 -9.82 -26.23 -4.63
CA VAL A 270 -11.22 -26.54 -4.34
C VAL A 270 -11.77 -27.34 -5.53
N ASP A 271 -11.93 -28.65 -5.34
CA ASP A 271 -12.31 -29.61 -6.40
C ASP A 271 -13.42 -30.57 -5.91
N ASP A 272 -14.28 -30.12 -5.01
CA ASP A 272 -15.49 -30.85 -4.62
C ASP A 272 -16.72 -29.95 -4.77
N PRO A 273 -17.69 -30.29 -5.64
CA PRO A 273 -18.88 -29.47 -5.88
C PRO A 273 -19.78 -29.32 -4.64
N THR A 274 -19.60 -30.17 -3.63
CA THR A 274 -20.34 -30.12 -2.36
C THR A 274 -19.66 -29.25 -1.30
N VAL A 275 -18.45 -28.75 -1.56
CA VAL A 275 -17.70 -27.91 -0.63
C VAL A 275 -17.94 -26.42 -0.90
N SER A 276 -18.01 -25.62 0.18
CA SER A 276 -18.07 -24.16 0.11
C SER A 276 -16.98 -23.53 0.97
N VAL A 277 -16.13 -22.71 0.37
CA VAL A 277 -15.15 -21.87 1.06
C VAL A 277 -15.75 -20.47 1.21
N VAL A 278 -15.88 -19.97 2.43
CA VAL A 278 -16.44 -18.63 2.71
C VAL A 278 -15.43 -17.86 3.54
N GLY A 279 -15.10 -16.64 3.16
CA GLY A 279 -14.17 -15.79 3.89
C GLY A 279 -14.77 -14.43 4.25
N GLY A 280 -14.66 -14.06 5.52
CA GLY A 280 -15.21 -12.82 6.08
C GLY A 280 -16.37 -13.07 7.04
N THR A 281 -17.15 -12.02 7.32
CA THR A 281 -18.32 -12.11 8.21
C THR A 281 -19.45 -12.87 7.52
N GLN A 282 -20.00 -13.91 8.15
CA GLN A 282 -21.06 -14.73 7.55
C GLN A 282 -22.34 -13.91 7.24
N ALA A 283 -23.03 -14.24 6.15
CA ALA A 283 -24.33 -13.64 5.79
C ALA A 283 -25.31 -14.73 5.35
N GLY A 284 -26.54 -14.72 5.88
CA GLY A 284 -27.60 -15.63 5.45
C GLY A 284 -27.46 -17.11 5.85
N TRP A 285 -26.46 -17.49 6.65
CA TRP A 285 -26.30 -18.85 7.20
C TRP A 285 -25.80 -18.84 8.66
N ASP A 286 -26.12 -19.89 9.40
CA ASP A 286 -25.76 -20.05 10.82
C ASP A 286 -24.65 -21.11 11.02
N PRO A 287 -23.45 -20.72 11.46
CA PRO A 287 -22.36 -21.66 11.74
C PRO A 287 -22.59 -22.52 13.00
N GLY A 288 -23.67 -22.30 13.76
CA GLY A 288 -24.13 -23.14 14.87
C GLY A 288 -25.13 -24.23 14.47
N SER A 289 -25.56 -24.28 13.20
CA SER A 289 -26.56 -25.24 12.73
C SER A 289 -26.09 -26.70 12.90
N PRO A 290 -26.96 -27.63 13.35
CA PRO A 290 -26.60 -29.05 13.51
C PRO A 290 -26.41 -29.77 12.17
N THR A 291 -26.95 -29.24 11.07
CA THR A 291 -26.78 -29.77 9.71
C THR A 291 -26.24 -28.68 8.79
N ARG A 292 -25.58 -29.08 7.69
CA ARG A 292 -25.03 -28.15 6.71
C ARG A 292 -26.14 -27.22 6.17
N PRO A 293 -26.04 -25.89 6.37
CA PRO A 293 -26.98 -24.95 5.80
C PRO A 293 -26.75 -24.82 4.28
N VAL A 294 -27.76 -24.29 3.59
CA VAL A 294 -27.57 -23.79 2.23
C VAL A 294 -26.80 -22.48 2.34
N ILE A 295 -25.61 -22.44 1.74
CA ILE A 295 -24.83 -21.21 1.67
C ILE A 295 -25.35 -20.37 0.50
N PRO A 296 -25.77 -19.12 0.71
CA PRO A 296 -26.12 -18.22 -0.38
C PRO A 296 -24.97 -18.10 -1.39
N ASN A 297 -25.32 -17.93 -2.66
CA ASN A 297 -24.35 -17.72 -3.72
C ASN A 297 -24.94 -16.76 -4.77
N PRO A 298 -24.47 -15.50 -4.83
CA PRO A 298 -23.54 -14.85 -3.90
C PRO A 298 -24.17 -14.60 -2.52
N ASP A 299 -23.49 -13.87 -1.64
CA ASP A 299 -23.95 -13.40 -0.32
C ASP A 299 -23.74 -14.40 0.83
N GLY A 300 -22.77 -15.32 0.68
CA GLY A 300 -22.29 -16.17 1.76
C GLY A 300 -21.50 -15.39 2.82
N CYS A 301 -20.94 -14.24 2.47
CA CYS A 301 -20.35 -13.29 3.40
C CYS A 301 -20.90 -11.87 3.22
N ASP A 302 -20.85 -11.07 4.29
CA ASP A 302 -21.35 -9.70 4.32
C ASP A 302 -20.29 -8.74 3.80
N SER A 303 -20.49 -8.25 2.57
CA SER A 303 -19.58 -7.33 1.87
C SER A 303 -19.65 -5.87 2.37
N THR A 304 -20.50 -5.59 3.36
CA THR A 304 -20.70 -4.25 3.92
C THR A 304 -19.98 -4.03 5.24
N ARG A 305 -19.46 -5.10 5.85
CA ARG A 305 -18.87 -5.08 7.20
C ARG A 305 -17.43 -4.59 7.19
N PRO A 306 -17.01 -3.81 8.21
CA PRO A 306 -15.60 -3.49 8.38
C PRO A 306 -14.79 -4.77 8.67
N GLU A 307 -15.41 -5.81 9.24
CA GLU A 307 -14.79 -7.11 9.48
C GLU A 307 -14.86 -8.02 8.24
N GLY A 308 -13.79 -8.06 7.45
CA GLY A 308 -13.64 -8.93 6.27
C GLY A 308 -12.43 -9.86 6.35
N VAL A 309 -12.09 -10.47 5.22
CA VAL A 309 -10.90 -11.31 5.05
C VAL A 309 -9.94 -10.66 4.06
N GLU A 310 -8.64 -10.72 4.38
CA GLU A 310 -7.56 -10.35 3.46
C GLU A 310 -6.66 -11.56 3.28
N VAL A 311 -6.68 -12.13 2.07
CA VAL A 311 -5.90 -13.32 1.70
C VAL A 311 -4.62 -12.90 1.00
N MET A 312 -3.50 -13.02 1.69
CA MET A 312 -2.17 -12.78 1.18
C MET A 312 -1.54 -14.06 0.64
N MET A 313 -1.05 -14.02 -0.60
CA MET A 313 -0.40 -15.15 -1.28
C MET A 313 1.08 -14.85 -1.49
N GLY A 314 1.97 -15.65 -0.90
CA GLY A 314 3.43 -15.51 -1.02
C GLY A 314 4.11 -16.69 -1.71
N GLY A 315 5.38 -16.50 -2.12
CA GLY A 315 6.18 -17.54 -2.77
C GLY A 315 5.54 -18.07 -4.06
N GLY A 316 5.58 -19.38 -4.27
CA GLY A 316 4.95 -20.05 -5.41
C GLY A 316 3.46 -20.41 -5.22
N SER A 317 2.79 -19.83 -4.22
CA SER A 317 1.46 -20.27 -3.78
C SER A 317 0.33 -19.88 -4.73
N GLN A 318 -0.60 -20.80 -4.93
CA GLN A 318 -1.76 -20.64 -5.81
C GLN A 318 -3.05 -21.05 -5.10
N PHE A 319 -4.12 -20.33 -5.39
CA PHE A 319 -5.48 -20.68 -5.01
C PHE A 319 -6.30 -21.01 -6.26
N GLN A 320 -6.77 -22.25 -6.35
CA GLN A 320 -7.42 -22.80 -7.53
C GLN A 320 -8.83 -23.32 -7.19
N VAL A 321 -9.83 -22.92 -7.98
CA VAL A 321 -11.21 -23.38 -7.85
C VAL A 321 -11.64 -24.11 -9.12
N ASP A 322 -11.68 -25.43 -9.04
CA ASP A 322 -12.01 -26.35 -10.16
C ASP A 322 -13.46 -26.81 -10.08
N ARG A 323 -13.88 -27.29 -8.91
CA ARG A 323 -15.26 -27.74 -8.64
C ARG A 323 -15.62 -27.34 -7.20
N GLY A 324 -16.70 -26.59 -7.02
CA GLY A 324 -17.11 -26.09 -5.70
C GLY A 324 -17.44 -24.60 -5.68
N HIS A 325 -17.67 -24.08 -4.48
CA HIS A 325 -17.99 -22.67 -4.26
C HIS A 325 -16.92 -21.99 -3.40
N ALA A 326 -16.45 -20.82 -3.81
CA ALA A 326 -15.56 -19.96 -3.02
C ALA A 326 -16.07 -18.51 -3.05
N GLU A 327 -16.25 -17.92 -1.88
CA GLU A 327 -16.62 -16.51 -1.73
C GLU A 327 -15.76 -15.81 -0.68
N LEU A 328 -15.12 -14.69 -1.04
CA LEU A 328 -14.27 -13.89 -0.14
C LEU A 328 -14.77 -12.44 -0.06
N CYS A 329 -14.97 -11.91 1.14
CA CYS A 329 -15.36 -10.51 1.37
C CYS A 329 -14.23 -9.71 2.02
N ALA A 330 -13.71 -8.72 1.30
CA ALA A 330 -12.70 -7.79 1.81
C ALA A 330 -13.25 -6.92 2.97
N PRO A 331 -12.39 -6.47 3.89
CA PRO A 331 -12.80 -5.51 4.92
C PRO A 331 -13.21 -4.17 4.30
N VAL A 332 -14.21 -3.53 4.91
CA VAL A 332 -14.68 -2.20 4.53
C VAL A 332 -14.00 -1.13 5.39
N THR A 333 -12.96 -0.49 4.83
CA THR A 333 -12.28 0.65 5.45
C THR A 333 -12.56 1.95 4.69
N PRO A 334 -12.71 3.11 5.36
CA PRO A 334 -12.95 4.40 4.69
C PRO A 334 -11.74 4.94 3.93
N ASP A 335 -10.54 4.61 4.40
CA ASP A 335 -9.28 5.25 3.96
C ASP A 335 -8.31 4.29 3.27
N ALA A 336 -8.74 3.05 2.98
CA ALA A 336 -7.89 2.06 2.32
C ALA A 336 -8.65 1.24 1.29
N GLN A 337 -7.88 0.70 0.35
CA GLN A 337 -8.40 -0.16 -0.70
C GLN A 337 -8.99 -1.43 -0.09
N ARG A 338 -10.18 -1.82 -0.53
CA ARG A 338 -10.82 -3.08 -0.09
C ARG A 338 -10.22 -4.28 -0.85
N VAL A 339 -9.02 -4.69 -0.49
CA VAL A 339 -8.33 -5.82 -1.10
C VAL A 339 -8.79 -7.13 -0.47
N ALA A 340 -9.31 -8.07 -1.26
CA ALA A 340 -9.68 -9.41 -0.79
C ALA A 340 -8.54 -10.40 -0.98
N VAL A 341 -7.82 -10.29 -2.10
CA VAL A 341 -6.69 -11.14 -2.47
C VAL A 341 -5.51 -10.25 -2.79
N TYR A 342 -4.42 -10.44 -2.07
CA TYR A 342 -3.17 -9.70 -2.19
C TYR A 342 -2.03 -10.67 -2.58
N GLY A 343 -1.49 -10.51 -3.77
CA GLY A 343 -0.27 -11.18 -4.20
C GLY A 343 0.96 -10.44 -3.68
N VAL A 344 1.74 -11.08 -2.82
CA VAL A 344 2.88 -10.43 -2.17
C VAL A 344 3.90 -10.00 -3.21
N GLN A 345 4.20 -8.70 -3.23
CA GLN A 345 5.21 -8.12 -4.11
C GLN A 345 6.61 -8.33 -3.54
N PRO A 346 7.63 -8.43 -4.41
CA PRO A 346 8.98 -8.12 -3.97
C PRO A 346 8.99 -6.66 -3.47
N PRO A 347 9.79 -6.35 -2.43
CA PRO A 347 10.02 -4.96 -2.06
C PRO A 347 10.42 -4.20 -3.31
N LYS A 348 9.69 -3.12 -3.62
CA LYS A 348 10.09 -2.29 -4.75
C LYS A 348 11.45 -1.68 -4.41
N PRO A 349 12.44 -1.82 -5.31
CA PRO A 349 13.76 -1.25 -5.06
C PRO A 349 13.68 0.28 -5.02
N SER A 350 12.69 0.90 -5.66
CA SER A 350 12.39 2.32 -5.58
C SER A 350 10.89 2.61 -5.57
N HIS A 351 10.50 3.69 -4.91
CA HIS A 351 9.14 4.24 -4.91
C HIS A 351 9.14 5.63 -5.52
N THR A 352 8.21 5.88 -6.42
CA THR A 352 8.02 7.21 -7.02
C THR A 352 7.06 8.01 -6.15
N LEU A 353 7.55 9.13 -5.61
CA LEU A 353 6.80 10.07 -4.80
C LEU A 353 6.46 11.29 -5.63
N LYS A 354 5.17 11.53 -5.82
CA LYS A 354 4.65 12.77 -6.39
C LYS A 354 4.39 13.78 -5.27
N PRO A 355 4.59 15.08 -5.50
CA PRO A 355 4.15 16.10 -4.57
C PRO A 355 2.62 16.07 -4.48
N THR A 356 2.08 16.29 -3.29
CA THR A 356 0.63 16.28 -3.05
C THR A 356 0.05 17.67 -2.84
N ALA A 357 0.91 18.69 -2.75
CA ALA A 357 0.49 20.07 -2.54
C ALA A 357 1.40 21.08 -3.25
N VAL A 358 0.76 22.14 -3.75
CA VAL A 358 1.43 23.40 -4.12
C VAL A 358 1.41 24.31 -2.89
N VAL A 359 2.58 24.60 -2.32
CA VAL A 359 2.73 25.44 -1.12
C VAL A 359 2.62 26.92 -1.47
N THR A 360 3.36 27.33 -2.51
CA THR A 360 3.32 28.69 -3.03
C THR A 360 3.40 28.64 -4.56
N ASN A 361 2.74 29.59 -5.21
CA ASN A 361 2.85 29.80 -6.64
C ASN A 361 2.85 31.30 -6.92
N THR A 362 3.89 31.76 -7.59
CA THR A 362 3.97 33.11 -8.13
C THR A 362 4.31 33.02 -9.60
N GLY A 363 3.27 33.03 -10.43
CA GLY A 363 3.40 33.32 -11.85
C GLY A 363 3.15 32.17 -12.81
N PHE A 364 2.88 30.97 -12.31
CA PHE A 364 2.35 29.87 -13.12
C PHE A 364 0.81 29.91 -13.13
N ALA A 365 0.22 29.69 -14.30
CA ALA A 365 -1.18 29.32 -14.44
C ALA A 365 -1.34 27.83 -14.13
N ASP A 366 -2.51 27.44 -13.62
CA ASP A 366 -2.88 26.04 -13.35
C ASP A 366 -1.81 25.21 -12.60
N PRO A 367 -1.28 25.70 -11.46
CA PRO A 367 -0.14 25.08 -10.79
C PRO A 367 -0.40 23.65 -10.28
N VAL A 368 -1.66 23.22 -10.22
CA VAL A 368 -2.05 21.87 -9.81
C VAL A 368 -1.61 20.83 -10.85
N HIS A 369 -1.44 21.20 -12.13
CA HIS A 369 -0.93 20.30 -13.15
C HIS A 369 0.51 19.82 -12.87
N ALA A 370 1.31 20.60 -12.14
CA ALA A 370 2.65 20.17 -11.73
C ALA A 370 2.63 18.99 -10.71
N LEU A 371 1.47 18.67 -10.12
CA LEU A 371 1.31 17.53 -9.21
C LEU A 371 1.06 16.20 -9.95
N THR A 372 0.69 16.24 -11.23
CA THR A 372 0.14 15.07 -11.94
C THR A 372 1.16 14.29 -12.76
N SER A 373 2.27 14.89 -13.23
CA SER A 373 3.38 14.27 -14.00
C SER A 373 2.92 13.17 -14.97
N GLY A 374 2.64 13.53 -16.23
CA GLY A 374 2.17 12.61 -17.27
C GLY A 374 0.70 12.21 -17.19
N GLU A 375 0.05 12.26 -16.01
CA GLU A 375 -1.39 11.98 -15.92
C GLU A 375 -2.21 13.08 -16.60
N ARG A 376 -2.54 12.86 -17.88
CA ARG A 376 -3.45 13.71 -18.65
C ARG A 376 -4.79 13.82 -17.90
N PRO A 377 -5.18 14.99 -17.36
CA PRO A 377 -6.45 15.10 -16.66
C PRO A 377 -7.59 14.82 -17.65
N THR A 378 -8.49 13.90 -17.30
CA THR A 378 -9.67 13.62 -18.11
C THR A 378 -10.59 14.87 -18.15
N PRO A 379 -11.07 15.30 -19.34
CA PRO A 379 -11.89 16.52 -19.51
C PRO A 379 -13.16 16.54 -18.64
N PRO A 380 -13.57 17.72 -18.10
CA PRO A 380 -13.78 18.95 -18.88
C PRO A 380 -12.90 20.15 -18.45
N GLY A 381 -11.87 19.95 -17.62
CA GLY A 381 -11.00 21.03 -17.13
C GLY A 381 -10.00 21.57 -18.16
N CYS A 382 -9.53 20.75 -19.11
CA CYS A 382 -8.70 21.17 -20.24
C CYS A 382 -9.58 21.26 -21.50
N SER A 383 -10.23 22.40 -21.77
CA SER A 383 -10.85 22.61 -23.08
C SER A 383 -9.73 22.69 -24.12
N GLN A 384 -9.49 21.62 -24.87
CA GLN A 384 -8.55 21.59 -26.00
C GLN A 384 -8.79 22.82 -26.90
N PRO A 385 -7.90 23.83 -26.89
CA PRO A 385 -7.81 24.70 -28.04
C PRO A 385 -7.12 23.88 -29.12
N THR A 386 -7.43 24.13 -30.38
CA THR A 386 -6.79 23.50 -31.55
C THR A 386 -5.32 23.93 -31.74
N GLY A 387 -4.60 24.21 -30.65
CA GLY A 387 -3.19 24.55 -30.57
C GLY A 387 -2.55 23.85 -29.37
N THR A 388 -1.25 23.65 -29.41
CA THR A 388 -0.38 22.84 -28.53
C THR A 388 -0.32 23.23 -27.04
N ALA A 389 -1.35 23.88 -26.48
CA ALA A 389 -1.43 24.15 -25.04
C ALA A 389 -1.82 22.86 -24.30
N GLY A 390 -0.81 22.15 -23.78
CA GLY A 390 -0.96 20.95 -22.95
C GLY A 390 -1.57 21.25 -21.58
N CYS A 391 -1.92 20.21 -20.82
CA CYS A 391 -2.36 20.32 -19.43
C CYS A 391 -1.15 20.49 -18.49
N THR A 392 -0.38 21.55 -18.73
CA THR A 392 0.85 21.89 -18.01
C THR A 392 0.61 23.06 -17.06
N ALA A 393 1.52 23.27 -16.12
CA ALA A 393 1.60 24.51 -15.36
C ALA A 393 2.44 25.52 -16.13
N ASP A 394 1.81 26.58 -16.62
CA ASP A 394 2.41 27.48 -17.61
C ASP A 394 2.81 28.82 -17.00
N ALA A 395 4.05 29.26 -17.20
CA ALA A 395 4.47 30.61 -16.88
C ALA A 395 4.85 31.39 -18.14
N VAL A 396 4.07 32.43 -18.45
CA VAL A 396 4.41 33.40 -19.50
C VAL A 396 5.23 34.53 -18.87
N LEU A 397 6.46 34.70 -19.35
CA LEU A 397 7.42 35.70 -18.90
C LEU A 397 7.53 36.85 -19.92
N ASP A 398 7.55 38.08 -19.42
CA ASP A 398 7.60 39.34 -20.18
C ASP A 398 8.36 40.38 -19.34
N PRO A 399 9.35 41.09 -19.90
CA PRO A 399 10.19 42.05 -19.18
C PRO A 399 9.39 43.17 -18.49
N THR A 400 8.18 43.47 -18.96
CA THR A 400 7.31 44.55 -18.44
C THR A 400 6.26 44.07 -17.44
N LYS A 401 5.92 42.78 -17.43
CA LYS A 401 4.84 42.24 -16.58
C LYS A 401 5.37 41.28 -15.53
N ARG A 402 6.28 40.37 -15.91
CA ARG A 402 6.77 39.28 -15.07
C ARG A 402 8.08 38.75 -15.62
N GLN A 403 9.18 39.12 -14.97
CA GLN A 403 10.52 38.65 -15.36
C GLN A 403 10.86 37.26 -14.82
N SER A 404 10.15 36.80 -13.78
CA SER A 404 10.37 35.49 -13.17
C SER A 404 9.06 34.87 -12.70
N ALA A 405 9.00 33.55 -12.71
CA ALA A 405 7.94 32.76 -12.09
C ALA A 405 8.56 31.71 -11.17
N THR A 406 7.89 31.41 -10.05
CA THR A 406 8.34 30.38 -9.10
C THR A 406 7.15 29.60 -8.55
N MET A 407 7.35 28.30 -8.33
CA MET A 407 6.38 27.41 -7.71
C MET A 407 7.07 26.52 -6.68
N GLN A 408 6.52 26.39 -5.48
CA GLN A 408 7.01 25.49 -4.46
C GLN A 408 6.04 24.33 -4.24
N LEU A 409 6.54 23.12 -4.40
CA LEU A 409 5.84 21.85 -4.23
C LEU A 409 6.27 21.18 -2.92
N ALA A 410 5.33 20.49 -2.27
CA ALA A 410 5.59 19.74 -1.05
C ALA A 410 4.70 18.50 -0.94
N GLY A 411 4.84 17.80 0.18
CA GLY A 411 4.05 16.61 0.48
C GLY A 411 4.53 15.37 -0.27
N PHE A 412 5.84 15.27 -0.51
CA PHE A 412 6.54 14.06 -0.95
C PHE A 412 6.52 13.02 0.19
N THR A 413 5.33 12.61 0.60
CA THR A 413 5.15 11.77 1.79
C THR A 413 5.10 10.31 1.35
N PRO A 414 6.18 9.54 1.49
CA PRO A 414 6.08 8.11 1.22
C PRO A 414 5.41 7.39 2.39
N GLN A 415 4.86 6.22 2.08
CA GLN A 415 4.70 5.13 3.05
C GLN A 415 6.05 4.40 3.24
N VAL A 416 7.17 5.11 3.47
CA VAL A 416 8.44 4.46 3.82
C VAL A 416 8.30 3.97 5.26
N PRO A 417 8.45 2.66 5.54
CA PRO A 417 8.31 2.15 6.89
C PRO A 417 9.25 2.87 7.87
N PRO A 418 8.77 3.28 9.06
CA PRO A 418 9.62 3.90 10.07
C PRO A 418 10.87 3.06 10.37
N GLY A 419 12.03 3.71 10.47
CA GLY A 419 13.32 3.04 10.73
C GLY A 419 14.04 2.54 9.47
N SER A 420 13.45 2.68 8.29
CA SER A 420 14.14 2.40 7.01
C SER A 420 15.28 3.38 6.76
N VAL A 421 16.28 2.96 5.99
CA VAL A 421 17.32 3.86 5.47
C VAL A 421 17.08 4.04 3.99
N ILE A 422 16.98 5.29 3.55
CA ILE A 422 16.91 5.62 2.14
C ILE A 422 18.31 5.43 1.53
N THR A 423 18.36 4.65 0.45
CA THR A 423 19.59 4.27 -0.26
C THR A 423 19.75 4.97 -1.60
N SER A 424 18.67 5.58 -2.12
CA SER A 424 18.68 6.47 -3.27
C SER A 424 17.53 7.46 -3.15
N ALA A 425 17.74 8.71 -3.56
CA ALA A 425 16.70 9.73 -3.63
C ALA A 425 16.96 10.61 -4.85
N THR A 426 16.33 10.28 -5.97
CA THR A 426 16.57 10.90 -7.27
C THR A 426 15.37 11.72 -7.71
N LEU A 427 15.56 13.02 -7.90
CA LEU A 427 14.52 13.91 -8.41
C LEU A 427 14.54 13.91 -9.94
N HIS A 428 13.36 13.77 -10.53
CA HIS A 428 13.11 13.90 -11.96
C HIS A 428 12.17 15.08 -12.20
N VAL A 429 12.50 15.89 -13.20
CA VAL A 429 11.72 17.06 -13.60
C VAL A 429 11.45 16.95 -15.09
N GLU A 430 10.22 17.26 -15.49
CA GLU A 430 9.76 17.19 -16.87
C GLU A 430 9.14 18.52 -17.26
N HIS A 431 9.78 19.20 -18.23
CA HIS A 431 9.43 20.56 -18.62
C HIS A 431 9.71 20.86 -20.10
N GLU A 432 9.18 21.99 -20.56
CA GLU A 432 9.38 22.55 -21.90
C GLU A 432 9.57 24.07 -21.83
N ASP A 433 10.60 24.55 -22.53
CA ASP A 433 10.97 25.96 -22.63
C ASP A 433 10.79 26.48 -24.06
N ASP A 434 9.96 27.51 -24.20
CA ASP A 434 9.81 28.28 -25.43
C ASP A 434 10.27 29.73 -25.25
N GLY A 435 10.92 30.30 -26.28
CA GLY A 435 11.41 31.69 -26.28
C GLY A 435 12.77 31.93 -25.59
N ASP A 436 12.89 33.08 -24.93
CA ASP A 436 14.15 33.65 -24.39
C ASP A 436 14.52 33.13 -22.98
N LEU A 437 14.58 31.79 -22.83
CA LEU A 437 15.09 31.05 -21.66
C LEU A 437 16.38 30.30 -22.03
N THR A 438 17.42 31.04 -22.41
CA THR A 438 18.64 30.48 -22.99
C THR A 438 19.87 30.66 -22.13
N ALA A 439 19.81 31.54 -21.12
CA ALA A 439 20.90 31.74 -20.18
C ALA A 439 21.08 30.49 -19.29
N PRO A 440 22.33 30.11 -18.96
CA PRO A 440 22.58 29.09 -17.94
C PRO A 440 21.88 29.46 -16.63
N GLY A 441 21.02 28.57 -16.12
CA GLY A 441 20.20 28.83 -14.94
C GLY A 441 18.98 29.72 -15.18
N ALA A 442 18.53 29.88 -16.42
CA ALA A 442 17.22 30.47 -16.69
C ALA A 442 16.09 29.63 -16.06
N VAL A 443 16.26 28.31 -16.04
CA VAL A 443 15.38 27.36 -15.32
C VAL A 443 16.17 26.70 -14.20
N LYS A 444 15.60 26.68 -12.98
CA LYS A 444 16.25 26.16 -11.78
C LYS A 444 15.31 25.33 -10.93
N VAL A 445 15.90 24.33 -10.27
CA VAL A 445 15.26 23.59 -9.20
C VAL A 445 16.06 23.78 -7.92
N THR A 446 15.38 24.18 -6.85
CA THR A 446 15.96 24.30 -5.51
C THR A 446 15.22 23.40 -4.54
N THR A 447 15.94 22.51 -3.87
CA THR A 447 15.39 21.58 -2.89
C THR A 447 15.77 22.00 -1.47
N ALA A 448 14.84 21.86 -0.54
CA ALA A 448 15.04 22.21 0.87
C ALA A 448 14.35 21.21 1.79
N VAL A 449 14.91 20.99 2.97
CA VAL A 449 14.27 20.21 4.04
C VAL A 449 13.97 21.14 5.21
N GLY A 450 12.69 21.40 5.47
CA GLY A 450 12.29 22.45 6.40
C GLY A 450 12.69 23.83 5.87
N ALA A 451 13.48 24.57 6.65
CA ALA A 451 14.00 25.88 6.25
C ALA A 451 15.38 25.81 5.57
N ASP A 452 16.03 24.63 5.56
CA ASP A 452 17.41 24.48 5.10
C ASP A 452 17.44 24.08 3.63
N THR A 453 17.87 24.99 2.77
CA THR A 453 18.19 24.69 1.36
C THR A 453 19.37 23.72 1.29
N CYS A 454 19.18 22.59 0.62
CA CYS A 454 20.20 21.55 0.52
C CYS A 454 20.84 21.43 -0.86
N ARG A 455 20.09 21.68 -1.94
CA ARG A 455 20.62 21.58 -3.31
C ARG A 455 19.94 22.58 -4.25
N THR A 456 20.69 23.10 -5.21
CA THR A 456 20.18 23.90 -6.33
C THR A 456 20.86 23.44 -7.60
N ASP A 457 20.08 23.12 -8.62
CA ASP A 457 20.56 22.68 -9.93
C ASP A 457 19.97 23.57 -11.03
N ASP A 458 20.80 23.91 -12.02
CA ASP A 458 20.38 24.57 -13.24
C ASP A 458 19.94 23.50 -14.24
N LEU A 459 18.74 23.62 -14.78
CA LEU A 459 18.17 22.62 -15.71
C LEU A 459 18.61 22.91 -17.16
N PRO A 460 18.83 21.86 -17.97
CA PRO A 460 19.07 22.02 -19.40
C PRO A 460 17.84 22.56 -20.12
N ARG A 461 18.06 23.13 -21.30
CA ARG A 461 16.96 23.66 -22.12
C ARG A 461 16.28 22.56 -22.94
N HIS A 462 14.96 22.53 -22.93
CA HIS A 462 14.12 21.60 -23.65
C HIS A 462 13.09 22.32 -24.54
N ALA A 463 13.30 22.35 -25.86
CA ALA A 463 12.36 22.99 -26.81
C ALA A 463 11.06 22.21 -27.05
N ALA A 464 10.92 21.05 -26.43
CA ALA A 464 9.74 20.19 -26.39
C ALA A 464 9.75 19.47 -25.04
N LEU A 465 8.58 19.10 -24.53
CA LEU A 465 8.45 18.40 -23.26
C LEU A 465 9.42 17.20 -23.15
N ALA A 466 10.29 17.23 -22.16
CA ALA A 466 11.31 16.21 -21.94
C ALA A 466 11.70 16.11 -20.45
N VAL A 467 12.20 14.93 -20.08
CA VAL A 467 12.71 14.65 -18.73
C VAL A 467 14.18 15.04 -18.64
N ASP A 468 14.51 15.80 -17.59
CA ASP A 468 15.87 16.22 -17.27
C ASP A 468 16.78 15.06 -16.81
N PRO A 469 18.12 15.25 -16.86
CA PRO A 469 19.04 14.36 -16.18
C PRO A 469 18.69 14.21 -14.68
N PRO A 470 18.73 12.99 -14.13
CA PRO A 470 18.34 12.74 -12.75
C PRO A 470 19.21 13.51 -11.74
N ILE A 471 18.57 14.10 -10.73
CA ILE A 471 19.24 14.87 -9.67
C ILE A 471 19.30 14.05 -8.37
N ASP A 472 20.50 13.65 -7.94
CA ASP A 472 20.70 12.92 -6.69
C ASP A 472 20.59 13.86 -5.47
N LEU A 473 19.58 13.63 -4.63
CA LEU A 473 19.31 14.35 -3.40
C LEU A 473 19.81 13.62 -2.14
N LEU A 474 20.24 12.35 -2.24
CA LEU A 474 20.48 11.52 -1.06
C LEU A 474 21.53 12.13 -0.13
N GLY A 475 22.74 12.34 -0.65
CA GLY A 475 23.85 12.92 0.10
C GLY A 475 23.68 14.42 0.34
N ALA A 476 23.23 15.16 -0.68
CA ALA A 476 23.10 16.62 -0.62
C ALA A 476 22.06 17.09 0.41
N CYS A 477 20.91 16.41 0.46
CA CYS A 477 19.82 16.73 1.37
C CYS A 477 19.79 15.84 2.61
N GLY A 478 20.77 14.94 2.78
CA GLY A 478 20.86 13.99 3.90
C GLY A 478 19.57 13.21 4.11
N LEU A 479 18.97 12.74 3.01
CA LEU A 479 17.67 12.07 3.00
C LEU A 479 17.75 10.61 3.46
N THR A 480 18.87 10.15 4.02
CA THR A 480 18.99 8.79 4.55
C THR A 480 17.94 8.46 5.62
N ASP A 481 17.45 9.47 6.36
CA ASP A 481 16.33 9.36 7.29
C ASP A 481 14.99 9.71 6.58
N PRO A 482 14.06 8.74 6.45
CA PRO A 482 12.75 8.97 5.84
C PRO A 482 11.93 10.09 6.48
N ALA A 483 12.13 10.37 7.78
CA ALA A 483 11.40 11.44 8.46
C ALA A 483 11.63 12.81 7.80
N ARG A 484 12.78 13.00 7.15
CA ARG A 484 13.13 14.25 6.45
C ARG A 484 12.33 14.49 5.18
N LEU A 485 11.73 13.46 4.58
CA LEU A 485 10.88 13.61 3.41
C LEU A 485 9.60 14.41 3.71
N THR A 486 9.10 14.36 4.95
CA THR A 486 7.94 15.16 5.37
C THR A 486 8.21 16.67 5.31
N GLY A 487 9.47 17.08 5.49
CA GLY A 487 9.91 18.47 5.37
C GLY A 487 10.47 18.82 4.00
N LEU A 488 10.54 17.87 3.05
CA LEU A 488 11.10 18.10 1.73
C LEU A 488 10.18 19.01 0.91
N THR A 489 10.74 20.09 0.39
CA THR A 489 10.09 20.98 -0.57
C THR A 489 10.97 21.15 -1.80
N VAL A 490 10.32 21.30 -2.95
CA VAL A 490 10.98 21.51 -4.25
C VAL A 490 10.45 22.82 -4.82
N THR A 491 11.35 23.77 -5.05
CA THR A 491 11.03 25.06 -5.67
C THR A 491 11.50 25.05 -7.12
N TYR A 492 10.56 25.12 -8.06
CA TYR A 492 10.81 25.28 -9.49
C TYR A 492 10.76 26.77 -9.84
N ALA A 493 11.74 27.26 -10.59
CA ALA A 493 11.85 28.66 -10.95
C ALA A 493 12.27 28.84 -12.41
N ALA A 494 11.62 29.76 -13.11
CA ALA A 494 12.00 30.20 -14.44
C ALA A 494 12.18 31.74 -14.46
N SER A 495 13.25 32.20 -15.09
CA SER A 495 13.63 33.61 -15.17
C SER A 495 14.04 33.96 -16.59
N LEU A 496 13.44 35.03 -17.12
CA LEU A 496 13.71 35.52 -18.47
C LEU A 496 15.18 35.96 -18.60
N ASP A 497 15.79 35.69 -19.75
CA ASP A 497 17.16 36.13 -20.05
C ASP A 497 17.32 37.64 -19.89
N THR A 498 18.54 38.09 -19.56
CA THR A 498 18.85 39.52 -19.49
C THR A 498 18.69 40.17 -20.87
N GLY A 499 17.64 40.97 -21.04
CA GLY A 499 17.27 41.59 -22.32
C GLY A 499 16.33 40.76 -23.20
N GLY A 500 15.82 39.63 -22.69
CA GLY A 500 14.80 38.82 -23.34
C GLY A 500 13.47 39.57 -23.53
N THR A 501 12.69 39.11 -24.50
CA THR A 501 11.45 39.76 -24.95
C THR A 501 10.21 39.04 -24.45
N THR A 502 10.11 37.73 -24.64
CA THR A 502 9.05 36.88 -24.10
C THR A 502 9.53 35.44 -24.01
N ALA A 503 9.06 34.71 -23.01
CA ALA A 503 9.25 33.26 -22.92
C ALA A 503 8.02 32.58 -22.33
N THR A 504 7.83 31.30 -22.65
CA THR A 504 6.82 30.46 -22.01
C THR A 504 7.53 29.24 -21.44
N GLU A 505 7.35 29.05 -20.15
CA GLU A 505 7.79 27.86 -19.43
C GLU A 505 6.58 26.95 -19.19
N ARG A 506 6.72 25.65 -19.46
CA ARG A 506 5.68 24.66 -19.20
C ARG A 506 6.24 23.54 -18.33
N LEU A 507 5.76 23.46 -17.09
CA LEU A 507 6.09 22.36 -16.18
C LEU A 507 4.98 21.30 -16.24
N ASP A 508 5.31 20.07 -16.62
CA ASP A 508 4.34 18.95 -16.64
C ASP A 508 4.39 18.14 -15.35
N GLY A 509 5.57 18.01 -14.73
CA GLY A 509 5.66 17.28 -13.47
C GLY A 509 7.02 17.28 -12.80
N ILE A 510 6.96 17.03 -11.48
CA ILE A 510 8.11 16.74 -10.65
C ILE A 510 7.82 15.46 -9.88
N ARG A 511 8.76 14.51 -9.90
CA ARG A 511 8.66 13.26 -9.14
C ARG A 511 9.99 12.93 -8.45
N LEU A 512 9.91 12.29 -7.28
CA LEU A 512 11.07 11.85 -6.52
C LEU A 512 11.08 10.33 -6.44
N GLU A 513 12.08 9.68 -7.03
CA GLU A 513 12.30 8.25 -6.89
C GLU A 513 13.16 7.95 -5.66
N VAL A 514 12.62 7.18 -4.72
CA VAL A 514 13.25 6.86 -3.43
C VAL A 514 13.47 5.36 -3.33
N ALA A 515 14.71 4.92 -3.27
CA ALA A 515 15.06 3.55 -2.86
C ALA A 515 15.29 3.51 -1.35
N TYR A 516 14.82 2.46 -0.68
CA TYR A 516 15.11 2.29 0.75
C TYR A 516 15.30 0.82 1.13
N ARG A 517 15.99 0.62 2.25
CA ARG A 517 16.09 -0.67 2.94
C ARG A 517 15.28 -0.60 4.23
N THR A 518 14.40 -1.57 4.43
CA THR A 518 13.66 -1.71 5.68
C THR A 518 14.56 -2.23 6.80
N PRO A 519 14.31 -1.83 8.05
CA PRO A 519 15.04 -2.39 9.17
C PRO A 519 14.65 -3.85 9.38
N THR A 520 15.66 -4.67 9.65
CA THR A 520 15.48 -5.99 10.24
C THR A 520 15.24 -5.80 11.74
N ASN A 521 14.08 -6.23 12.22
CA ASN A 521 13.72 -6.11 13.63
C ASN A 521 14.13 -7.37 14.38
N PHE A 522 15.00 -7.19 15.37
CA PHE A 522 15.41 -8.24 16.28
C PHE A 522 14.75 -8.03 17.64
N LYS A 523 13.91 -8.98 18.02
CA LYS A 523 13.28 -9.02 19.34
C LYS A 523 14.25 -9.66 20.34
N PRO A 524 14.29 -9.21 21.60
CA PRO A 524 14.96 -9.94 22.64
C PRO A 524 14.27 -11.28 22.84
N THR A 525 15.05 -12.31 23.10
CA THR A 525 14.55 -13.69 23.24
C THR A 525 14.55 -14.15 24.70
N ALA A 526 15.18 -13.39 25.61
CA ALA A 526 15.26 -13.75 27.01
C ALA A 526 15.30 -12.54 27.95
N VAL A 527 14.67 -12.70 29.11
CA VAL A 527 14.88 -11.86 30.30
C VAL A 527 16.01 -12.50 31.10
N THR A 528 17.18 -11.86 31.15
CA THR A 528 18.36 -12.43 31.83
C THR A 528 18.47 -11.99 33.28
N ALA A 529 17.90 -10.83 33.62
CA ALA A 529 17.77 -10.36 34.99
C ALA A 529 16.53 -9.47 35.14
N SER A 530 15.88 -9.52 36.30
CA SER A 530 14.78 -8.62 36.66
C SER A 530 14.83 -8.34 38.15
N THR A 531 14.65 -7.07 38.54
CA THR A 531 14.63 -6.61 39.93
C THR A 531 13.54 -5.54 40.06
N GLY A 532 12.53 -5.77 40.91
CA GLY A 532 11.44 -4.80 41.16
C GLY A 532 10.33 -4.76 40.10
N PHE A 533 10.48 -5.44 38.96
CA PHE A 533 9.40 -5.65 37.98
C PHE A 533 8.51 -6.83 38.38
N THR A 534 7.77 -6.65 39.47
CA THR A 534 6.89 -7.69 40.05
C THR A 534 5.51 -7.14 40.35
N ALA A 535 5.06 -6.10 39.64
CA ALA A 535 3.73 -5.54 39.85
C ALA A 535 2.66 -6.62 39.65
N THR A 536 1.64 -6.59 40.52
CA THR A 536 0.65 -7.67 40.59
C THR A 536 -0.08 -7.81 39.23
N GLY A 537 -0.04 -9.00 38.65
CA GLY A 537 -0.69 -9.29 37.36
C GLY A 537 0.16 -9.02 36.13
N THR A 538 1.46 -8.71 36.30
CA THR A 538 2.41 -8.57 35.20
C THR A 538 3.52 -9.63 35.28
N ASP A 539 4.01 -10.10 34.13
CA ASP A 539 5.15 -11.01 34.01
C ASP A 539 6.33 -10.24 33.39
N PRO A 540 7.55 -10.28 33.95
CA PRO A 540 8.74 -9.74 33.30
C PRO A 540 8.92 -10.16 31.83
N HIS A 541 8.48 -11.37 31.45
CA HIS A 541 8.56 -11.85 30.07
C HIS A 541 7.64 -11.11 29.11
N ASN A 542 6.66 -10.36 29.61
CA ASN A 542 5.85 -9.47 28.79
C ASN A 542 6.71 -8.41 28.09
N ALA A 543 7.86 -8.03 28.67
CA ALA A 543 8.78 -7.07 28.06
C ALA A 543 9.55 -7.59 26.83
N LEU A 544 9.36 -8.84 26.42
CA LEU A 544 10.06 -9.41 25.25
C LEU A 544 9.50 -8.93 23.91
N GLU A 545 8.32 -8.32 23.90
CA GLU A 545 7.63 -7.93 22.67
C GLU A 545 6.84 -6.64 22.86
N ILE A 546 7.09 -5.63 22.00
CA ILE A 546 6.24 -4.44 21.91
C ILE A 546 4.91 -4.88 21.31
N GLY A 547 3.80 -4.68 22.04
CA GLY A 547 2.53 -5.32 21.76
C GLY A 547 1.82 -4.79 20.51
N GLU A 548 1.56 -5.69 19.55
CA GLU A 548 0.50 -5.51 18.55
C GLU A 548 -0.70 -6.43 18.89
N GLN A 549 -1.68 -5.87 19.62
CA GLN A 549 -3.10 -6.26 19.71
C GLN A 549 -3.53 -7.72 20.05
N PRO A 550 -4.67 -7.91 20.74
CA PRO A 550 -5.65 -6.88 21.13
C PRO A 550 -5.44 -6.26 22.52
N THR A 551 -4.53 -6.77 23.34
CA THR A 551 -4.15 -6.14 24.63
C THR A 551 -2.64 -6.17 24.80
N SER A 552 -2.00 -5.00 24.90
CA SER A 552 -0.58 -4.87 25.21
C SER A 552 -0.28 -5.55 26.54
N LEU A 553 0.60 -6.54 26.54
CA LEU A 553 1.09 -7.18 27.76
C LEU A 553 2.34 -6.43 28.17
N ALA A 554 2.34 -5.83 29.37
CA ALA A 554 3.50 -5.10 29.87
C ALA A 554 4.07 -5.73 31.15
N ALA A 555 5.37 -5.52 31.36
CA ALA A 555 6.07 -5.79 32.62
C ALA A 555 5.98 -4.54 33.51
N GLY A 556 5.36 -4.66 34.68
CA GLY A 556 5.11 -3.54 35.58
C GLY A 556 6.06 -3.49 36.78
N ALA A 557 6.41 -2.28 37.21
CA ALA A 557 7.14 -2.01 38.44
C ALA A 557 6.42 -0.96 39.29
N ASP A 558 6.12 -1.30 40.54
CA ASP A 558 5.57 -0.38 41.54
C ASP A 558 6.73 0.21 42.36
N LEU A 559 6.96 1.51 42.22
CA LEU A 559 8.04 2.23 42.89
C LEU A 559 7.54 2.92 44.16
N THR A 560 8.29 2.76 45.25
CA THR A 560 8.00 3.37 46.55
C THR A 560 9.29 3.86 47.19
N THR A 561 9.22 4.64 48.27
CA THR A 561 10.42 5.01 49.03
C THR A 561 11.20 3.81 49.60
N ALA A 562 10.55 2.66 49.79
CA ALA A 562 11.19 1.42 50.22
C ALA A 562 11.83 0.62 49.06
N ALA A 563 11.37 0.86 47.83
CA ALA A 563 11.90 0.28 46.60
C ALA A 563 11.93 1.38 45.50
N PRO A 564 12.88 2.33 45.59
CA PRO A 564 12.84 3.55 44.78
C PRO A 564 13.29 3.35 43.33
N SER A 565 13.72 2.13 42.96
CA SER A 565 14.22 1.78 41.64
C SER A 565 13.88 0.34 41.28
N ALA A 566 13.68 0.09 39.99
CA ALA A 566 13.51 -1.24 39.40
C ALA A 566 14.33 -1.34 38.11
N SER A 567 14.72 -2.56 37.72
CA SER A 567 15.44 -2.78 36.47
C SER A 567 15.11 -4.13 35.84
N ILE A 568 15.16 -4.19 34.52
CA ILE A 568 15.00 -5.42 33.74
C ILE A 568 16.04 -5.45 32.63
N THR A 569 16.72 -6.59 32.46
CA THR A 569 17.76 -6.82 31.46
C THR A 569 17.28 -7.85 30.46
N LEU A 570 17.18 -7.42 29.20
CA LEU A 570 16.80 -8.23 28.05
C LEU A 570 18.05 -8.62 27.25
N ALA A 571 18.03 -9.79 26.62
CA ALA A 571 19.11 -10.30 25.80
C ALA A 571 18.56 -10.97 24.52
N GLY A 572 19.46 -11.28 23.58
CA GLY A 572 19.12 -12.05 22.38
C GLY A 572 18.70 -11.21 21.17
N PHE A 573 18.96 -9.90 21.18
CA PHE A 573 18.65 -8.95 20.11
C PHE A 573 19.40 -9.17 18.78
N GLY A 574 20.06 -10.30 18.57
CA GLY A 574 20.88 -10.57 17.37
C GLY A 574 20.66 -11.96 16.82
N GLN A 575 19.45 -12.51 16.96
CA GLN A 575 19.08 -13.82 16.45
C GLN A 575 17.86 -13.71 15.51
N PRO A 576 17.98 -14.14 14.24
CA PRO A 576 19.20 -14.66 13.61
C PRO A 576 20.30 -13.58 13.47
N PRO A 577 21.60 -13.93 13.49
CA PRO A 577 22.68 -12.96 13.38
C PRO A 577 22.70 -12.26 12.02
N VAL A 578 23.06 -10.97 12.01
CA VAL A 578 23.43 -10.25 10.79
C VAL A 578 24.66 -10.94 10.18
N PRO A 579 24.69 -11.21 8.85
CA PRO A 579 25.79 -11.92 8.23
C PRO A 579 27.17 -11.30 8.54
N PRO A 580 28.17 -12.11 8.94
CA PRO A 580 29.55 -11.65 9.05
C PRO A 580 30.05 -10.97 7.77
N GLY A 581 30.65 -9.79 7.91
CA GLY A 581 31.13 -8.97 6.79
C GLY A 581 30.12 -7.94 6.29
N SER A 582 28.87 -7.96 6.77
CA SER A 582 27.92 -6.86 6.55
C SER A 582 28.42 -5.55 7.20
N THR A 583 28.02 -4.43 6.64
CA THR A 583 28.22 -3.11 7.26
C THR A 583 26.89 -2.60 7.83
N ILE A 584 26.86 -2.20 9.10
CA ILE A 584 25.65 -1.66 9.73
C ILE A 584 25.47 -0.20 9.31
N ASP A 585 24.36 0.11 8.64
CA ASP A 585 23.98 1.47 8.25
C ASP A 585 23.23 2.19 9.36
N SER A 586 22.32 1.48 10.04
CA SER A 586 21.52 1.96 11.16
C SER A 586 21.36 0.86 12.20
N ALA A 587 21.41 1.22 13.48
CA ALA A 587 21.10 0.33 14.59
C ALA A 587 20.32 1.09 15.66
N VAL A 588 19.02 0.87 15.77
CA VAL A 588 18.14 1.64 16.66
C VAL A 588 17.45 0.71 17.64
N LEU A 589 17.67 0.91 18.94
CA LEU A 589 16.90 0.23 19.98
C LEU A 589 15.61 1.03 20.25
N ARG A 590 14.46 0.44 19.94
CA ARG A 590 13.14 0.94 20.32
C ARG A 590 12.75 0.42 21.69
N VAL A 591 12.20 1.30 22.52
CA VAL A 591 11.76 0.98 23.88
C VAL A 591 10.36 1.54 24.08
N ALA A 592 9.35 0.66 24.20
CA ALA A 592 7.97 1.06 24.43
C ALA A 592 7.63 0.99 25.93
N HIS A 593 7.27 2.13 26.51
CA HIS A 593 7.11 2.25 27.96
C HIS A 593 6.14 3.36 28.37
N GLN A 594 5.79 3.40 29.67
CA GLN A 594 4.93 4.40 30.29
C GLN A 594 5.29 4.61 31.76
N GLU A 595 5.14 5.85 32.23
CA GLU A 595 5.27 6.28 33.61
C GLU A 595 3.96 6.85 34.18
N THR A 596 3.70 6.58 35.46
CA THR A 596 2.66 7.31 36.22
C THR A 596 3.13 7.74 37.60
N GLY A 597 2.49 8.78 38.16
CA GLY A 597 2.82 9.31 39.49
C GLY A 597 4.19 9.99 39.57
N ASP A 598 4.92 9.72 40.65
CA ASP A 598 6.25 10.31 40.90
C ASP A 598 7.41 9.56 40.20
N ALA A 599 7.10 8.67 39.27
CA ALA A 599 8.10 8.01 38.41
C ALA A 599 8.94 9.06 37.65
N ALA A 600 10.26 8.87 37.64
CA ALA A 600 11.22 9.64 36.86
C ALA A 600 11.31 9.12 35.43
N ALA A 601 11.86 9.91 34.52
CA ALA A 601 12.18 9.43 33.19
C ALA A 601 13.15 8.22 33.29
N PRO A 602 12.86 7.11 32.60
CA PRO A 602 13.67 5.91 32.70
C PRO A 602 15.01 6.09 31.98
N ARG A 603 15.91 5.14 32.20
CA ARG A 603 17.22 5.08 31.53
C ARG A 603 17.43 3.72 30.91
N ILE A 604 18.21 3.68 29.84
CA ILE A 604 18.64 2.44 29.20
C ILE A 604 20.17 2.33 29.21
N SER A 605 20.69 1.13 29.45
CA SER A 605 22.10 0.79 29.25
C SER A 605 22.22 -0.42 28.31
N VAL A 606 23.04 -0.32 27.29
CA VAL A 606 23.26 -1.34 26.26
C VAL A 606 24.71 -1.84 26.32
N THR A 607 24.89 -3.15 26.43
CA THR A 607 26.19 -3.81 26.51
C THR A 607 26.35 -4.81 25.37
N PRO A 608 27.25 -4.58 24.41
CA PRO A 608 27.59 -5.55 23.37
C PRO A 608 28.31 -6.78 23.93
N ALA A 609 28.26 -7.91 23.21
CA ALA A 609 29.12 -9.04 23.54
C ALA A 609 30.60 -8.69 23.28
N GLY A 610 31.50 -9.25 24.09
CA GLY A 610 32.95 -9.03 23.97
C GLY A 610 33.49 -7.76 24.63
N GLY A 611 32.65 -6.98 25.34
CA GLY A 611 33.10 -5.92 26.25
C GLY A 611 33.59 -4.61 25.59
N GLY A 612 33.38 -4.43 24.28
CA GLY A 612 33.72 -3.19 23.58
C GLY A 612 32.52 -2.23 23.46
N GLY A 613 32.69 -0.97 23.89
CA GLY A 613 31.73 0.14 23.68
C GLY A 613 30.36 -0.07 24.32
N SER A 614 30.22 0.12 25.63
CA SER A 614 28.91 0.14 26.29
C SER A 614 28.28 1.52 26.27
N CYS A 615 26.97 1.57 26.01
CA CYS A 615 26.19 2.77 26.15
C CYS A 615 25.49 2.72 27.51
N THR A 616 25.86 3.60 28.43
CA THR A 616 25.35 3.55 29.80
C THR A 616 24.51 4.78 30.12
N ASN A 617 23.43 4.58 30.86
CA ASN A 617 22.58 5.64 31.40
C ASN A 617 21.97 6.60 30.37
N LEU A 618 21.68 6.12 29.16
CA LEU A 618 21.01 6.91 28.13
C LEU A 618 19.60 7.29 28.61
N PRO A 619 19.26 8.59 28.63
CA PRO A 619 17.94 9.03 29.09
C PRO A 619 16.86 8.68 28.06
N LEU A 620 15.71 8.23 28.54
CA LEU A 620 14.49 8.09 27.75
C LEU A 620 13.53 9.25 28.08
N ASN A 621 12.51 9.49 27.25
CA ASN A 621 11.54 10.54 27.52
C ASN A 621 10.45 10.00 28.45
N ALA A 622 10.04 10.77 29.46
CA ALA A 622 8.91 10.37 30.31
C ALA A 622 7.59 10.45 29.53
N ARG A 623 6.74 9.42 29.64
CA ARG A 623 5.49 9.28 28.90
C ARG A 623 4.32 8.96 29.83
N ALA A 624 3.27 9.78 29.75
CA ALA A 624 2.05 9.58 30.55
C ALA A 624 1.13 8.47 29.99
N GLY A 625 1.32 8.08 28.73
CA GLY A 625 0.65 6.95 28.06
C GLY A 625 1.69 6.05 27.40
N LEU A 626 1.30 4.84 27.00
CA LEU A 626 2.19 3.92 26.30
C LEU A 626 2.71 4.54 25.00
N GLY A 627 4.03 4.60 24.82
CA GLY A 627 4.68 5.07 23.60
C GLY A 627 6.15 4.68 23.55
N ASP A 628 6.80 4.91 22.40
CA ASP A 628 8.15 4.42 22.13
C ASP A 628 9.21 5.53 22.08
N ASP A 629 10.37 5.26 22.67
CA ASP A 629 11.60 6.00 22.47
C ASP A 629 12.57 5.22 21.58
N ARG A 630 13.41 5.95 20.84
CA ARG A 630 14.41 5.40 19.90
C ARG A 630 15.81 5.79 20.34
N VAL A 631 16.70 4.81 20.36
CA VAL A 631 18.08 4.98 20.81
C VAL A 631 19.04 4.50 19.71
N ASP A 632 19.81 5.42 19.13
CA ASP A 632 20.82 5.10 18.11
C ASP A 632 22.05 4.44 18.73
N LEU A 633 22.25 3.17 18.41
CA LEU A 633 23.36 2.34 18.86
C LEU A 633 24.63 2.52 18.02
N LYS A 634 24.55 3.07 16.79
CA LYS A 634 25.77 3.42 16.04
C LYS A 634 26.51 4.57 16.72
N ALA A 635 25.78 5.52 17.30
CA ALA A 635 26.36 6.56 18.15
C ALA A 635 27.11 5.99 19.37
N CYS A 636 26.80 4.76 19.77
CA CYS A 636 27.49 4.00 20.82
C CYS A 636 28.74 3.24 20.33
N GLY A 637 29.09 3.32 19.04
CA GLY A 637 30.20 2.57 18.44
C GLY A 637 29.86 1.12 18.08
N ILE A 638 28.57 0.78 18.00
CA ILE A 638 28.09 -0.52 17.50
C ILE A 638 27.95 -0.43 15.98
N THR A 639 29.06 -0.62 15.27
CA THR A 639 29.12 -0.59 13.79
C THR A 639 29.43 -1.95 13.16
N ASP A 640 29.79 -2.93 13.99
CA ASP A 640 30.17 -4.28 13.59
C ASP A 640 29.04 -5.27 13.95
N PRO A 641 28.49 -6.03 12.98
CA PRO A 641 27.51 -7.10 13.21
C PRO A 641 27.86 -8.05 14.36
N ALA A 642 29.14 -8.39 14.55
CA ALA A 642 29.58 -9.32 15.58
C ALA A 642 29.27 -8.82 17.00
N ARG A 643 29.13 -7.50 17.19
CA ARG A 643 28.78 -6.88 18.48
C ARG A 643 27.30 -6.99 18.84
N LEU A 644 26.44 -7.32 17.86
CA LEU A 644 25.01 -7.52 18.07
C LEU A 644 24.71 -8.90 18.66
N THR A 645 25.50 -9.91 18.30
CA THR A 645 25.37 -11.26 18.87
C THR A 645 25.68 -11.22 20.36
N GLY A 646 24.70 -11.54 21.21
CA GLY A 646 24.85 -11.48 22.68
C GLY A 646 24.70 -10.07 23.29
N LEU A 647 24.21 -9.10 22.51
CA LEU A 647 23.84 -7.78 23.03
C LEU A 647 22.79 -7.90 24.15
N THR A 648 22.98 -7.12 25.21
CA THR A 648 22.03 -6.98 26.33
C THR A 648 21.60 -5.53 26.49
N ALA A 649 20.34 -5.31 26.83
CA ALA A 649 19.77 -4.00 27.11
C ALA A 649 19.11 -4.00 28.48
N THR A 650 19.51 -3.09 29.36
CA THR A 650 18.99 -2.94 30.72
C THR A 650 18.17 -1.66 30.83
N TYR A 651 16.87 -1.80 31.07
CA TYR A 651 15.97 -0.69 31.38
C TYR A 651 15.91 -0.48 32.88
N ALA A 652 16.10 0.77 33.30
CA ALA A 652 16.11 1.19 34.70
C ALA A 652 15.03 2.25 34.94
N ALA A 653 14.14 1.94 35.88
CA ALA A 653 13.08 2.78 36.38
C ALA A 653 13.44 3.34 37.76
N GLY A 654 12.96 4.54 38.10
CA GLY A 654 13.24 5.15 39.40
C GLY A 654 12.26 6.25 39.77
N LEU A 655 12.19 6.61 41.06
CA LEU A 655 11.40 7.76 41.53
C LEU A 655 12.13 9.09 41.26
N LYS A 656 11.36 10.15 41.02
CA LYS A 656 11.86 11.53 41.06
C LYS A 656 12.44 11.84 42.43
N ALA A 657 13.41 12.75 42.49
CA ALA A 657 13.94 13.21 43.77
C ALA A 657 12.81 13.78 44.66
N GLY A 658 12.61 13.19 45.83
CA GLY A 658 11.51 13.54 46.76
C GLY A 658 10.15 12.90 46.44
N GLY A 659 10.06 12.06 45.41
CA GLY A 659 8.86 11.30 45.07
C GLY A 659 8.50 10.25 46.12
N THR A 660 7.21 9.94 46.23
CA THR A 660 6.68 9.03 47.26
C THR A 660 6.20 7.70 46.68
N ALA A 661 5.54 7.74 45.53
CA ALA A 661 5.08 6.55 44.80
C ALA A 661 4.90 6.83 43.30
N GLY A 662 5.17 5.82 42.48
CA GLY A 662 4.96 5.87 41.03
C GLY A 662 4.97 4.47 40.43
N THR A 663 4.58 4.35 39.16
CA THR A 663 4.67 3.08 38.44
C THR A 663 5.38 3.26 37.11
N HIS A 664 6.11 2.22 36.69
CA HIS A 664 6.61 2.07 35.33
C HIS A 664 6.00 0.84 34.70
N SER A 665 5.75 0.93 33.40
CA SER A 665 5.29 -0.17 32.55
C SER A 665 6.21 -0.26 31.35
N LEU A 666 6.90 -1.38 31.19
CA LEU A 666 7.68 -1.68 29.99
C LEU A 666 6.89 -2.68 29.14
N ASP A 667 6.41 -2.24 27.99
CA ASP A 667 5.71 -3.11 27.03
C ASP A 667 6.70 -3.96 26.27
N GLY A 668 7.78 -3.37 25.75
CA GLY A 668 8.90 -4.16 25.23
C GLY A 668 10.05 -3.35 24.66
N MET A 669 11.05 -4.06 24.13
CA MET A 669 12.16 -3.46 23.38
C MET A 669 12.41 -4.22 22.08
N TRP A 670 12.70 -3.52 20.99
CA TRP A 670 13.14 -4.12 19.72
C TRP A 670 14.42 -3.46 19.23
N LEU A 671 15.29 -4.22 18.57
CA LEU A 671 16.46 -3.68 17.88
C LEU A 671 16.19 -3.64 16.37
N GLU A 672 16.12 -2.46 15.79
CA GLU A 672 15.95 -2.23 14.36
C GLU A 672 17.33 -2.04 13.72
N ILE A 673 17.76 -2.95 12.82
CA ILE A 673 19.03 -2.84 12.11
C ILE A 673 18.79 -2.68 10.61
N VAL A 674 19.42 -1.68 10.01
CA VAL A 674 19.63 -1.66 8.56
C VAL A 674 21.10 -1.93 8.29
N TYR A 675 21.39 -2.87 7.41
CA TYR A 675 22.76 -3.25 7.05
C TYR A 675 22.87 -3.47 5.55
N ASP A 676 24.07 -3.22 5.02
CA ASP A 676 24.50 -3.69 3.71
C ASP A 676 25.04 -5.11 3.85
N PRO A 677 24.56 -6.08 3.05
CA PRO A 677 25.11 -7.42 3.05
C PRO A 677 26.59 -7.39 2.64
N PRO A 678 27.36 -8.45 2.94
CA PRO A 678 28.75 -8.52 2.52
C PRO A 678 28.83 -8.35 1.00
N PRO A 679 29.77 -7.52 0.48
CA PRO A 679 29.87 -7.32 -0.96
C PRO A 679 30.13 -8.66 -1.68
N PRO A 680 29.62 -8.84 -2.92
CA PRO A 680 29.87 -10.03 -3.71
C PRO A 680 31.37 -10.32 -3.82
N ARG A 681 31.75 -11.59 -3.66
CA ARG A 681 33.14 -12.02 -3.63
C ARG A 681 33.68 -12.15 -5.04
N ALA A 682 34.58 -11.25 -5.40
CA ALA A 682 35.40 -11.35 -6.60
C ALA A 682 36.31 -12.59 -6.55
N ALA A 683 36.65 -13.14 -7.72
CA ALA A 683 37.67 -14.16 -7.82
C ALA A 683 39.05 -13.57 -7.47
N THR A 684 39.87 -14.29 -6.72
CA THR A 684 41.24 -13.83 -6.39
C THR A 684 42.29 -14.36 -7.36
N SER A 685 41.91 -15.29 -8.23
CA SER A 685 42.76 -15.86 -9.28
C SER A 685 41.97 -16.08 -10.56
N ALA A 686 42.62 -15.87 -11.70
CA ALA A 686 42.06 -16.14 -13.01
C ALA A 686 43.16 -16.70 -13.92
N SER A 687 42.88 -17.81 -14.61
CA SER A 687 43.82 -18.46 -15.52
C SER A 687 43.14 -18.85 -16.83
N SER A 688 43.74 -18.46 -17.95
CA SER A 688 43.30 -18.86 -19.28
C SER A 688 44.49 -18.89 -20.24
N THR A 689 44.42 -19.78 -21.22
CA THR A 689 45.31 -19.80 -22.39
C THR A 689 44.67 -19.23 -23.65
N THR A 690 43.36 -18.92 -23.62
CA THR A 690 42.56 -18.48 -24.78
C THR A 690 41.99 -17.08 -24.62
N PHE A 691 41.72 -16.66 -23.37
CA PHE A 691 41.42 -15.27 -23.04
C PHE A 691 42.72 -14.50 -22.78
N ILE A 692 42.86 -13.35 -23.45
CA ILE A 692 43.93 -12.39 -23.16
C ILE A 692 43.55 -11.53 -21.95
N HIS A 693 44.56 -11.14 -21.16
CA HIS A 693 44.37 -10.39 -19.91
C HIS A 693 43.40 -11.06 -18.92
N ALA A 694 43.54 -12.37 -18.70
CA ALA A 694 42.67 -13.15 -17.80
C ALA A 694 42.49 -12.51 -16.39
N ALA A 695 43.50 -11.83 -15.85
CA ALA A 695 43.40 -11.13 -14.57
C ALA A 695 42.35 -10.01 -14.54
N ASN A 696 41.99 -9.44 -15.69
CA ASN A 696 40.92 -8.45 -15.78
C ASN A 696 39.56 -9.06 -15.40
N ALA A 697 39.38 -10.38 -15.56
CA ALA A 697 38.13 -11.06 -15.20
C ALA A 697 37.95 -11.28 -13.68
N GLN A 698 38.86 -10.81 -12.82
CA GLN A 698 38.81 -11.09 -11.39
C GLN A 698 37.65 -10.38 -10.66
N ALA A 699 37.22 -9.21 -11.14
CA ALA A 699 36.16 -8.43 -10.52
C ALA A 699 35.20 -7.86 -11.58
N ILE A 700 33.92 -7.73 -11.24
CA ILE A 700 32.95 -7.00 -12.07
C ILE A 700 33.11 -5.51 -11.75
N ASP A 701 33.81 -4.77 -12.60
CA ASP A 701 34.10 -3.35 -12.41
C ASP A 701 33.70 -2.46 -13.59
N GLY A 702 33.35 -3.07 -14.73
CA GLY A 702 33.01 -2.38 -15.98
C GLY A 702 34.15 -1.59 -16.62
N ALA A 703 35.35 -1.63 -16.05
CA ALA A 703 36.50 -0.84 -16.48
C ALA A 703 37.44 -1.65 -17.39
N SER A 704 37.56 -2.96 -17.21
CA SER A 704 38.48 -3.80 -17.98
C SER A 704 37.98 -5.24 -18.14
N THR A 705 37.95 -5.72 -19.39
CA THR A 705 37.50 -7.08 -19.72
C THR A 705 38.66 -8.01 -20.10
N ALA A 706 38.53 -9.30 -19.75
CA ALA A 706 39.27 -10.38 -20.42
C ALA A 706 38.60 -10.66 -21.76
N ARG A 707 39.38 -10.90 -22.82
CA ARG A 707 38.84 -11.01 -24.18
C ARG A 707 39.28 -12.28 -24.89
N ALA A 708 38.37 -12.91 -25.62
CA ALA A 708 38.66 -14.01 -26.52
C ALA A 708 38.20 -13.69 -27.94
N THR A 709 39.01 -14.08 -28.93
CA THR A 709 38.60 -14.11 -30.33
C THR A 709 38.35 -15.56 -30.73
N LEU A 710 37.15 -15.83 -31.21
CA LEU A 710 36.71 -17.16 -31.62
C LEU A 710 36.73 -17.25 -33.14
N ASP A 711 37.21 -18.37 -33.68
CA ASP A 711 37.18 -18.66 -35.10
C ASP A 711 36.94 -20.16 -35.35
N SER A 712 36.32 -20.48 -36.49
CA SER A 712 35.90 -21.86 -36.77
C SER A 712 37.05 -22.83 -37.05
N VAL A 713 38.28 -22.34 -37.21
CA VAL A 713 39.45 -23.13 -37.63
C VAL A 713 40.41 -23.38 -36.47
N THR A 714 40.78 -22.33 -35.73
CA THR A 714 41.88 -22.40 -34.74
C THR A 714 41.41 -22.35 -33.30
N THR A 715 40.35 -21.60 -32.99
CA THR A 715 39.84 -21.44 -31.61
C THR A 715 38.31 -21.37 -31.63
N PRO A 716 37.60 -22.49 -31.90
CA PRO A 716 36.14 -22.51 -31.90
C PRO A 716 35.55 -22.40 -30.48
N THR A 717 36.39 -22.56 -29.46
CA THR A 717 36.04 -22.51 -28.04
C THR A 717 37.15 -21.83 -27.25
N ALA A 718 36.79 -20.94 -26.33
CA ALA A 718 37.69 -20.32 -25.37
C ALA A 718 37.18 -20.58 -23.95
N GLY A 719 38.10 -20.72 -22.99
CA GLY A 719 37.78 -21.01 -21.59
C GLY A 719 38.67 -20.26 -20.62
N ILE A 720 38.12 -19.83 -19.50
CA ILE A 720 38.82 -19.16 -18.40
C ILE A 720 38.36 -19.74 -17.07
N ASP A 721 39.32 -20.12 -16.23
CA ASP A 721 39.08 -20.63 -14.88
C ASP A 721 39.29 -19.50 -13.88
N LEU A 722 38.27 -19.24 -13.06
CA LEU A 722 38.28 -18.27 -11.97
C LEU A 722 38.18 -19.01 -10.64
N GLY A 723 39.09 -18.72 -9.72
CA GLY A 723 39.18 -19.44 -8.45
C GLY A 723 39.55 -18.53 -7.28
N GLY A 724 39.64 -19.15 -6.10
CA GLY A 724 39.93 -18.42 -4.86
C GLY A 724 38.74 -17.65 -4.32
N TYR A 725 37.54 -18.21 -4.54
CA TYR A 725 36.32 -17.90 -3.78
C TYR A 725 36.42 -18.52 -2.38
N ASP A 726 37.46 -18.17 -1.61
CA ASP A 726 37.77 -18.83 -0.35
C ASP A 726 36.52 -18.91 0.55
N ALA A 727 36.35 -20.09 1.16
CA ALA A 727 35.23 -20.39 2.04
C ALA A 727 35.12 -19.26 3.08
N PRO A 728 33.92 -18.66 3.28
CA PRO A 728 33.81 -17.60 4.25
C PRO A 728 34.21 -18.14 5.63
N ALA A 729 34.64 -17.26 6.52
CA ALA A 729 34.65 -17.56 7.96
C ALA A 729 33.19 -17.65 8.44
N VAL A 730 32.47 -18.68 7.99
CA VAL A 730 31.12 -18.99 8.46
C VAL A 730 31.25 -19.85 9.70
N ALA A 731 30.36 -19.66 10.67
CA ALA A 731 30.26 -20.57 11.81
C ALA A 731 30.00 -22.01 11.29
N PRO A 732 30.74 -23.03 11.78
CA PRO A 732 30.47 -24.42 11.45
C PRO A 732 29.00 -24.77 11.69
N GLY A 733 28.37 -25.52 10.80
CA GLY A 733 26.95 -25.88 10.91
C GLY A 733 25.98 -24.93 10.24
N SER A 734 26.44 -23.82 9.64
CA SER A 734 25.59 -22.88 8.87
C SER A 734 24.92 -23.55 7.66
N VAL A 735 23.82 -22.96 7.18
CA VAL A 735 23.08 -23.37 5.97
C VAL A 735 23.11 -22.22 4.95
N LEU A 736 23.38 -22.56 3.68
CA LEU A 736 23.27 -21.62 2.57
C LEU A 736 21.80 -21.36 2.23
N ASP A 737 21.41 -20.09 2.21
CA ASP A 737 20.11 -19.62 1.74
C ASP A 737 20.15 -19.18 0.27
N GLY A 738 21.31 -18.69 -0.16
CA GLY A 738 21.55 -18.26 -1.52
C GLY A 738 23.05 -18.32 -1.83
N ALA A 739 23.36 -18.71 -3.05
CA ALA A 739 24.70 -18.64 -3.60
C ALA A 739 24.55 -18.17 -5.04
N LEU A 740 24.56 -16.85 -5.23
CA LEU A 740 24.33 -16.23 -6.51
C LEU A 740 25.67 -15.98 -7.20
N LEU A 741 25.82 -16.54 -8.38
CA LEU A 741 26.97 -16.31 -9.23
C LEU A 741 26.60 -15.27 -10.28
N HIS A 742 27.18 -14.08 -10.16
CA HIS A 742 27.03 -12.99 -11.12
C HIS A 742 28.12 -13.09 -12.17
N VAL A 743 27.77 -13.12 -13.44
CA VAL A 743 28.69 -13.27 -14.57
C VAL A 743 28.46 -12.11 -15.52
N ALA A 744 29.38 -11.14 -15.54
CA ALA A 744 29.30 -9.98 -16.41
C ALA A 744 30.08 -10.23 -17.71
N HIS A 745 29.38 -10.32 -18.83
CA HIS A 745 30.00 -10.59 -20.13
C HIS A 745 29.29 -9.89 -21.31
N ARG A 746 29.91 -10.00 -22.48
CA ARG A 746 29.43 -9.47 -23.76
C ARG A 746 29.85 -10.39 -24.89
N ASP A 747 28.90 -10.69 -25.77
CA ASP A 747 28.98 -11.69 -26.84
C ASP A 747 28.78 -11.03 -28.21
N ASP A 748 29.87 -10.53 -28.78
CA ASP A 748 29.81 -9.79 -30.04
C ASP A 748 29.83 -10.73 -31.25
N PRO A 749 28.80 -10.67 -32.12
CA PRO A 749 28.89 -11.31 -33.42
C PRO A 749 30.01 -10.63 -34.22
N GLY A 750 30.96 -11.41 -34.75
CA GLY A 750 32.08 -10.85 -35.50
C GLY A 750 31.61 -10.04 -36.72
N ALA A 751 32.52 -9.27 -37.33
CA ALA A 751 32.22 -8.33 -38.43
C ALA A 751 31.46 -8.93 -39.64
N SER A 752 31.39 -10.25 -39.76
CA SER A 752 30.65 -10.97 -40.81
C SER A 752 29.16 -11.24 -40.49
N GLY A 753 28.64 -10.84 -39.32
CA GLY A 753 27.19 -10.85 -39.03
C GLY A 753 26.55 -12.23 -38.77
N GLY A 754 27.25 -13.14 -38.09
CA GLY A 754 26.69 -14.44 -37.66
C GLY A 754 26.02 -14.41 -36.27
N PRO A 755 25.41 -15.51 -35.79
CA PRO A 755 24.95 -15.61 -34.41
C PRO A 755 26.07 -15.32 -33.38
N PRO A 756 25.74 -14.72 -32.22
CA PRO A 756 26.71 -14.48 -31.16
C PRO A 756 27.28 -15.81 -30.62
N PRO A 757 28.43 -15.77 -29.93
CA PRO A 757 28.92 -16.89 -29.13
C PRO A 757 27.85 -17.47 -28.21
N THR A 758 27.85 -18.78 -28.01
CA THR A 758 27.11 -19.41 -26.91
C THR A 758 28.04 -19.57 -25.72
N VAL A 759 27.64 -19.04 -24.58
CA VAL A 759 28.46 -19.02 -23.37
C VAL A 759 27.86 -19.91 -22.28
N ALA A 760 28.72 -20.48 -21.45
CA ALA A 760 28.31 -21.35 -20.36
C ALA A 760 29.32 -21.36 -19.21
N VAL A 761 28.85 -21.74 -18.01
CA VAL A 761 29.65 -21.86 -16.80
C VAL A 761 29.64 -23.30 -16.29
N THR A 762 30.79 -23.80 -15.83
CA THR A 762 30.92 -25.10 -15.17
C THR A 762 31.61 -24.94 -13.83
N LEU A 763 31.13 -25.64 -12.81
CA LEU A 763 31.62 -25.52 -11.43
C LEU A 763 32.40 -26.77 -11.04
N THR A 764 33.57 -26.59 -10.42
CA THR A 764 34.38 -27.70 -9.91
C THR A 764 34.89 -27.39 -8.50
N GLY A 765 35.11 -28.44 -7.69
CA GLY A 765 35.60 -28.32 -6.32
C GLY A 765 35.38 -29.63 -5.53
N PRO A 766 36.12 -29.85 -4.43
CA PRO A 766 36.06 -31.10 -3.66
C PRO A 766 34.69 -31.33 -2.99
N GLY A 767 33.96 -30.27 -2.64
CA GLY A 767 32.65 -30.35 -2.00
C GLY A 767 31.45 -30.14 -2.94
N ILE A 768 31.70 -29.88 -4.22
CA ILE A 768 30.66 -29.50 -5.19
C ILE A 768 29.86 -30.74 -5.62
N PRO A 769 28.51 -30.74 -5.48
CA PRO A 769 27.66 -31.85 -5.91
C PRO A 769 27.80 -32.15 -7.41
N ARG A 770 27.65 -33.42 -7.80
CA ARG A 770 27.74 -33.82 -9.22
C ARG A 770 26.73 -33.08 -10.12
N SER A 771 25.53 -32.78 -9.61
CA SER A 771 24.52 -31.95 -10.30
C SER A 771 25.10 -30.61 -10.78
N CYS A 772 26.01 -30.04 -10.00
CA CYS A 772 26.61 -28.72 -10.20
C CYS A 772 27.78 -28.71 -11.20
N THR A 773 28.31 -29.90 -11.53
CA THR A 773 29.39 -30.06 -12.51
C THR A 773 28.90 -30.04 -13.96
N THR A 774 27.58 -29.94 -14.16
CA THR A 774 26.98 -29.81 -15.50
C THR A 774 27.07 -28.35 -15.96
N SER A 775 27.51 -28.16 -17.21
CA SER A 775 27.61 -26.83 -17.83
C SER A 775 26.25 -26.12 -17.89
N GLN A 776 26.19 -24.90 -17.38
CA GLN A 776 25.02 -24.02 -17.32
C GLN A 776 25.13 -22.96 -18.41
N LYS A 777 24.18 -22.93 -19.35
CA LYS A 777 24.18 -21.94 -20.44
C LYS A 777 23.73 -20.57 -19.92
N LEU A 778 24.37 -19.51 -20.38
CA LEU A 778 23.97 -18.13 -20.10
C LEU A 778 23.22 -17.52 -21.29
N ALA A 779 22.54 -16.40 -21.05
CA ALA A 779 21.92 -15.62 -22.12
C ALA A 779 23.02 -14.99 -23.00
N ALA A 780 22.67 -14.67 -24.25
CA ALA A 780 23.60 -13.97 -25.12
C ALA A 780 23.35 -12.46 -25.04
N HIS A 781 24.41 -11.67 -24.81
CA HIS A 781 24.33 -10.21 -24.67
C HIS A 781 25.15 -9.51 -25.75
N GLN A 782 24.48 -8.80 -26.64
CA GLN A 782 25.11 -8.06 -27.74
C GLN A 782 25.30 -6.59 -27.37
N ASP A 783 26.31 -5.94 -27.93
CA ASP A 783 26.58 -4.50 -27.91
C ASP A 783 26.96 -3.86 -26.55
N ALA A 784 26.53 -4.44 -25.43
CA ALA A 784 26.82 -3.95 -24.08
C ALA A 784 27.25 -5.09 -23.15
N LEU A 785 28.00 -4.74 -22.11
CA LEU A 785 28.21 -5.63 -20.97
C LEU A 785 26.88 -5.80 -20.24
N ALA A 786 26.51 -7.04 -19.97
CA ALA A 786 25.37 -7.37 -19.14
C ALA A 786 25.75 -8.49 -18.16
N THR A 787 24.98 -8.62 -17.08
CA THR A 787 25.27 -9.57 -16.00
C THR A 787 24.20 -10.64 -15.94
N ASP A 788 24.58 -11.89 -16.14
CA ASP A 788 23.75 -13.04 -15.80
C ASP A 788 23.90 -13.39 -14.32
N THR A 789 22.83 -13.91 -13.73
CA THR A 789 22.85 -14.38 -12.34
C THR A 789 22.38 -15.83 -12.29
N LEU A 790 23.22 -16.69 -11.71
CA LEU A 790 22.90 -18.11 -11.51
C LEU A 790 22.78 -18.42 -10.02
N ASP A 791 21.62 -18.94 -9.60
CA ASP A 791 21.41 -19.41 -8.24
C ASP A 791 21.91 -20.85 -8.08
N LEU A 792 23.06 -21.01 -7.42
CA LEU A 792 23.69 -22.31 -7.21
C LEU A 792 22.96 -23.16 -6.17
N VAL A 793 22.21 -22.57 -5.24
CA VAL A 793 21.38 -23.33 -4.30
C VAL A 793 20.24 -24.00 -5.07
N ALA A 794 19.51 -23.22 -5.86
CA ALA A 794 18.40 -23.74 -6.67
C ALA A 794 18.86 -24.70 -7.77
N THR A 795 19.97 -24.39 -8.46
CA THR A 795 20.44 -25.16 -9.61
C THR A 795 21.17 -26.45 -9.20
N CYS A 796 21.93 -26.40 -8.11
CA CYS A 796 22.81 -27.50 -7.73
C CYS A 796 22.43 -28.24 -6.45
N GLY A 797 21.55 -27.66 -5.62
CA GLY A 797 21.27 -28.16 -4.28
C GLY A 797 22.41 -27.94 -3.30
N LEU A 798 23.17 -26.84 -3.43
CA LEU A 798 24.15 -26.45 -2.42
C LEU A 798 23.41 -26.03 -1.15
N THR A 799 23.78 -26.60 0.00
CA THR A 799 23.14 -26.30 1.28
C THR A 799 24.15 -26.01 2.39
N ASP A 800 25.41 -26.38 2.22
CA ASP A 800 26.47 -26.19 3.22
C ASP A 800 27.58 -25.30 2.65
N PRO A 801 27.95 -24.19 3.31
CA PRO A 801 29.06 -23.34 2.86
C PRO A 801 30.39 -24.08 2.69
N ALA A 802 30.63 -25.16 3.45
CA ALA A 802 31.84 -25.97 3.32
C ALA A 802 31.98 -26.57 1.90
N GLN A 803 30.88 -26.76 1.16
CA GLN A 803 30.88 -27.26 -0.22
C GLN A 803 31.57 -26.31 -1.20
N LEU A 804 31.65 -25.02 -0.87
CA LEU A 804 32.30 -23.98 -1.68
C LEU A 804 33.82 -23.94 -1.48
N THR A 805 34.35 -24.69 -0.52
CA THR A 805 35.79 -24.73 -0.26
C THR A 805 36.54 -25.22 -1.51
N GLY A 806 37.42 -24.38 -2.04
CA GLY A 806 38.17 -24.68 -3.26
C GLY A 806 37.33 -24.62 -4.54
N LEU A 807 36.22 -23.86 -4.54
CA LEU A 807 35.41 -23.63 -5.74
C LEU A 807 36.25 -23.00 -6.87
N VAL A 808 36.11 -23.57 -8.06
CA VAL A 808 36.60 -23.03 -9.33
C VAL A 808 35.42 -22.94 -10.30
N VAL A 809 35.29 -21.78 -10.93
CA VAL A 809 34.27 -21.45 -11.91
C VAL A 809 34.94 -21.36 -13.28
N THR A 810 34.57 -22.25 -14.19
CA THR A 810 35.06 -22.25 -15.57
C THR A 810 34.02 -21.59 -16.48
N TYR A 811 34.35 -20.41 -17.03
CA TYR A 811 33.55 -19.76 -18.07
C TYR A 811 34.04 -20.21 -19.45
N THR A 812 33.12 -20.62 -20.32
CA THR A 812 33.41 -21.14 -21.66
C THR A 812 32.58 -20.41 -22.70
N ALA A 813 33.25 -19.81 -23.69
CA ALA A 813 32.62 -19.21 -24.87
C ALA A 813 32.84 -20.11 -26.09
N THR A 814 31.76 -20.46 -26.79
CA THR A 814 31.78 -21.32 -27.98
C THR A 814 31.24 -20.57 -29.18
N LEU A 815 31.90 -20.66 -30.32
CA LEU A 815 31.48 -19.99 -31.55
C LEU A 815 30.05 -20.40 -31.94
N GLY A 816 29.19 -19.40 -32.21
CA GLY A 816 27.80 -19.62 -32.62
C GLY A 816 27.70 -20.46 -33.89
N ALA A 817 26.70 -21.35 -33.96
CA ALA A 817 26.53 -22.23 -35.11
C ALA A 817 26.28 -21.42 -36.40
N GLY A 818 27.14 -21.61 -37.40
CA GLY A 818 27.10 -20.87 -38.66
C GLY A 818 27.94 -19.58 -38.69
N SER A 819 28.53 -19.19 -37.55
CA SER A 819 29.50 -18.09 -37.49
C SER A 819 30.89 -18.56 -37.91
N THR A 820 31.65 -17.67 -38.54
CA THR A 820 33.06 -17.91 -38.91
C THR A 820 34.04 -17.24 -37.96
N ALA A 821 33.61 -16.15 -37.30
CA ALA A 821 34.35 -15.44 -36.27
C ALA A 821 33.40 -14.75 -35.29
N ALA A 822 33.83 -14.60 -34.04
CA ALA A 822 33.14 -13.81 -33.01
C ALA A 822 34.14 -13.34 -31.94
N THR A 823 33.72 -12.41 -31.09
CA THR A 823 34.50 -11.99 -29.93
C THR A 823 33.66 -12.08 -28.67
N ASP A 824 34.30 -12.52 -27.59
CA ASP A 824 33.70 -12.64 -26.27
C ASP A 824 34.51 -11.81 -25.29
N GLN A 825 33.81 -11.09 -24.41
CA GLN A 825 34.43 -10.28 -23.35
C GLN A 825 33.82 -10.67 -22.01
N LEU A 826 34.66 -11.09 -21.07
CA LEU A 826 34.29 -11.35 -19.68
C LEU A 826 34.84 -10.22 -18.82
N ASP A 827 33.97 -9.46 -18.17
CA ASP A 827 34.33 -8.41 -17.21
C ASP A 827 34.70 -9.04 -15.86
N GLY A 828 33.87 -9.96 -15.38
CA GLY A 828 34.24 -10.78 -14.24
C GLY A 828 33.15 -11.68 -13.73
N ILE A 829 33.48 -12.46 -12.70
CA ILE A 829 32.54 -13.31 -11.97
C ILE A 829 32.61 -12.98 -10.49
N ALA A 830 31.46 -12.74 -9.87
CA ALA A 830 31.35 -12.52 -8.44
C ALA A 830 30.39 -13.53 -7.80
N LEU A 831 30.74 -14.02 -6.60
CA LEU A 831 29.93 -14.92 -5.80
C LEU A 831 29.33 -14.18 -4.60
N GLU A 832 28.01 -13.99 -4.62
CA GLU A 832 27.25 -13.50 -3.48
C GLU A 832 26.74 -14.69 -2.65
N LEU A 833 26.91 -14.62 -1.34
CA LEU A 833 26.49 -15.68 -0.42
C LEU A 833 25.52 -15.13 0.62
N ALA A 834 24.36 -15.76 0.71
CA ALA A 834 23.43 -15.61 1.81
C ALA A 834 23.41 -16.92 2.62
N TYR A 835 23.58 -16.83 3.93
CA TYR A 835 23.56 -17.99 4.81
C TYR A 835 22.95 -17.66 6.16
N ARG A 836 22.40 -18.68 6.83
CA ARG A 836 22.00 -18.61 8.23
C ARG A 836 23.03 -19.31 9.10
N PRO A 837 23.64 -18.60 10.06
CA PRO A 837 24.47 -19.24 11.06
C PRO A 837 23.61 -20.02 12.07
N PRO A 838 24.17 -21.07 12.70
CA PRO A 838 23.45 -21.81 13.71
C PRO A 838 23.28 -21.00 14.99
N VAL A 839 22.17 -21.27 15.68
CA VAL A 839 21.95 -20.90 17.07
C VAL A 839 22.47 -22.04 17.93
N SER A 840 23.54 -21.79 18.68
CA SER A 840 24.10 -22.77 19.62
C SER A 840 23.26 -22.82 20.90
N VAL A 841 22.82 -24.03 21.24
CA VAL A 841 22.04 -24.33 22.44
C VAL A 841 22.85 -25.23 23.35
N ARG A 842 22.92 -24.86 24.63
CA ARG A 842 23.70 -25.56 25.65
C ARG A 842 22.82 -26.43 26.55
N PRO A 843 23.32 -27.57 27.04
CA PRO A 843 22.64 -28.37 28.06
C PRO A 843 22.65 -27.63 29.40
N THR A 844 21.51 -27.56 30.09
CA THR A 844 21.44 -26.95 31.45
C THR A 844 21.72 -27.94 32.56
N THR A 845 21.70 -29.24 32.25
CA THR A 845 21.96 -30.32 33.21
C THR A 845 23.07 -31.21 32.70
N ALA A 846 23.98 -31.56 33.60
CA ALA A 846 25.07 -32.50 33.35
C ALA A 846 25.21 -33.39 34.59
N ILE A 847 25.01 -34.70 34.41
CA ILE A 847 24.97 -35.67 35.49
C ILE A 847 25.95 -36.79 35.18
N SER A 848 26.95 -36.98 36.05
CA SER A 848 27.84 -38.15 36.01
C SER A 848 27.80 -38.87 37.35
N THR A 849 27.70 -40.20 37.32
CA THR A 849 27.61 -41.04 38.51
C THR A 849 28.64 -42.17 38.43
N ALA A 850 29.51 -42.26 39.44
CA ALA A 850 30.44 -43.39 39.57
C ALA A 850 29.68 -44.66 39.95
N THR A 851 30.11 -45.81 39.42
CA THR A 851 29.66 -47.13 39.86
C THR A 851 30.89 -47.99 40.21
N PRO A 852 30.75 -49.14 40.91
CA PRO A 852 31.89 -50.00 41.22
C PRO A 852 32.70 -50.44 40.00
N THR A 853 32.12 -50.36 38.80
CA THR A 853 32.72 -50.78 37.52
C THR A 853 32.87 -49.63 36.51
N ALA A 854 32.53 -48.39 36.86
CA ALA A 854 32.64 -47.24 35.97
C ALA A 854 33.15 -45.98 36.71
N ALA A 855 34.10 -45.29 36.11
CA ALA A 855 34.59 -44.02 36.61
C ALA A 855 33.54 -42.91 36.42
N ALA A 856 33.65 -41.84 37.21
CA ALA A 856 32.87 -40.63 37.01
C ALA A 856 33.70 -39.57 36.29
N PHE A 857 32.99 -38.73 35.56
CA PHE A 857 33.49 -37.43 35.11
C PHE A 857 33.49 -36.45 36.30
N LEU A 858 34.64 -35.85 36.58
CA LEU A 858 34.79 -34.86 37.64
C LEU A 858 34.25 -33.51 37.19
N ASP A 859 33.55 -32.81 38.08
CA ASP A 859 32.94 -31.50 37.82
C ASP A 859 32.08 -31.48 36.54
N PRO A 860 31.04 -32.33 36.44
CA PRO A 860 30.27 -32.53 35.21
C PRO A 860 29.64 -31.24 34.63
N LYS A 861 29.51 -30.17 35.42
CA LYS A 861 29.06 -28.86 34.94
C LYS A 861 30.01 -28.22 33.92
N ASN A 862 31.29 -28.57 33.96
CA ASN A 862 32.27 -28.10 33.00
C ASN A 862 31.90 -28.55 31.58
N ALA A 863 31.30 -29.74 31.42
CA ALA A 863 30.82 -30.25 30.13
C ALA A 863 29.59 -29.52 29.54
N GLN A 864 29.10 -28.45 30.17
CA GLN A 864 27.90 -27.71 29.71
C GLN A 864 28.20 -26.66 28.63
N ALA A 865 29.46 -26.32 28.39
CA ALA A 865 29.86 -25.33 27.40
C ALA A 865 31.21 -25.70 26.78
N MET A 866 31.41 -25.38 25.50
CA MET A 866 32.75 -25.47 24.89
C MET A 866 33.52 -24.19 25.21
N ASP A 867 34.33 -24.22 26.27
CA ASP A 867 35.06 -23.03 26.74
C ASP A 867 36.50 -23.32 27.20
N THR A 868 37.02 -24.51 26.89
CA THR A 868 38.32 -25.07 27.33
C THR A 868 38.37 -25.55 28.79
N THR A 869 37.30 -25.40 29.56
CA THR A 869 37.16 -25.99 30.89
C THR A 869 36.57 -27.40 30.78
N ALA A 870 37.41 -28.42 30.81
CA ALA A 870 36.95 -29.80 30.65
C ALA A 870 36.51 -30.49 31.95
N SER A 871 35.59 -31.43 31.78
CA SER A 871 35.21 -32.45 32.75
C SER A 871 36.00 -33.72 32.46
N THR A 872 36.82 -34.19 33.39
CA THR A 872 37.78 -35.30 33.15
C THR A 872 37.33 -36.60 33.82
N ALA A 873 37.41 -37.72 33.08
CA ALA A 873 37.32 -39.07 33.61
C ALA A 873 38.68 -39.79 33.50
N ARG A 874 39.09 -40.48 34.57
CA ARG A 874 40.27 -41.35 34.54
C ARG A 874 39.83 -42.81 34.44
N LEU A 875 40.16 -43.45 33.33
CA LEU A 875 39.81 -44.83 33.03
C LEU A 875 40.94 -45.76 33.48
N ALA A 876 40.59 -46.92 34.03
CA ALA A 876 41.54 -47.96 34.42
C ALA A 876 40.91 -49.34 34.24
N THR A 877 41.70 -50.41 34.29
CA THR A 877 41.17 -51.78 34.15
C THR A 877 40.06 -52.15 35.16
N ALA A 878 40.06 -51.56 36.36
CA ALA A 878 39.01 -51.74 37.35
C ALA A 878 37.73 -50.93 37.07
N THR A 879 37.84 -49.86 36.27
CA THR A 879 36.76 -48.94 35.87
C THR A 879 36.94 -48.57 34.39
N PRO A 880 36.75 -49.52 33.47
CA PRO A 880 37.15 -49.36 32.07
C PRO A 880 36.26 -48.43 31.26
N SER A 881 35.27 -47.79 31.88
CA SER A 881 34.32 -46.90 31.22
C SER A 881 33.91 -45.74 32.12
N ALA A 882 33.54 -44.61 31.54
CA ALA A 882 32.89 -43.49 32.19
C ALA A 882 31.73 -42.98 31.32
N SER A 883 30.72 -42.39 31.95
CA SER A 883 29.62 -41.76 31.22
C SER A 883 29.12 -40.48 31.89
N ILE A 884 28.63 -39.55 31.09
CA ILE A 884 27.99 -38.31 31.52
C ILE A 884 26.74 -38.07 30.68
N ARG A 885 25.61 -37.81 31.35
CA ARG A 885 24.34 -37.48 30.73
C ARG A 885 24.15 -35.98 30.72
N LEU A 886 23.94 -35.44 29.53
CA LEU A 886 23.69 -34.04 29.23
C LEU A 886 22.24 -33.92 28.75
N GLY A 887 21.50 -32.96 29.29
CA GLY A 887 20.08 -32.82 28.97
C GLY A 887 19.52 -31.47 29.36
N ALA A 888 18.20 -31.31 29.15
CA ALA A 888 17.50 -30.04 29.33
C ALA A 888 18.21 -28.91 28.57
N PHE A 889 18.43 -29.12 27.28
CA PHE A 889 18.96 -28.09 26.40
C PHE A 889 18.08 -26.84 26.52
N ALA A 890 18.66 -25.71 26.92
CA ALA A 890 17.95 -24.45 27.09
C ALA A 890 17.59 -23.86 25.72
N MET A 891 16.65 -24.52 25.04
CA MET A 891 16.15 -24.08 23.75
C MET A 891 15.46 -22.73 23.92
N LEU A 892 15.86 -21.78 23.09
CA LEU A 892 15.02 -20.63 22.82
C LEU A 892 13.76 -21.14 22.10
N PRO A 893 12.55 -20.68 22.48
CA PRO A 893 11.34 -21.04 21.75
C PRO A 893 11.52 -20.63 20.29
N LEU A 894 11.49 -21.60 19.38
CA LEU A 894 11.59 -21.29 17.97
C LEU A 894 10.31 -20.52 17.58
N PRO A 895 10.40 -19.53 16.67
CA PRO A 895 9.19 -18.86 16.17
C PRO A 895 8.18 -19.91 15.72
N ALA A 896 6.92 -19.77 16.11
CA ALA A 896 5.90 -20.75 15.79
C ALA A 896 5.84 -20.97 14.27
N GLY A 897 6.07 -22.22 13.84
CA GLY A 897 6.15 -22.57 12.42
C GLY A 897 7.53 -22.46 11.77
N ALA A 898 8.58 -22.23 12.56
CA ALA A 898 9.95 -22.37 12.08
C ALA A 898 10.17 -23.78 11.54
N VAL A 899 10.85 -23.87 10.39
CA VAL A 899 11.36 -25.13 9.85
C VAL A 899 12.82 -25.23 10.21
N ILE A 900 13.18 -26.32 10.86
CA ILE A 900 14.56 -26.65 11.18
C ILE A 900 15.20 -27.24 9.92
N ASP A 901 16.19 -26.55 9.36
CA ASP A 901 16.91 -27.01 8.18
C ASP A 901 18.08 -27.92 8.53
N LYS A 902 18.74 -27.63 9.66
CA LYS A 902 19.93 -28.35 10.10
C LYS A 902 20.00 -28.36 11.61
N VAL A 903 20.25 -29.54 12.16
CA VAL A 903 20.55 -29.73 13.59
C VAL A 903 21.82 -30.53 13.68
N VAL A 904 22.82 -29.95 14.31
CA VAL A 904 24.13 -30.56 14.46
C VAL A 904 24.47 -30.57 15.94
N LEU A 905 24.94 -31.71 16.43
CA LEU A 905 25.53 -31.81 17.75
C LEU A 905 27.04 -31.72 17.60
N ARG A 906 27.65 -30.74 18.26
CA ARG A 906 29.10 -30.62 18.35
C ARG A 906 29.55 -31.14 19.71
N VAL A 907 30.65 -31.89 19.71
CA VAL A 907 31.25 -32.44 20.92
C VAL A 907 32.73 -32.09 20.90
N SER A 908 33.22 -31.42 21.94
CA SER A 908 34.66 -31.18 22.08
C SER A 908 35.23 -32.06 23.18
N HIS A 909 36.18 -32.92 22.82
CA HIS A 909 36.80 -33.87 23.74
C HIS A 909 38.26 -34.18 23.38
N GLN A 910 38.96 -34.83 24.31
CA GLN A 910 40.34 -35.31 24.17
C GLN A 910 40.47 -36.69 24.82
N ASP A 911 41.17 -37.59 24.12
CA ASP A 911 41.24 -39.03 24.36
C ASP A 911 42.70 -39.46 24.57
N ASP A 912 43.24 -39.25 25.76
CA ASP A 912 44.66 -39.52 26.04
C ASP A 912 44.88 -40.93 26.60
N ASP A 913 45.69 -41.74 25.92
CA ASP A 913 46.28 -42.94 26.54
C ASP A 913 47.38 -42.50 27.53
N THR A 914 47.21 -42.89 28.80
CA THR A 914 48.17 -42.56 29.88
C THR A 914 48.89 -43.81 30.37
N THR A 915 48.79 -44.92 29.63
CA THR A 915 49.46 -46.18 29.94
C THR A 915 50.97 -45.97 30.04
N PRO A 916 51.60 -46.26 31.20
CA PRO A 916 53.04 -46.11 31.34
C PRO A 916 53.77 -47.00 30.34
N ALA A 917 54.72 -46.44 29.60
CA ALA A 917 55.56 -47.21 28.68
C ALA A 917 56.24 -48.37 29.45
N PRO A 918 56.27 -49.59 28.88
CA PRO A 918 56.85 -50.74 29.57
C PRO A 918 58.34 -50.48 29.89
N PRO A 919 58.82 -50.90 31.08
CA PRO A 919 60.14 -50.53 31.58
C PRO A 919 61.34 -51.19 30.86
N SER A 920 61.14 -51.87 29.72
CA SER A 920 62.20 -52.63 29.04
C SER A 920 62.13 -52.52 27.50
N PRO A 921 63.22 -52.11 26.81
CA PRO A 921 63.23 -51.82 25.37
C PRO A 921 63.33 -53.05 24.46
N THR A 922 63.34 -54.27 24.98
CA THR A 922 63.64 -55.49 24.20
C THR A 922 62.44 -56.13 23.49
N ALA A 923 61.22 -55.59 23.62
CA ALA A 923 60.07 -56.02 22.84
C ALA A 923 59.33 -54.78 22.31
N PRO A 924 58.97 -54.72 21.01
CA PRO A 924 58.10 -53.65 20.53
C PRO A 924 56.78 -53.72 21.32
N PRO A 925 56.33 -52.62 21.95
CA PRO A 925 55.06 -52.61 22.65
C PRO A 925 53.96 -52.97 21.64
N SER A 926 53.01 -53.80 22.06
CA SER A 926 51.74 -53.93 21.32
C SER A 926 51.17 -52.52 21.15
N PRO A 927 50.70 -52.12 19.96
CA PRO A 927 50.12 -50.81 19.76
C PRO A 927 48.95 -50.66 20.74
N THR A 928 49.04 -49.68 21.63
CA THR A 928 47.92 -49.26 22.48
C THR A 928 47.04 -48.34 21.66
N GLU A 929 45.73 -48.51 21.81
CA GLU A 929 44.74 -47.65 21.18
C GLU A 929 44.29 -46.58 22.20
N PRO A 930 44.08 -45.32 21.77
CA PRO A 930 43.47 -44.32 22.64
C PRO A 930 42.08 -44.78 23.12
N PRO A 931 41.55 -44.19 24.21
CA PRO A 931 40.19 -44.49 24.62
C PRO A 931 39.20 -44.19 23.48
N THR A 932 38.14 -44.99 23.41
CA THR A 932 37.07 -44.82 22.42
C THR A 932 35.92 -44.06 23.04
N ALA A 933 35.53 -42.96 22.40
CA ALA A 933 34.38 -42.15 22.79
C ALA A 933 33.19 -42.42 21.87
N ALA A 934 31.99 -42.41 22.45
CA ALA A 934 30.73 -42.54 21.72
C ALA A 934 29.63 -41.71 22.38
N LEU A 935 28.67 -41.31 21.57
CA LEU A 935 27.54 -40.50 21.98
C LEU A 935 26.23 -41.25 21.69
N THR A 936 25.37 -41.38 22.69
CA THR A 936 24.01 -41.87 22.51
C THR A 936 23.05 -40.69 22.55
N VAL A 937 22.32 -40.45 21.47
CA VAL A 937 21.21 -39.50 21.47
C VAL A 937 19.94 -40.24 21.89
N SER A 938 19.06 -39.61 22.66
CA SER A 938 17.77 -40.18 23.05
C SER A 938 16.68 -39.12 23.21
N GLY A 939 15.42 -39.57 23.14
CA GLY A 939 14.25 -38.73 23.42
C GLY A 939 13.69 -38.01 22.19
N THR A 940 14.29 -38.20 21.02
CA THR A 940 13.82 -37.56 19.77
C THR A 940 12.67 -38.33 19.12
N GLY A 941 12.55 -39.64 19.37
CA GLY A 941 11.57 -40.50 18.70
C GLY A 941 11.90 -40.77 17.22
N THR A 942 13.16 -40.54 16.82
CA THR A 942 13.64 -40.70 15.44
C THR A 942 14.70 -41.79 15.33
N ALA A 943 15.27 -42.00 14.14
CA ALA A 943 16.39 -42.92 13.96
C ALA A 943 17.68 -42.42 14.63
N CYS A 944 17.71 -41.16 15.10
CA CYS A 944 18.81 -40.60 15.87
C CYS A 944 18.94 -41.22 17.26
N ASP A 945 17.93 -41.92 17.77
CA ASP A 945 17.99 -42.53 19.11
C ASP A 945 18.93 -43.78 19.11
N ALA A 946 20.22 -43.56 18.83
CA ALA A 946 21.25 -44.55 18.54
C ALA A 946 22.64 -44.10 19.04
N ASN A 947 23.63 -44.99 18.93
CA ASN A 947 25.03 -44.68 19.24
C ASN A 947 25.77 -44.13 18.03
N HIS A 948 26.53 -43.06 18.25
CA HIS A 948 27.40 -42.40 17.29
C HIS A 948 28.83 -42.51 17.81
N ALA A 949 29.70 -43.23 17.10
CA ALA A 949 31.12 -43.27 17.44
C ALA A 949 31.78 -41.92 17.12
N LEU A 950 32.66 -41.46 18.00
CA LEU A 950 33.41 -40.22 17.83
C LEU A 950 34.84 -40.52 17.35
N THR A 951 35.49 -39.54 16.74
CA THR A 951 36.88 -39.65 16.30
C THR A 951 37.79 -39.51 17.51
N ALA A 952 38.81 -40.36 17.64
CA ALA A 952 39.76 -40.23 18.75
C ALA A 952 40.68 -39.01 18.55
N HIS A 953 40.79 -38.13 19.55
CA HIS A 953 41.67 -36.96 19.55
C HIS A 953 42.73 -37.06 20.65
N GLU A 954 43.92 -37.54 20.29
CA GLU A 954 45.02 -37.73 21.25
C GLU A 954 45.88 -36.47 21.40
N GLY A 955 46.16 -36.06 22.65
CA GLY A 955 47.11 -34.99 22.97
C GLY A 955 46.59 -33.55 22.80
N ALA A 956 45.40 -33.35 22.23
CA ALA A 956 44.72 -32.06 22.15
C ALA A 956 43.20 -32.22 22.09
N LEU A 957 42.47 -31.16 22.49
CA LEU A 957 41.02 -31.07 22.27
C LEU A 957 40.71 -31.05 20.77
N GLY A 958 39.87 -32.00 20.34
CA GLY A 958 39.24 -31.99 19.03
C GLY A 958 37.76 -31.63 19.11
N VAL A 959 37.10 -31.52 17.95
CA VAL A 959 35.65 -31.32 17.84
C VAL A 959 35.08 -32.30 16.83
N ASP A 960 34.15 -33.13 17.27
CA ASP A 960 33.33 -33.99 16.41
C ASP A 960 31.95 -33.37 16.16
N VAL A 961 31.36 -33.76 15.03
CA VAL A 961 30.12 -33.21 14.49
C VAL A 961 29.17 -34.36 14.17
N VAL A 962 27.99 -34.38 14.79
CA VAL A 962 26.94 -35.38 14.53
C VAL A 962 25.72 -34.67 13.94
N ASP A 963 25.37 -35.00 12.70
CA ASP A 963 24.19 -34.44 12.02
C ASP A 963 22.91 -35.17 12.47
N LEU A 964 22.12 -34.50 13.32
CA LEU A 964 20.84 -35.02 13.83
C LEU A 964 19.71 -34.85 12.80
N GLY A 965 19.85 -33.90 11.87
CA GLY A 965 18.89 -33.74 10.77
C GLY A 965 18.86 -34.97 9.87
N ALA A 966 20.03 -35.54 9.56
CA ALA A 966 20.18 -36.73 8.72
C ALA A 966 19.44 -37.98 9.25
N CYS A 967 19.18 -38.05 10.56
CA CYS A 967 18.48 -39.17 11.20
C CYS A 967 17.04 -38.84 11.64
N GLY A 968 16.51 -37.66 11.27
CA GLY A 968 15.08 -37.34 11.30
C GLY A 968 14.63 -36.24 12.26
N VAL A 969 15.56 -35.55 12.94
CA VAL A 969 15.23 -34.41 13.81
C VAL A 969 14.96 -33.17 12.96
N THR A 970 13.69 -32.80 12.85
CA THR A 970 13.19 -31.72 11.98
C THR A 970 12.13 -30.84 12.67
N GLN A 971 11.72 -31.18 13.89
CA GLN A 971 10.68 -30.48 14.65
C GLN A 971 11.14 -30.09 16.05
N GLU A 972 10.60 -28.98 16.58
CA GLU A 972 10.96 -28.42 17.88
C GLU A 972 10.64 -29.37 19.05
N ASP A 973 9.55 -30.13 18.96
CA ASP A 973 9.13 -31.07 20.01
C ASP A 973 10.12 -32.23 20.19
N GLN A 974 10.78 -32.66 19.11
CA GLN A 974 11.85 -33.66 19.13
C GLN A 974 13.10 -33.15 19.86
N LEU A 975 13.37 -31.83 19.81
CA LEU A 975 14.51 -31.21 20.48
C LEU A 975 14.23 -30.96 21.97
N SER A 976 12.99 -30.65 22.36
CA SER A 976 12.61 -30.37 23.75
C SER A 976 12.85 -31.54 24.72
N LYS A 977 12.90 -32.77 24.19
CA LYS A 977 13.13 -34.02 24.95
C LYS A 977 14.52 -34.60 24.72
N LEU A 978 15.37 -33.93 23.96
CA LEU A 978 16.70 -34.39 23.60
C LEU A 978 17.55 -34.59 24.87
N ALA A 979 18.14 -35.77 24.98
CA ALA A 979 19.18 -36.08 25.94
C ALA A 979 20.36 -36.75 25.23
N VAL A 980 21.56 -36.41 25.69
CA VAL A 980 22.83 -36.86 25.14
C VAL A 980 23.60 -37.59 26.23
N ASP A 981 23.87 -38.87 26.04
CA ASP A 981 24.74 -39.65 26.91
C ASP A 981 26.11 -39.79 26.22
N TYR A 982 27.14 -39.12 26.75
CA TYR A 982 28.52 -39.29 26.31
C TYR A 982 29.17 -40.42 27.11
N ALA A 983 29.83 -41.35 26.43
CA ALA A 983 30.48 -42.50 27.05
C ALA A 983 31.89 -42.71 26.50
N ALA A 984 32.85 -42.85 27.41
CA ALA A 984 34.24 -43.17 27.12
C ALA A 984 34.57 -44.59 27.57
N ARG A 985 35.37 -45.31 26.79
CA ARG A 985 35.84 -46.67 27.11
C ARG A 985 37.35 -46.79 26.89
N LEU A 986 38.01 -47.51 27.80
CA LEU A 986 39.44 -47.77 27.72
C LEU A 986 39.77 -48.50 26.41
N GLY A 987 40.77 -47.98 25.68
CA GLY A 987 41.21 -48.52 24.39
C GLY A 987 41.83 -49.92 24.51
N THR A 988 41.89 -50.65 23.40
CA THR A 988 42.47 -52.00 23.41
C THR A 988 43.97 -51.94 23.72
N GLY A 989 44.42 -52.79 24.67
CA GLY A 989 45.81 -52.82 25.12
C GLY A 989 46.19 -51.78 26.19
N SER A 990 45.36 -50.75 26.39
CA SER A 990 45.59 -49.67 27.36
C SER A 990 45.23 -50.12 28.78
N THR A 991 45.97 -49.64 29.78
CA THR A 991 45.71 -49.94 31.20
C THR A 991 45.26 -48.74 32.00
N GLN A 992 45.54 -47.53 31.50
CA GLN A 992 45.09 -46.24 32.04
C GLN A 992 44.85 -45.26 30.90
N ALA A 993 43.79 -44.47 30.98
CA ALA A 993 43.52 -43.39 30.02
C ALA A 993 42.86 -42.20 30.73
N ALA A 994 42.96 -41.02 30.14
CA ALA A 994 42.23 -39.84 30.54
C ALA A 994 41.33 -39.38 29.39
N ASP A 995 40.04 -39.27 29.66
CA ASP A 995 39.07 -38.73 28.72
C ASP A 995 38.61 -37.38 29.26
N GLN A 996 38.73 -36.33 28.45
CA GLN A 996 38.36 -34.98 28.80
C GLN A 996 37.22 -34.54 27.89
N LEU A 997 36.04 -34.32 28.47
CA LEU A 997 34.91 -33.72 27.75
C LEU A 997 34.86 -32.23 28.08
N ASP A 998 35.21 -31.38 27.12
CA ASP A 998 35.10 -29.92 27.25
C ASP A 998 33.65 -29.49 27.24
N GLY A 999 32.90 -29.91 26.22
CA GLY A 999 31.48 -29.59 26.17
C GLY A 999 30.73 -30.22 25.02
N VAL A 1000 29.40 -30.11 25.10
CA VAL A 1000 28.48 -30.47 24.01
C VAL A 1000 27.56 -29.29 23.72
N GLU A 1001 27.50 -28.90 22.45
CA GLU A 1001 26.63 -27.82 21.98
C GLU A 1001 25.74 -28.33 20.86
N LEU A 1002 24.47 -27.92 20.88
CA LEU A 1002 23.49 -28.22 19.84
C LEU A 1002 23.35 -27.00 18.94
N ASP A 1003 23.86 -27.08 17.72
CA ASP A 1003 23.78 -26.04 16.71
C ASP A 1003 22.53 -26.25 15.86
N ILE A 1004 21.58 -25.31 15.95
CA ILE A 1004 20.31 -25.37 15.22
C ILE A 1004 20.29 -24.26 14.18
N VAL A 1005 20.12 -24.62 12.91
CA VAL A 1005 19.75 -23.67 11.85
C VAL A 1005 18.29 -23.88 11.50
N TYR A 1006 17.52 -22.81 11.59
CA TYR A 1006 16.11 -22.81 11.24
C TYR A 1006 15.78 -21.59 10.38
N ARG A 1007 14.71 -21.70 9.59
CA ARG A 1007 14.10 -20.52 8.96
C ARG A 1007 12.93 -20.10 9.82
N ALA A 1008 12.95 -18.84 10.23
CA ALA A 1008 11.71 -18.19 10.62
C ALA A 1008 10.84 -18.05 9.35
N PRO A 1009 9.52 -18.29 9.45
CA PRO A 1009 8.64 -17.96 8.34
C PRO A 1009 8.71 -16.43 8.09
N SER A 1010 8.87 -16.06 6.82
CA SER A 1010 8.91 -14.66 6.36
C SER A 1010 7.84 -14.41 5.30
N ILE A 1011 7.39 -13.16 5.16
CA ILE A 1011 6.52 -12.78 4.06
C ILE A 1011 7.40 -12.77 2.82
N ARG A 1012 7.14 -13.69 1.90
CA ARG A 1012 7.92 -13.86 0.68
C ARG A 1012 7.13 -13.37 -0.51
N ALA A 1013 7.82 -12.61 -1.36
CA ALA A 1013 7.32 -12.23 -2.67
C ALA A 1013 6.85 -13.44 -3.47
N LEU A 1014 5.86 -13.21 -4.33
CA LEU A 1014 5.47 -14.21 -5.33
C LEU A 1014 6.67 -14.57 -6.21
N SER A 1015 6.79 -15.85 -6.59
CA SER A 1015 7.99 -16.38 -7.25
C SER A 1015 7.70 -17.51 -8.24
N GLY A 1016 8.71 -17.88 -9.03
CA GLY A 1016 8.68 -19.05 -9.90
C GLY A 1016 7.87 -18.83 -11.16
N CYS A 1017 7.07 -19.82 -11.58
CA CYS A 1017 6.26 -19.68 -12.81
C CYS A 1017 5.20 -18.57 -12.70
N LEU A 1018 4.80 -18.17 -11.48
CA LEU A 1018 3.87 -17.08 -11.24
C LEU A 1018 4.40 -15.73 -11.77
N THR A 1019 5.71 -15.51 -11.69
CA THR A 1019 6.35 -14.23 -12.07
C THR A 1019 7.14 -14.31 -13.38
N ALA A 1020 7.61 -15.49 -13.79
CA ALA A 1020 8.53 -15.65 -14.93
C ALA A 1020 7.90 -16.23 -16.22
N GLY A 1021 6.74 -16.90 -16.18
CA GLY A 1021 6.14 -17.37 -17.44
C GLY A 1021 4.86 -18.21 -17.38
N GLY A 1022 4.00 -18.03 -18.40
CA GLY A 1022 2.88 -18.91 -18.74
C GLY A 1022 1.69 -18.92 -17.76
N ARG A 1023 0.69 -19.78 -18.05
CA ARG A 1023 -0.64 -19.94 -17.40
C ARG A 1023 -0.64 -20.29 -15.89
N CYS A 1024 0.45 -20.04 -15.16
CA CYS A 1024 0.49 -20.16 -13.71
C CYS A 1024 -0.10 -18.89 -13.09
N ALA A 1025 -1.27 -18.98 -12.48
CA ALA A 1025 -1.96 -17.85 -11.88
C ALA A 1025 -2.02 -17.97 -10.35
N VAL A 1026 -1.85 -16.86 -9.64
CA VAL A 1026 -1.99 -16.83 -8.17
C VAL A 1026 -3.44 -17.13 -7.75
N LEU A 1027 -4.38 -16.70 -8.58
CA LEU A 1027 -5.79 -17.00 -8.49
C LEU A 1027 -6.22 -17.65 -9.80
N LYS A 1028 -6.71 -18.89 -9.71
CA LYS A 1028 -7.14 -19.67 -10.86
C LYS A 1028 -8.56 -20.21 -10.66
N SER A 1029 -9.37 -20.18 -11.70
CA SER A 1029 -10.64 -20.89 -11.75
C SER A 1029 -10.78 -21.59 -13.10
N THR A 1030 -11.19 -22.86 -13.08
CA THR A 1030 -11.45 -23.62 -14.30
C THR A 1030 -12.75 -24.38 -14.22
N ASP A 1031 -13.64 -24.12 -15.17
CA ASP A 1031 -14.68 -25.07 -15.54
C ASP A 1031 -14.04 -26.19 -16.37
N ASP A 1032 -13.85 -27.36 -15.77
CA ASP A 1032 -13.44 -28.53 -16.53
C ASP A 1032 -14.57 -28.93 -17.50
N ALA A 1033 -14.22 -29.20 -18.75
CA ALA A 1033 -15.18 -29.38 -19.85
C ALA A 1033 -16.02 -30.67 -19.74
N ASP A 1034 -15.77 -31.50 -18.71
CA ASP A 1034 -16.21 -32.90 -18.65
C ASP A 1034 -17.54 -33.13 -17.89
N THR A 1035 -18.12 -32.13 -17.22
CA THR A 1035 -19.46 -32.31 -16.59
C THR A 1035 -20.38 -31.11 -16.77
N ALA A 1036 -21.54 -31.34 -17.38
CA ALA A 1036 -22.54 -30.31 -17.69
C ALA A 1036 -23.34 -29.77 -16.47
N SER A 1037 -22.98 -30.14 -15.24
CA SER A 1037 -23.72 -29.78 -14.02
C SER A 1037 -22.89 -29.12 -12.93
N ASP A 1038 -21.56 -29.32 -12.91
CA ASP A 1038 -20.72 -28.99 -11.77
C ASP A 1038 -19.73 -27.87 -12.14
N HIS A 1039 -20.28 -26.66 -12.32
CA HIS A 1039 -19.51 -25.45 -12.63
C HIS A 1039 -18.74 -24.94 -11.41
N SER A 1040 -17.52 -24.46 -11.64
CA SER A 1040 -16.77 -23.71 -10.63
C SER A 1040 -17.48 -22.39 -10.33
N ARG A 1041 -17.49 -21.99 -9.05
CA ARG A 1041 -18.14 -20.75 -8.60
C ARG A 1041 -17.22 -19.97 -7.69
N LEU A 1042 -16.68 -18.87 -8.22
CA LEU A 1042 -15.81 -17.96 -7.48
C LEU A 1042 -16.44 -16.57 -7.43
N VAL A 1043 -16.52 -15.99 -6.22
CA VAL A 1043 -16.97 -14.62 -5.98
C VAL A 1043 -15.98 -13.91 -5.06
N ILE A 1044 -15.46 -12.77 -5.51
CA ILE A 1044 -14.56 -11.90 -4.76
C ILE A 1044 -15.26 -10.56 -4.55
N ASN A 1045 -15.73 -10.34 -3.33
CA ASN A 1045 -16.28 -9.07 -2.88
C ASN A 1045 -15.15 -8.14 -2.42
N GLY A 1046 -14.36 -7.64 -3.39
CA GLY A 1046 -13.20 -6.79 -3.17
C GLY A 1046 -12.31 -6.71 -4.41
N THR A 1047 -11.11 -6.16 -4.24
CA THR A 1047 -10.08 -6.08 -5.28
C THR A 1047 -9.20 -7.32 -5.24
N VAL A 1048 -8.83 -7.82 -6.41
CA VAL A 1048 -7.73 -8.77 -6.58
C VAL A 1048 -6.50 -7.97 -7.01
N TYR A 1049 -5.49 -7.91 -6.16
CA TYR A 1049 -4.24 -7.19 -6.42
C TYR A 1049 -3.08 -8.19 -6.45
N ALA A 1050 -2.63 -8.56 -7.65
CA ALA A 1050 -1.59 -9.56 -7.91
C ALA A 1050 -0.54 -9.04 -8.91
N PRO A 1051 0.11 -7.91 -8.62
CA PRO A 1051 0.84 -7.11 -9.60
C PRO A 1051 2.03 -7.80 -10.28
N THR A 1052 2.63 -8.81 -9.64
CA THR A 1052 3.72 -9.61 -10.22
C THR A 1052 3.28 -10.95 -10.77
N ALA A 1053 2.02 -11.34 -10.60
CA ALA A 1053 1.52 -12.66 -10.98
C ALA A 1053 0.33 -12.60 -11.95
N ALA A 1054 0.02 -13.75 -12.57
CA ALA A 1054 -1.15 -13.86 -13.43
C ALA A 1054 -2.43 -14.14 -12.62
N VAL A 1055 -3.58 -13.76 -13.19
CA VAL A 1055 -4.92 -14.15 -12.76
C VAL A 1055 -5.61 -14.82 -13.94
N ASP A 1056 -6.11 -16.04 -13.75
CA ASP A 1056 -6.73 -16.87 -14.80
C ASP A 1056 -8.12 -17.33 -14.35
N LEU A 1057 -9.17 -16.70 -14.88
CA LEU A 1057 -10.56 -16.97 -14.51
C LEU A 1057 -11.34 -17.53 -15.69
N SER A 1058 -11.58 -18.84 -15.69
CA SER A 1058 -12.37 -19.53 -16.71
C SER A 1058 -13.59 -20.20 -16.10
N MET A 1059 -14.75 -19.57 -16.23
CA MET A 1059 -16.04 -20.03 -15.66
C MET A 1059 -17.15 -19.93 -16.71
N SER A 1060 -18.07 -20.88 -16.73
CA SER A 1060 -19.24 -20.84 -17.60
C SER A 1060 -20.54 -20.76 -16.80
N GLN A 1061 -21.59 -20.25 -17.45
CA GLN A 1061 -22.91 -20.06 -16.85
C GLN A 1061 -22.88 -19.21 -15.57
N VAL A 1062 -22.09 -18.13 -15.57
CA VAL A 1062 -21.99 -17.23 -14.43
C VAL A 1062 -23.27 -16.41 -14.27
N GLY A 1063 -23.89 -16.50 -13.08
CA GLY A 1063 -25.16 -15.84 -12.73
C GLY A 1063 -25.02 -14.64 -11.80
N SER A 1064 -23.80 -14.25 -11.46
CA SER A 1064 -23.46 -13.20 -10.48
C SER A 1064 -22.19 -12.45 -10.89
N GLN A 1065 -21.86 -11.40 -10.15
CA GLN A 1065 -20.61 -10.68 -10.34
C GLN A 1065 -19.49 -11.50 -9.69
N VAL A 1066 -18.38 -11.71 -10.41
CA VAL A 1066 -17.24 -12.51 -9.96
C VAL A 1066 -16.27 -11.66 -9.17
N VAL A 1067 -15.98 -10.43 -9.61
CA VAL A 1067 -15.11 -9.50 -8.88
C VAL A 1067 -15.79 -8.13 -8.79
N THR A 1068 -16.00 -7.65 -7.57
CA THR A 1068 -16.79 -6.43 -7.32
C THR A 1068 -16.00 -5.15 -7.25
N ARG A 1069 -14.65 -5.20 -7.12
CA ARG A 1069 -13.77 -4.02 -7.13
C ARG A 1069 -12.51 -4.25 -7.98
N GLY A 1070 -12.68 -4.78 -9.18
CA GLY A 1070 -11.62 -4.88 -10.20
C GLY A 1070 -10.44 -5.82 -9.90
N ILE A 1071 -9.60 -5.99 -10.92
CA ILE A 1071 -8.41 -6.86 -10.93
C ILE A 1071 -7.21 -6.05 -11.41
N ILE A 1072 -6.12 -6.07 -10.64
CA ILE A 1072 -4.81 -5.53 -11.02
C ILE A 1072 -3.82 -6.69 -10.96
N ALA A 1073 -3.20 -7.06 -12.08
CA ALA A 1073 -2.29 -8.19 -12.16
C ALA A 1073 -1.21 -8.01 -13.22
N ARG A 1074 -0.17 -8.84 -13.22
CA ARG A 1074 0.82 -8.86 -14.33
C ARG A 1074 0.13 -9.22 -15.64
N THR A 1075 -0.63 -10.31 -15.64
CA THR A 1075 -1.36 -10.84 -16.80
C THR A 1075 -2.76 -11.27 -16.37
N ILE A 1076 -3.76 -11.02 -17.20
CA ILE A 1076 -5.15 -11.35 -16.92
C ILE A 1076 -5.71 -12.20 -18.06
N ASP A 1077 -6.04 -13.45 -17.77
CA ASP A 1077 -6.74 -14.37 -18.68
C ASP A 1077 -8.21 -14.54 -18.21
N LEU A 1078 -9.17 -14.24 -19.07
CA LEU A 1078 -10.61 -14.29 -18.78
C LEU A 1078 -11.33 -15.20 -19.77
N GLY A 1079 -11.84 -16.33 -19.28
CA GLY A 1079 -12.75 -17.24 -19.96
C GLY A 1079 -14.10 -17.28 -19.27
N ILE A 1080 -14.69 -16.12 -18.95
CA ILE A 1080 -15.95 -16.07 -18.21
C ILE A 1080 -17.14 -15.94 -19.17
N SER A 1081 -18.06 -16.90 -19.15
CA SER A 1081 -19.31 -16.88 -19.93
C SER A 1081 -20.51 -16.68 -19.02
N PRO A 1082 -21.17 -15.50 -19.03
CA PRO A 1082 -22.37 -15.28 -18.23
C PRO A 1082 -23.54 -16.13 -18.73
N THR A 1083 -24.49 -16.46 -17.85
CA THR A 1083 -25.76 -17.06 -18.28
C THR A 1083 -26.50 -16.10 -19.22
N ALA A 1084 -27.31 -16.61 -20.13
CA ALA A 1084 -28.10 -15.79 -21.07
C ALA A 1084 -29.04 -14.78 -20.37
N ARG A 1085 -29.34 -14.96 -19.08
CA ARG A 1085 -30.19 -14.06 -18.27
C ARG A 1085 -29.38 -13.05 -17.46
N TYR A 1086 -28.07 -13.24 -17.33
CA TYR A 1086 -27.22 -12.34 -16.58
C TYR A 1086 -26.73 -11.21 -17.49
N LEU A 1087 -27.36 -10.05 -17.35
CA LEU A 1087 -27.07 -8.86 -18.15
C LEU A 1087 -26.13 -7.87 -17.46
N ARG A 1088 -25.80 -8.13 -16.19
CA ARG A 1088 -24.95 -7.26 -15.37
C ARG A 1088 -23.46 -7.50 -15.68
N PRO A 1089 -22.59 -6.54 -15.32
CA PRO A 1089 -21.14 -6.71 -15.38
C PRO A 1089 -20.68 -7.89 -14.52
N VAL A 1090 -19.81 -8.72 -15.06
CA VAL A 1090 -19.20 -9.86 -14.35
C VAL A 1090 -17.99 -9.39 -13.54
N ILE A 1091 -17.30 -8.38 -14.03
CA ILE A 1091 -16.22 -7.68 -13.33
C ILE A 1091 -16.62 -6.21 -13.28
N GLY A 1092 -16.45 -5.57 -12.14
CA GLY A 1092 -16.76 -4.16 -12.03
C GLY A 1092 -16.02 -3.48 -10.92
N VAL A 1093 -15.94 -2.16 -11.01
CA VAL A 1093 -15.77 -1.26 -9.87
C VAL A 1093 -17.17 -0.73 -9.56
N PRO A 1094 -17.65 -0.76 -8.30
CA PRO A 1094 -18.95 -0.24 -7.98
C PRO A 1094 -18.94 1.24 -8.34
N PRO A 1095 -19.98 1.77 -9.00
CA PRO A 1095 -20.04 3.20 -9.23
C PRO A 1095 -19.92 3.90 -7.87
N GLU A 1096 -19.24 5.04 -7.82
CA GLU A 1096 -19.23 5.85 -6.61
C GLU A 1096 -20.67 6.01 -6.09
N PRO A 1097 -20.89 6.00 -4.76
CA PRO A 1097 -22.21 6.27 -4.22
C PRO A 1097 -22.67 7.62 -4.78
N VAL A 1098 -23.66 7.57 -5.69
CA VAL A 1098 -24.27 8.75 -6.26
C VAL A 1098 -24.96 9.46 -5.10
N LEU A 1099 -24.38 10.58 -4.66
CA LEU A 1099 -24.89 11.32 -3.53
C LEU A 1099 -26.11 12.13 -3.99
N PHE A 1100 -27.30 11.55 -3.81
CA PHE A 1100 -28.56 12.26 -4.00
C PHE A 1100 -28.77 13.21 -2.83
N THR A 1101 -28.18 14.41 -2.91
CA THR A 1101 -28.35 15.41 -1.86
C THR A 1101 -29.66 16.17 -2.10
N THR A 1102 -30.64 15.99 -1.20
CA THR A 1102 -31.82 16.85 -1.15
C THR A 1102 -31.68 17.79 0.04
N TYR A 1103 -31.46 19.08 -0.22
CA TYR A 1103 -31.55 20.10 0.81
C TYR A 1103 -32.96 20.70 0.81
N PRO A 1104 -33.66 20.77 1.95
CA PRO A 1104 -34.78 21.69 2.06
C PRO A 1104 -34.22 23.11 2.02
N ALA A 1105 -34.34 23.81 0.90
CA ALA A 1105 -34.05 25.24 0.84
C ALA A 1105 -35.00 25.96 1.80
N VAL A 1106 -34.45 26.52 2.88
CA VAL A 1106 -35.24 27.25 3.86
C VAL A 1106 -35.26 28.72 3.46
N MET A 1107 -36.45 29.22 3.11
CA MET A 1107 -36.64 30.56 2.56
C MET A 1107 -36.99 31.55 3.68
N ALA A 1108 -36.26 32.66 3.78
CA ALA A 1108 -36.63 33.79 4.62
C ALA A 1108 -37.10 34.96 3.74
N LYS A 1109 -38.34 35.43 3.96
CA LYS A 1109 -38.91 36.61 3.30
C LYS A 1109 -38.84 37.82 4.24
N PRO A 1110 -38.63 39.04 3.73
CA PRO A 1110 -38.71 40.24 4.56
C PRO A 1110 -40.14 40.42 5.08
N ALA A 1111 -40.29 40.73 6.37
CA ALA A 1111 -41.61 40.98 6.96
C ALA A 1111 -42.12 42.41 6.71
N SER A 1112 -41.22 43.34 6.34
CA SER A 1112 -41.57 44.75 6.17
C SER A 1112 -40.58 45.50 5.26
N VAL A 1113 -41.06 46.60 4.68
CA VAL A 1113 -40.23 47.68 4.13
C VAL A 1113 -40.13 48.77 5.19
N THR A 1114 -38.91 49.12 5.59
CA THR A 1114 -38.65 50.03 6.72
C THR A 1114 -38.32 51.46 6.28
N ALA A 1115 -37.82 51.65 5.05
CA ALA A 1115 -37.57 52.98 4.46
C ALA A 1115 -37.70 52.95 2.93
N ILE A 1116 -38.24 54.03 2.36
CA ILE A 1116 -38.49 54.19 0.93
C ILE A 1116 -38.15 55.63 0.52
N THR A 1117 -37.23 55.80 -0.42
CA THR A 1117 -36.93 57.09 -1.05
C THR A 1117 -36.96 56.89 -2.56
N GLY A 1118 -37.81 57.62 -3.30
CA GLY A 1118 -37.90 57.52 -4.77
C GLY A 1118 -38.65 56.31 -5.34
N PHE A 1119 -38.88 55.26 -4.55
CA PHE A 1119 -39.78 54.13 -4.91
C PHE A 1119 -41.23 54.42 -4.49
N THR A 1120 -42.18 53.82 -5.20
CA THR A 1120 -43.61 53.88 -4.84
C THR A 1120 -43.87 53.03 -3.59
N PRO A 1121 -44.45 53.56 -2.50
CA PRO A 1121 -44.71 52.77 -1.30
C PRO A 1121 -45.71 51.63 -1.56
N PRO A 1122 -45.42 50.39 -1.15
CA PRO A 1122 -46.40 49.31 -1.25
C PRO A 1122 -47.58 49.58 -0.30
N ALA A 1123 -48.78 49.15 -0.71
CA ALA A 1123 -49.96 49.25 0.15
C ALA A 1123 -49.74 48.47 1.46
N PRO A 1124 -50.22 48.95 2.63
CA PRO A 1124 -50.05 48.24 3.90
C PRO A 1124 -50.57 46.80 3.83
N GLY A 1125 -49.66 45.82 4.00
CA GLY A 1125 -49.97 44.38 3.94
C GLY A 1125 -49.87 43.71 2.57
N ALA A 1126 -49.46 44.43 1.51
CA ALA A 1126 -49.12 43.82 0.23
C ALA A 1126 -47.77 43.07 0.31
N PRO A 1127 -47.60 41.92 -0.36
CA PRO A 1127 -46.29 41.30 -0.51
C PRO A 1127 -45.33 42.29 -1.19
N VAL A 1128 -44.10 42.34 -0.67
CA VAL A 1128 -43.03 43.26 -1.10
C VAL A 1128 -42.40 42.80 -2.43
N ASP A 1129 -43.24 42.49 -3.43
CA ASP A 1129 -42.79 41.84 -4.68
C ASP A 1129 -42.93 42.73 -5.93
N VAL A 1130 -43.45 43.97 -5.83
CA VAL A 1130 -43.40 44.93 -6.95
C VAL A 1130 -43.39 46.37 -6.43
N THR A 1131 -42.26 47.07 -6.56
CA THR A 1131 -42.19 48.52 -6.36
C THR A 1131 -41.38 49.17 -7.46
N ASP A 1132 -41.97 50.17 -8.10
CA ASP A 1132 -41.35 50.91 -9.18
C ASP A 1132 -40.77 52.22 -8.65
N ALA A 1133 -39.59 52.61 -9.15
CA ALA A 1133 -39.02 53.94 -8.97
C ALA A 1133 -38.83 54.62 -10.33
N THR A 1134 -39.29 55.86 -10.46
CA THR A 1134 -38.90 56.73 -11.57
C THR A 1134 -37.92 57.77 -11.03
N ILE A 1135 -36.66 57.67 -11.47
CA ILE A 1135 -35.53 58.43 -10.96
C ILE A 1135 -35.18 59.52 -11.99
N PRO A 1136 -35.34 60.82 -11.67
CA PRO A 1136 -34.92 61.90 -12.56
C PRO A 1136 -33.40 61.89 -12.75
N GLY A 1137 -32.91 62.48 -13.85
CA GLY A 1137 -31.48 62.44 -14.19
C GLY A 1137 -30.57 62.92 -13.05
N SER A 1138 -29.50 62.17 -12.76
CA SER A 1138 -28.61 62.30 -11.58
C SER A 1138 -29.25 62.06 -10.20
N GLY A 1139 -30.49 61.57 -10.16
CA GLY A 1139 -31.22 61.25 -8.94
C GLY A 1139 -30.87 59.88 -8.35
N ARG A 1140 -31.37 59.62 -7.14
CA ARG A 1140 -31.23 58.32 -6.45
C ARG A 1140 -32.56 57.85 -5.88
N ALA A 1141 -32.81 56.55 -5.94
CA ALA A 1141 -33.88 55.88 -5.21
C ALA A 1141 -33.31 54.77 -4.35
N SER A 1142 -33.88 54.57 -3.15
CA SER A 1142 -33.45 53.53 -2.22
C SER A 1142 -34.65 52.89 -1.52
N LEU A 1143 -34.55 51.59 -1.27
CA LEU A 1143 -35.57 50.77 -0.64
C LEU A 1143 -34.91 49.85 0.40
N THR A 1144 -35.36 49.92 1.66
CA THR A 1144 -34.83 49.10 2.75
C THR A 1144 -35.84 48.04 3.19
N PHE A 1145 -35.43 46.78 3.12
CA PHE A 1145 -36.14 45.61 3.63
C PHE A 1145 -35.67 45.27 5.04
N GLY A 1146 -36.59 44.80 5.88
CA GLY A 1146 -36.24 44.37 7.24
C GLY A 1146 -37.23 43.36 7.84
N GLY A 1147 -36.83 42.80 8.97
CA GLY A 1147 -37.65 41.88 9.77
C GLY A 1147 -37.71 40.45 9.21
N TYR A 1148 -36.59 39.93 8.71
CA TYR A 1148 -36.53 38.53 8.27
C TYR A 1148 -36.76 37.60 9.47
N ALA A 1149 -37.86 36.83 9.44
CA ALA A 1149 -38.17 35.89 10.51
C ALA A 1149 -37.27 34.64 10.39
N PRO A 1150 -36.67 34.16 11.50
CA PRO A 1150 -35.94 32.90 11.48
C PRO A 1150 -36.91 31.75 11.18
N PRO A 1151 -36.60 30.86 10.23
CA PRO A 1151 -37.49 29.77 9.87
C PRO A 1151 -37.54 28.68 10.95
N ALA A 1152 -38.71 28.07 11.14
CA ALA A 1152 -38.91 26.95 12.05
C ALA A 1152 -38.93 25.62 11.28
N PRO A 1153 -38.26 24.55 11.77
CA PRO A 1153 -37.48 24.47 13.01
C PRO A 1153 -36.10 25.13 12.89
N ALA A 1154 -35.64 25.77 13.97
CA ALA A 1154 -34.38 26.48 14.02
C ALA A 1154 -33.21 25.52 13.76
N THR A 1155 -32.49 25.72 12.64
CA THR A 1155 -31.18 25.09 12.40
C THR A 1155 -30.21 25.60 13.48
N THR A 1156 -29.74 24.71 14.36
CA THR A 1156 -28.81 25.07 15.45
C THR A 1156 -27.34 25.08 15.02
N GLY A 1157 -27.05 24.78 13.74
CA GLY A 1157 -25.70 24.78 13.18
C GLY A 1157 -25.29 26.13 12.55
N PRO A 1158 -23.99 26.35 12.33
CA PRO A 1158 -23.49 27.50 11.57
C PRO A 1158 -24.02 27.50 10.13
N LEU A 1159 -24.25 28.69 9.59
CA LEU A 1159 -24.58 28.94 8.19
C LEU A 1159 -23.28 29.17 7.44
N ASP A 1160 -22.92 28.24 6.57
CA ASP A 1160 -21.69 28.34 5.78
C ASP A 1160 -21.88 29.27 4.57
N HIS A 1161 -23.09 29.32 3.99
CA HIS A 1161 -23.44 30.20 2.87
C HIS A 1161 -24.87 30.75 2.99
N VAL A 1162 -25.02 32.06 2.76
CA VAL A 1162 -26.31 32.74 2.78
C VAL A 1162 -26.45 33.58 1.53
N PHE A 1163 -27.31 33.17 0.60
CA PHE A 1163 -27.49 33.87 -0.66
C PHE A 1163 -28.71 34.79 -0.59
N LEU A 1164 -28.49 36.06 -0.90
CA LEU A 1164 -29.53 37.05 -1.14
C LEU A 1164 -29.80 37.12 -2.64
N GLN A 1165 -31.02 36.79 -3.04
CA GLN A 1165 -31.49 36.93 -4.40
C GLN A 1165 -32.30 38.21 -4.55
N VAL A 1166 -32.00 39.00 -5.58
CA VAL A 1166 -32.71 40.23 -5.90
C VAL A 1166 -33.13 40.20 -7.36
N ALA A 1167 -34.45 40.22 -7.57
CA ALA A 1167 -35.03 40.35 -8.90
C ALA A 1167 -35.26 41.84 -9.18
N HIS A 1168 -34.63 42.35 -10.23
CA HIS A 1168 -34.73 43.75 -10.63
C HIS A 1168 -34.75 43.89 -12.17
N HIS A 1169 -35.16 45.06 -12.65
CA HIS A 1169 -35.22 45.37 -14.07
C HIS A 1169 -34.98 46.85 -14.26
N GLU A 1170 -33.88 47.15 -14.94
CA GLU A 1170 -33.42 48.51 -15.18
C GLU A 1170 -33.83 49.00 -16.57
N ASP A 1171 -34.59 50.09 -16.62
CA ASP A 1171 -34.94 50.80 -17.85
C ASP A 1171 -34.36 52.22 -17.84
N GLY A 1172 -33.59 52.61 -18.87
CA GLY A 1172 -33.02 53.96 -18.99
C GLY A 1172 -31.53 54.06 -18.63
N ASP A 1173 -31.07 55.25 -18.25
CA ASP A 1173 -29.66 55.55 -17.97
C ASP A 1173 -29.35 55.25 -16.49
N VAL A 1174 -29.17 53.98 -16.11
CA VAL A 1174 -28.77 53.58 -14.75
C VAL A 1174 -27.26 53.61 -14.62
N GLU A 1175 -26.74 54.41 -13.68
CA GLU A 1175 -25.30 54.56 -13.42
C GLU A 1175 -24.77 53.47 -12.50
N SER A 1176 -25.53 53.11 -11.45
CA SER A 1176 -25.14 52.06 -10.52
C SER A 1176 -26.32 51.51 -9.73
N VAL A 1177 -26.30 50.20 -9.48
CA VAL A 1177 -27.15 49.52 -8.49
C VAL A 1177 -26.26 49.02 -7.34
N ARG A 1178 -26.61 49.37 -6.11
CA ARG A 1178 -25.84 49.03 -4.91
C ARG A 1178 -26.72 48.43 -3.82
N MET A 1179 -26.15 47.50 -3.07
CA MET A 1179 -26.80 46.87 -1.94
C MET A 1179 -25.98 46.98 -0.67
N SER A 1180 -26.55 47.53 0.39
CA SER A 1180 -25.94 47.48 1.73
C SER A 1180 -26.73 46.54 2.63
N VAL A 1181 -26.02 45.74 3.41
CA VAL A 1181 -26.61 44.72 4.29
C VAL A 1181 -26.16 44.97 5.71
N ASP A 1182 -27.11 45.11 6.64
CA ASP A 1182 -26.83 45.40 8.05
C ASP A 1182 -27.53 44.38 8.97
N PHE A 1183 -26.78 43.86 9.92
CA PHE A 1183 -27.20 43.02 11.03
C PHE A 1183 -26.14 43.09 12.15
N THR A 1184 -26.48 42.62 13.35
CA THR A 1184 -25.56 42.62 14.49
C THR A 1184 -24.27 41.84 14.17
N GLY A 1185 -23.15 42.57 14.09
CA GLY A 1185 -21.83 42.02 13.77
C GLY A 1185 -21.46 42.03 12.28
N SER A 1186 -22.25 42.67 11.42
CA SER A 1186 -21.97 42.73 9.99
C SER A 1186 -20.78 43.62 9.64
N THR A 1187 -19.97 43.19 8.66
CA THR A 1187 -18.84 43.95 8.09
C THR A 1187 -19.22 44.77 6.86
N CYS A 1188 -20.43 44.59 6.32
CA CYS A 1188 -20.94 45.22 5.09
C CYS A 1188 -21.84 46.46 5.35
N THR A 1189 -21.63 47.15 6.48
CA THR A 1189 -22.39 48.36 6.84
C THR A 1189 -21.80 49.62 6.22
N GLY A 1190 -22.69 50.48 5.69
CA GLY A 1190 -22.35 51.80 5.12
C GLY A 1190 -22.28 51.83 3.58
N VAL A 1191 -22.44 53.03 3.00
CA VAL A 1191 -22.45 53.27 1.55
C VAL A 1191 -21.11 52.99 0.85
N ASP A 1192 -20.00 53.00 1.60
CA ASP A 1192 -18.65 52.73 1.10
C ASP A 1192 -18.30 51.22 1.11
N ASN A 1193 -19.11 50.39 1.78
CA ASN A 1193 -18.96 48.92 1.86
C ASN A 1193 -20.16 48.19 1.22
N ALA A 1194 -20.93 48.89 0.38
CA ALA A 1194 -22.05 48.31 -0.35
C ALA A 1194 -21.55 47.34 -1.42
N LEU A 1195 -22.26 46.22 -1.59
CA LEU A 1195 -22.02 45.27 -2.66
C LEU A 1195 -22.57 45.87 -3.97
N ASP A 1196 -21.71 46.00 -4.97
CA ASP A 1196 -22.13 46.43 -6.31
C ASP A 1196 -22.92 45.29 -6.97
N VAL A 1197 -24.13 45.60 -7.45
CA VAL A 1197 -24.95 44.69 -8.26
C VAL A 1197 -24.69 45.04 -9.73
N PRO A 1198 -24.38 44.05 -10.59
CA PRO A 1198 -24.11 44.33 -12.00
C PRO A 1198 -25.33 45.01 -12.66
N VAL A 1199 -25.13 46.22 -13.19
CA VAL A 1199 -26.15 46.91 -14.00
C VAL A 1199 -26.25 46.21 -15.35
N ARG A 1200 -27.45 45.82 -15.79
CA ARG A 1200 -27.67 45.17 -17.09
C ARG A 1200 -28.64 45.97 -17.98
N PRO A 1201 -28.16 46.99 -18.72
CA PRO A 1201 -29.04 47.81 -19.54
C PRO A 1201 -29.61 47.00 -20.73
N GLY A 1202 -30.94 46.83 -20.84
CA GLY A 1202 -31.53 46.25 -22.06
C GLY A 1202 -32.99 45.79 -21.97
N THR A 1203 -33.61 45.58 -23.15
CA THR A 1203 -35.01 45.16 -23.38
C THR A 1203 -35.35 43.71 -22.96
N GLY A 1204 -34.50 43.07 -22.15
CA GLY A 1204 -34.77 41.75 -21.57
C GLY A 1204 -35.49 41.92 -20.25
N GLY A 1205 -36.49 41.10 -19.96
CA GLY A 1205 -37.28 41.20 -18.72
C GLY A 1205 -36.46 41.08 -17.41
N PRO A 1206 -37.12 40.96 -16.25
CA PRO A 1206 -36.46 41.03 -14.94
C PRO A 1206 -35.29 40.04 -14.81
N VAL A 1207 -34.18 40.54 -14.29
CA VAL A 1207 -32.96 39.80 -13.99
C VAL A 1207 -32.88 39.52 -12.50
N THR A 1208 -32.41 38.33 -12.12
CA THR A 1208 -32.20 37.96 -10.72
C THR A 1208 -30.71 37.82 -10.45
N ASP A 1209 -30.17 38.69 -9.61
CA ASP A 1209 -28.78 38.58 -9.14
C ASP A 1209 -28.72 37.88 -7.78
N ARG A 1210 -27.60 37.18 -7.53
CA ARG A 1210 -27.33 36.46 -6.29
C ARG A 1210 -26.08 37.02 -5.62
N VAL A 1211 -26.19 37.32 -4.33
CA VAL A 1211 -25.11 37.88 -3.52
C VAL A 1211 -24.88 36.99 -2.30
N ASP A 1212 -23.66 36.49 -2.10
CA ASP A 1212 -23.30 35.73 -0.89
C ASP A 1212 -23.03 36.69 0.27
N LEU A 1213 -23.70 36.47 1.39
CA LEU A 1213 -23.61 37.28 2.61
C LEU A 1213 -22.65 36.69 3.65
N ALA A 1214 -22.04 35.53 3.40
CA ALA A 1214 -21.01 34.97 4.27
C ALA A 1214 -19.80 35.92 4.49
N PRO A 1215 -19.27 36.63 3.45
CA PRO A 1215 -18.22 37.63 3.64
C PRO A 1215 -18.63 38.81 4.53
N CYS A 1216 -19.94 39.06 4.64
CA CYS A 1216 -20.50 40.09 5.51
C CYS A 1216 -20.58 39.66 6.99
N GLY A 1217 -20.22 38.42 7.34
CA GLY A 1217 -20.23 37.88 8.70
C GLY A 1217 -21.54 37.19 9.12
N LEU A 1218 -22.41 36.84 8.17
CA LEU A 1218 -23.71 36.21 8.45
C LEU A 1218 -23.54 34.69 8.58
N THR A 1219 -23.26 34.21 9.79
CA THR A 1219 -22.86 32.82 10.06
C THR A 1219 -23.85 32.05 10.94
N THR A 1220 -24.93 32.68 11.42
CA THR A 1220 -25.95 32.02 12.24
C THR A 1220 -27.37 32.47 11.90
N ALA A 1221 -28.35 31.57 11.99
CA ALA A 1221 -29.75 31.88 11.73
C ALA A 1221 -30.34 32.94 12.69
N SER A 1222 -29.72 33.12 13.86
CA SER A 1222 -30.11 34.15 14.83
C SER A 1222 -29.88 35.58 14.33
N GLN A 1223 -28.89 35.79 13.46
CA GLN A 1223 -28.56 37.10 12.90
C GLN A 1223 -29.62 37.60 11.90
N LEU A 1224 -30.45 36.71 11.34
CA LEU A 1224 -31.52 37.06 10.40
C LEU A 1224 -32.59 37.97 11.03
N ALA A 1225 -32.85 37.83 12.33
CA ALA A 1225 -33.83 38.65 13.03
C ALA A 1225 -33.47 40.16 13.05
N GLY A 1226 -32.18 40.49 12.91
CA GLY A 1226 -31.67 41.86 12.83
C GLY A 1226 -31.30 42.29 11.41
N LEU A 1227 -31.52 41.45 10.40
CA LEU A 1227 -31.10 41.70 9.04
C LEU A 1227 -31.95 42.77 8.36
N THR A 1228 -31.26 43.76 7.79
CA THR A 1228 -31.83 44.75 6.89
C THR A 1228 -31.01 44.82 5.60
N VAL A 1229 -31.71 44.97 4.49
CA VAL A 1229 -31.11 45.04 3.15
C VAL A 1229 -31.58 46.34 2.52
N THR A 1230 -30.66 47.24 2.20
CA THR A 1230 -30.98 48.48 1.46
C THR A 1230 -30.51 48.34 0.02
N TYR A 1231 -31.46 48.38 -0.90
CA TYR A 1231 -31.25 48.42 -2.34
C TYR A 1231 -31.27 49.87 -2.81
N THR A 1232 -30.22 50.33 -3.51
CA THR A 1232 -30.09 51.71 -3.98
C THR A 1232 -29.77 51.74 -5.46
N VAL A 1233 -30.52 52.53 -6.23
CA VAL A 1233 -30.29 52.76 -7.65
C VAL A 1233 -29.97 54.24 -7.87
N THR A 1234 -28.90 54.50 -8.62
CA THR A 1234 -28.49 55.84 -9.05
C THR A 1234 -28.70 55.96 -10.55
N ALA A 1235 -29.47 56.95 -10.98
CA ALA A 1235 -29.66 57.24 -12.39
C ALA A 1235 -28.56 58.17 -12.90
N GLY A 1236 -28.04 57.90 -14.09
CA GLY A 1236 -27.23 58.81 -14.88
C GLY A 1236 -28.02 60.02 -15.38
N SER A 1237 -27.39 60.81 -16.26
CA SER A 1237 -27.93 62.09 -16.71
C SER A 1237 -29.29 62.01 -17.44
N GLY A 1238 -29.62 60.86 -18.03
CA GLY A 1238 -30.87 60.63 -18.76
C GLY A 1238 -32.09 60.29 -17.89
N GLY A 1239 -31.89 60.00 -16.60
CA GLY A 1239 -32.92 59.41 -15.74
C GLY A 1239 -33.13 57.92 -15.99
N ALA A 1240 -33.77 57.24 -15.04
CA ALA A 1240 -34.01 55.80 -15.10
C ALA A 1240 -35.36 55.41 -14.46
N THR A 1241 -35.93 54.30 -14.90
CA THR A 1241 -37.02 53.61 -14.24
C THR A 1241 -36.52 52.26 -13.76
N GLU A 1242 -36.71 51.98 -12.48
CA GLU A 1242 -36.33 50.72 -11.87
C GLU A 1242 -37.59 49.94 -11.48
N HIS A 1243 -37.66 48.67 -11.83
CA HIS A 1243 -38.68 47.74 -11.36
C HIS A 1243 -38.06 46.66 -10.48
N LEU A 1244 -38.39 46.68 -9.19
CA LEU A 1244 -37.94 45.64 -8.26
C LEU A 1244 -39.01 44.55 -8.13
N GLY A 1245 -38.69 43.34 -8.60
CA GLY A 1245 -39.59 42.17 -8.66
C GLY A 1245 -39.52 41.23 -7.45
N GLY A 1246 -38.87 41.65 -6.36
CA GLY A 1246 -38.82 40.94 -5.08
C GLY A 1246 -37.40 40.70 -4.55
N THR A 1247 -37.28 40.52 -3.23
CA THR A 1247 -36.02 40.11 -2.56
C THR A 1247 -36.26 38.87 -1.69
N ARG A 1248 -35.37 37.89 -1.81
CA ARG A 1248 -35.47 36.63 -1.06
C ARG A 1248 -34.11 36.17 -0.57
N ILE A 1249 -34.07 35.58 0.63
CA ILE A 1249 -32.86 34.98 1.18
C ILE A 1249 -33.03 33.46 1.22
N ASP A 1250 -32.03 32.77 0.67
CA ASP A 1250 -31.90 31.32 0.72
C ASP A 1250 -30.80 30.94 1.71
N LEU A 1251 -31.18 30.14 2.70
CA LEU A 1251 -30.28 29.63 3.73
C LEU A 1251 -29.85 28.21 3.37
N LEU A 1252 -28.55 28.01 3.22
CA LEU A 1252 -27.95 26.70 3.00
C LEU A 1252 -27.10 26.34 4.22
N SER A 1253 -27.38 25.19 4.84
CA SER A 1253 -26.56 24.65 5.93
C SER A 1253 -25.84 23.40 5.47
N GLY A 1254 -24.50 23.40 5.52
CA GLY A 1254 -23.65 22.24 5.26
C GLY A 1254 -22.45 22.55 4.34
N PRO A 1255 -21.41 21.71 4.38
CA PRO A 1255 -20.23 21.86 3.54
C PRO A 1255 -20.61 21.73 2.06
N LEU A 1256 -20.27 22.75 1.26
CA LEU A 1256 -20.42 22.73 -0.19
C LEU A 1256 -19.48 21.71 -0.81
N VAL A 1257 -20.05 20.62 -1.31
CA VAL A 1257 -19.58 20.03 -2.57
C VAL A 1257 -20.35 20.73 -3.68
N ARG A 1258 -19.66 21.35 -4.63
CA ARG A 1258 -20.28 22.10 -5.74
C ARG A 1258 -21.20 21.18 -6.55
N ALA A 1259 -22.49 21.50 -6.57
CA ALA A 1259 -23.42 21.06 -7.61
C ALA A 1259 -24.36 22.24 -7.91
N ALA A 1260 -24.34 22.72 -9.16
CA ALA A 1260 -25.29 23.71 -9.63
C ALA A 1260 -26.50 22.99 -10.22
N VAL A 1261 -27.63 23.00 -9.51
CA VAL A 1261 -28.94 22.80 -10.13
C VAL A 1261 -29.80 24.00 -9.76
N SER A 1262 -30.10 24.83 -10.76
CA SER A 1262 -31.04 25.94 -10.64
C SER A 1262 -32.44 25.44 -10.97
N PHE A 1263 -33.35 25.44 -10.00
CA PHE A 1263 -34.77 25.47 -10.27
C PHE A 1263 -35.40 26.66 -9.55
N ASP A 1264 -35.99 27.55 -10.34
CA ASP A 1264 -36.80 28.65 -9.86
C ASP A 1264 -38.05 28.12 -9.14
N GLY A 1265 -37.99 28.17 -7.81
CA GLY A 1265 -39.06 28.65 -6.94
C GLY A 1265 -40.36 27.84 -6.75
N HIS A 1266 -40.45 27.20 -5.58
CA HIS A 1266 -41.45 27.36 -4.50
C HIS A 1266 -42.13 26.06 -4.02
N ALA A 1267 -42.16 25.91 -2.69
CA ALA A 1267 -42.49 24.71 -1.93
C ALA A 1267 -43.87 24.75 -1.25
N GLY A 1268 -44.45 23.56 -1.01
CA GLY A 1268 -45.60 23.35 -0.13
C GLY A 1268 -45.69 21.95 0.49
N THR A 1269 -45.33 21.86 1.78
CA THR A 1269 -45.68 20.84 2.80
C THR A 1269 -45.27 19.37 2.61
N VAL A 1270 -44.37 18.88 3.48
CA VAL A 1270 -44.16 17.45 3.77
C VAL A 1270 -44.34 17.20 5.28
N LYS A 1271 -45.28 16.31 5.62
CA LYS A 1271 -45.36 15.67 6.94
C LYS A 1271 -44.55 14.37 6.90
N GLN A 1272 -43.53 14.30 7.75
CA GLN A 1272 -42.93 13.10 8.36
C GLN A 1272 -42.47 11.98 7.41
N TRP A 1273 -41.15 11.83 7.26
CA TRP A 1273 -40.53 10.60 6.73
C TRP A 1273 -40.01 9.73 7.87
N THR A 1274 -40.34 8.44 7.79
CA THR A 1274 -39.67 7.36 8.51
C THR A 1274 -38.64 6.77 7.56
N VAL A 1275 -37.36 6.83 7.94
CA VAL A 1275 -36.29 6.11 7.23
C VAL A 1275 -36.37 4.65 7.67
N LEU A 1276 -36.57 3.73 6.74
CA LEU A 1276 -36.24 2.32 6.91
C LEU A 1276 -34.92 2.07 6.16
N PRO A 1277 -34.03 1.21 6.71
CA PRO A 1277 -32.63 1.11 6.33
C PRO A 1277 -32.40 0.66 4.88
#